data_AF-A0A7C5JEY5-F1
#
_entry.id   AF-A0A7C5JEY5-F1
#
_cell.length_a   1.000
_cell.length_b   1.000
_cell.length_c   1.000
_cell.angle_alpha   90.00
_cell.angle_beta   90.00
_cell.angle_gamma   90.00
#
_symmetry.space_group_name_H-M   'P 1'
#
loop_
_entity.id
_entity.type
_entity.pdbx_description
1 polymer ?
#
loop_
_entity_poly.entity_id
_entity_poly.type
_entity_poly.pdbx_seq_one_letter_code
_entity_poly.pdbx_strand_id
1 'polypeptide(L)'
;MNNKYKLLSLIFLIAFLFFAFDSFGPRTDNGPAAANDFVNFETPHVHPIDITPDQQKLLAVNTADNRLEVFQITPTGLSHLGSIPVGMNPVTVRVRSSSEVWVVNHISDNISIVDLNQNIVTKILRTDNEPCDVVFAGSPQKAFVSCSEANTVNVFTLSNLNATPQKIRIIGEEPRAMAVSLDGTQVYVAFFESGNQTTIVPGGKGEGFQGGRAEDAVRHPSGPYGGVDVPPNNGNSFSPPINPALPPPPPVSLIVRKNANNQWLDDNNGDWTPFISGNLASQSHRIPGWDLPDRDVAIMNANNLSTTYQTSLMNIQMAMAVNPNSGQVSVVGSDAINEIRFESNVNGIFARMKWAGFTPGGAKIIKDINPHLTYNVRNIPQSERNKSISDPRGIQWNSTGTKAYVTGMGSNNVIVLNANGDRLFSQPINVGQGPTGIVLQESTNRAFVLNKFDASISILDINTDSELAQIPFYDPTPDVIKNGRPHLYNSHDNSGLGHLACASCHIDARTDGLAWDLGNPDGNMTFAQPGTPVDGAPFNGFHPMKGPFRTSPLTDITHYPSVHWRGDRKDVFDFAAAYETLQSDDAPKVLGEMQQLEAFLSTIHFPPNPYRNLDNSIASSVPIYGPNNTITSFANPLAAVAEFQTACLPCHPGNRGRSDILVENFLHVGTHLVPETFRGFYERSGFWSNTTTGNTSGFGKLPDASEFFNLGQLDISTQRNNEFTALLMSFDGGVPWANEGDRPSLDAHAAVGQQVVVNAGISSQDDQLLNQFLALASNHAVGLIAKGLYQGEYRGFSFIDNQTYQSDKASQIVTHAELMNDALNNGPITFTVVPNNTSTRMGIDRDSDGIFDWDEDNNNTTSPTVNAITITSDDAYELYFNGIRIGTGDIWQTAEHYQNLALRAGENVIAIKGIDQGGAAALIAELRLAGQRSGTNSQWKVNTQLVNNWNQIGFDDNSWSNASDYGVYGLNAYEREVKGMPYDSPASWIWSSDNNNDNTVYLRFTFNANLNQTLEACQGEVVFFDDFTNGLNNWTSTTNASVNNALLTLGQNQLMRSTTGDTWADYTLSADVTIQSGGAGLVFRHIDNNNFYIWKILDNGDLQTSKKQNGLFSILKNIPLGLKTNTVYNISIAAEGNSIRTYINHQLVDLTIDNSFAQGRIGFHQNAGQTAQFGRVQVCLLATVQQDNCNWTEVATENTSFTISGSDLVRFGANGLYFYRMLSGTVDCSNSTFGDPIPGVTKKCWRCQTTGRQDQTISFNVIPNKLTTDA
;
A
#
# COMPACT_ATOMS: atom_id res chain seq x y z
N MET A 1 -73.85 -9.11 12.23
CA MET A 1 -73.71 -8.47 10.91
C MET A 1 -72.25 -8.62 10.50
N ASN A 2 -71.78 -9.80 10.10
CA ASN A 2 -71.92 -10.46 8.80
C ASN A 2 -71.47 -9.63 7.58
N ASN A 3 -70.51 -10.20 6.87
CA ASN A 3 -70.21 -10.04 5.43
C ASN A 3 -69.35 -8.86 4.95
N LYS A 4 -68.19 -8.61 5.56
CA LYS A 4 -67.06 -7.94 4.87
C LYS A 4 -65.70 -8.66 4.90
N TYR A 5 -65.57 -9.79 5.60
CA TYR A 5 -64.31 -10.54 5.75
C TYR A 5 -64.15 -11.78 4.84
N LYS A 6 -64.88 -11.87 3.71
CA LYS A 6 -64.79 -13.03 2.80
C LYS A 6 -64.37 -12.74 1.36
N LEU A 7 -64.09 -11.48 1.01
CA LEU A 7 -63.62 -11.13 -0.35
C LEU A 7 -62.14 -10.71 -0.41
N LEU A 8 -61.51 -10.36 0.72
CA LEU A 8 -60.07 -10.05 0.78
C LEU A 8 -59.18 -11.28 1.02
N SER A 9 -59.71 -12.35 1.61
CA SER A 9 -58.94 -13.59 1.87
C SER A 9 -58.88 -14.55 0.68
N LEU A 10 -59.57 -14.25 -0.43
CA LEU A 10 -59.55 -15.07 -1.66
C LEU A 10 -58.66 -14.47 -2.76
N ILE A 11 -58.23 -13.21 -2.63
CA ILE A 11 -57.25 -12.57 -3.53
C ILE A 11 -55.82 -12.83 -3.05
N PHE A 12 -55.61 -13.07 -1.75
CA PHE A 12 -54.30 -13.41 -1.18
C PHE A 12 -53.88 -14.88 -1.37
N LEU A 13 -54.78 -15.78 -1.80
CA LEU A 13 -54.49 -17.21 -1.94
C LEU A 13 -54.25 -17.67 -3.40
N ILE A 14 -54.39 -16.78 -4.39
CA ILE A 14 -54.14 -17.08 -5.82
C ILE A 14 -52.82 -16.44 -6.33
N ALA A 15 -52.19 -15.56 -5.53
CA ALA A 15 -50.83 -15.06 -5.82
C ALA A 15 -49.70 -15.96 -5.28
N PHE A 16 -50.03 -17.03 -4.54
CA PHE A 16 -49.06 -17.94 -3.90
C PHE A 16 -48.78 -19.23 -4.69
N LEU A 17 -49.16 -19.30 -5.97
CA LEU A 17 -49.08 -20.54 -6.77
C LEU A 17 -48.45 -20.36 -8.17
N PHE A 18 -47.69 -19.29 -8.42
CA PHE A 18 -46.98 -19.10 -9.70
C PHE A 18 -45.50 -18.68 -9.61
N PHE A 19 -44.84 -18.85 -8.46
CA PHE A 19 -43.38 -18.77 -8.37
C PHE A 19 -42.83 -19.90 -7.51
N ALA A 20 -42.86 -21.10 -8.07
CA ALA A 20 -42.02 -22.21 -7.64
C ALA A 20 -41.38 -22.79 -8.91
N PHE A 21 -40.06 -22.97 -8.87
CA PHE A 21 -39.14 -23.30 -9.96
C PHE A 21 -38.69 -22.13 -10.83
N ASP A 22 -37.72 -21.36 -10.31
CA ASP A 22 -36.51 -21.08 -11.09
C ASP A 22 -35.30 -21.13 -10.15
N SER A 23 -34.42 -22.07 -10.45
CA SER A 23 -33.11 -22.23 -9.85
C SER A 23 -32.21 -21.08 -10.29
N PHE A 24 -31.95 -20.12 -9.39
CA PHE A 24 -30.88 -19.15 -9.61
C PHE A 24 -29.54 -19.81 -9.27
N GLY A 25 -28.83 -20.24 -10.32
CA GLY A 25 -27.42 -20.61 -10.23
C GLY A 25 -26.55 -19.40 -9.88
N PRO A 26 -25.32 -19.64 -9.36
CA PRO A 26 -24.36 -18.58 -9.07
C PRO A 26 -24.08 -17.77 -10.33
N ARG A 27 -24.11 -16.44 -10.21
CA ARG A 27 -23.73 -15.54 -11.29
C ARG A 27 -22.21 -15.53 -11.36
N THR A 28 -21.64 -16.08 -12.43
CA THR A 28 -20.20 -16.03 -12.69
C THR A 28 -19.78 -14.60 -13.06
N ASP A 29 -18.89 -14.03 -12.27
CA ASP A 29 -18.20 -12.78 -12.59
C ASP A 29 -17.26 -12.99 -13.78
N ASN A 30 -17.50 -12.29 -14.89
CA ASN A 30 -16.62 -12.23 -16.06
C ASN A 30 -16.28 -10.76 -16.39
N GLY A 31 -15.72 -10.04 -15.41
CA GLY A 31 -14.85 -8.89 -15.65
C GLY A 31 -13.39 -9.32 -15.46
N PRO A 32 -12.41 -8.76 -16.17
CA PRO A 32 -11.03 -9.22 -16.09
C PRO A 32 -10.49 -8.96 -14.68
N ALA A 33 -10.30 -10.05 -13.93
CA ALA A 33 -9.56 -10.06 -12.68
C ALA A 33 -8.10 -9.72 -12.99
N ALA A 34 -7.61 -8.57 -12.49
CA ALA A 34 -6.25 -8.54 -12.02
C ALA A 34 -6.21 -9.49 -10.80
N ALA A 35 -5.28 -10.44 -10.78
CA ALA A 35 -5.16 -11.44 -9.71
C ALA A 35 -5.14 -10.75 -8.34
N ASN A 36 -6.10 -11.07 -7.48
CA ASN A 36 -6.27 -10.47 -6.15
C ASN A 36 -5.71 -11.44 -5.09
N ASP A 37 -4.43 -11.80 -5.21
CA ASP A 37 -3.72 -12.83 -4.43
C ASP A 37 -2.85 -12.27 -3.29
N PHE A 38 -2.88 -10.95 -3.08
CA PHE A 38 -2.17 -10.23 -2.03
C PHE A 38 -3.13 -9.37 -1.19
N VAL A 39 -3.01 -9.45 0.14
CA VAL A 39 -3.78 -8.62 1.09
C VAL A 39 -2.82 -7.78 1.90
N ASN A 40 -3.00 -6.45 1.85
CA ASN A 40 -2.14 -5.50 2.55
C ASN A 40 -2.78 -5.04 3.86
N PHE A 41 -2.09 -5.31 4.99
CA PHE A 41 -2.50 -4.85 6.33
C PHE A 41 -1.65 -3.66 6.83
N GLU A 42 -0.63 -3.24 6.08
CA GLU A 42 0.35 -2.22 6.49
C GLU A 42 0.96 -2.44 7.89
N THR A 43 1.12 -3.70 8.30
CA THR A 43 1.52 -4.07 9.67
C THR A 43 2.89 -3.48 10.10
N PRO A 44 3.00 -2.89 11.30
CA PRO A 44 4.22 -2.23 11.77
C PRO A 44 5.28 -3.20 12.32
N HIS A 45 6.54 -2.96 11.99
CA HIS A 45 7.67 -3.70 12.58
C HIS A 45 8.04 -3.18 13.96
N VAL A 46 8.66 -4.04 14.77
CA VAL A 46 9.21 -3.66 16.08
C VAL A 46 10.68 -4.05 16.19
N HIS A 47 11.00 -5.34 16.10
CA HIS A 47 12.38 -5.80 16.01
C HIS A 47 12.56 -6.83 14.90
N PRO A 48 12.61 -6.35 13.66
CA PRO A 48 12.40 -7.20 12.50
C PRO A 48 13.68 -7.90 12.01
N ILE A 49 14.81 -7.71 12.68
CA ILE A 49 16.11 -8.28 12.31
C ILE A 49 16.91 -8.66 13.56
N ASP A 50 17.62 -9.81 13.53
CA ASP A 50 18.45 -10.29 14.64
C ASP A 50 19.67 -11.12 14.14
N ILE A 51 20.71 -11.26 14.96
CA ILE A 51 21.93 -12.03 14.66
C ILE A 51 22.08 -13.20 15.64
N THR A 52 22.49 -14.36 15.15
CA THR A 52 22.77 -15.51 16.02
C THR A 52 23.96 -15.23 16.97
N PRO A 53 23.95 -15.77 18.21
CA PRO A 53 25.04 -15.55 19.17
C PRO A 53 26.45 -15.90 18.68
N ASP A 54 26.56 -16.87 17.76
CA ASP A 54 27.83 -17.25 17.10
C ASP A 54 28.27 -16.29 15.99
N GLN A 55 27.47 -15.25 15.70
CA GLN A 55 27.72 -14.22 14.69
C GLN A 55 27.77 -14.76 13.25
N GLN A 56 27.19 -15.94 12.99
CA GLN A 56 27.24 -16.58 11.67
C GLN A 56 26.00 -16.35 10.82
N LYS A 57 24.81 -16.18 11.42
CA LYS A 57 23.56 -16.00 10.69
C LYS A 57 22.90 -14.69 11.04
N LEU A 58 22.36 -14.03 10.01
CA LEU A 58 21.47 -12.89 10.12
C LEU A 58 20.06 -13.35 9.77
N LEU A 59 19.09 -12.94 10.57
CA LEU A 59 17.69 -13.31 10.42
C LEU A 59 16.85 -12.05 10.22
N ALA A 60 15.92 -12.07 9.27
CA ALA A 60 15.02 -10.95 9.02
C ALA A 60 13.59 -11.43 8.77
N VAL A 61 12.60 -10.72 9.31
CA VAL A 61 11.20 -10.99 8.97
C VAL A 61 10.89 -10.43 7.58
N ASN A 62 10.21 -11.24 6.77
CA ASN A 62 9.62 -10.83 5.50
C ASN A 62 8.10 -10.81 5.68
N THR A 63 7.58 -9.65 6.06
CA THR A 63 6.18 -9.46 6.45
C THR A 63 5.22 -9.67 5.29
N ALA A 64 5.58 -9.20 4.09
CA ALA A 64 4.78 -9.36 2.88
C ALA A 64 4.67 -10.84 2.45
N ASP A 65 5.71 -11.63 2.69
CA ASP A 65 5.74 -13.04 2.30
C ASP A 65 5.40 -14.03 3.43
N ASN A 66 5.24 -13.55 4.67
CA ASN A 66 4.96 -14.37 5.86
C ASN A 66 6.08 -15.38 6.14
N ARG A 67 7.33 -14.93 6.03
CA ARG A 67 8.52 -15.78 6.20
C ARG A 67 9.56 -15.16 7.13
N LEU A 68 10.40 -16.03 7.67
CA LEU A 68 11.69 -15.69 8.23
C LEU A 68 12.78 -15.93 7.19
N GLU A 69 13.47 -14.89 6.77
CA GLU A 69 14.64 -14.96 5.89
C GLU A 69 15.90 -15.28 6.71
N VAL A 70 16.68 -16.23 6.22
CA VAL A 70 17.92 -16.68 6.86
C VAL A 70 19.09 -16.40 5.94
N PHE A 71 20.07 -15.65 6.42
CA PHE A 71 21.28 -15.34 5.68
C PHE A 71 22.51 -15.85 6.43
N GLN A 72 23.46 -16.41 5.69
CA GLN A 72 24.82 -16.60 6.15
C GLN A 72 25.57 -15.26 6.08
N ILE A 73 26.18 -14.88 7.18
CA ILE A 73 27.11 -13.75 7.22
C ILE A 73 28.46 -14.23 6.69
N THR A 74 28.97 -13.54 5.68
CA THR A 74 30.25 -13.85 5.03
C THR A 74 31.23 -12.67 5.18
N PRO A 75 32.54 -12.88 4.97
CA PRO A 75 33.51 -11.78 5.00
C PRO A 75 33.24 -10.66 4.00
N THR A 76 32.49 -10.91 2.91
CA THR A 76 32.22 -9.93 1.85
C THR A 76 30.78 -9.41 1.84
N GLY A 77 29.84 -10.04 2.56
CA GLY A 77 28.44 -9.62 2.57
C GLY A 77 27.52 -10.68 3.17
N LEU A 78 26.31 -10.82 2.63
CA LEU A 78 25.32 -11.83 3.03
C LEU A 78 25.09 -12.83 1.89
N SER A 79 24.92 -14.10 2.23
CA SER A 79 24.43 -15.13 1.31
C SER A 79 23.09 -15.64 1.83
N HIS A 80 22.04 -15.60 1.02
CA HIS A 80 20.75 -16.16 1.39
C HIS A 80 20.86 -17.69 1.56
N LEU A 81 20.36 -18.22 2.67
CA LEU A 81 20.35 -19.65 2.97
C LEU A 81 18.96 -20.27 2.78
N GLY A 82 17.90 -19.45 2.83
CA GLY A 82 16.54 -19.90 2.64
C GLY A 82 15.51 -19.05 3.40
N SER A 83 14.25 -19.35 3.14
CA SER A 83 13.09 -18.64 3.68
C SER A 83 12.15 -19.62 4.38
N ILE A 84 11.91 -19.45 5.68
CA ILE A 84 11.10 -20.36 6.50
C ILE A 84 9.70 -19.78 6.68
N PRO A 85 8.62 -20.44 6.21
CA PRO A 85 7.24 -20.04 6.47
C PRO A 85 6.92 -19.99 7.96
N VAL A 86 6.30 -18.88 8.37
CA VAL A 86 5.86 -18.63 9.75
C VAL A 86 4.38 -18.23 9.76
N GLY A 87 3.90 -17.56 10.81
CA GLY A 87 2.55 -16.98 10.83
C GLY A 87 2.43 -15.73 9.96
N MET A 88 1.21 -15.24 9.81
CA MET A 88 0.90 -14.09 8.98
C MET A 88 1.46 -12.80 9.57
N ASN A 89 2.04 -11.97 8.69
CA ASN A 89 2.64 -10.67 8.98
C ASN A 89 3.59 -10.74 10.21
N PRO A 90 4.73 -11.44 10.09
CA PRO A 90 5.76 -11.44 11.12
C PRO A 90 6.36 -10.04 11.30
N VAL A 91 6.53 -9.59 12.54
CA VAL A 91 6.97 -8.21 12.89
C VAL A 91 8.23 -8.17 13.75
N THR A 92 8.53 -9.28 14.43
CA THR A 92 9.69 -9.41 15.30
C THR A 92 10.34 -10.77 15.14
N VAL A 93 11.67 -10.81 15.11
CA VAL A 93 12.48 -12.01 15.26
C VAL A 93 13.41 -11.88 16.46
N ARG A 94 13.51 -12.95 17.26
CA ARG A 94 14.37 -13.04 18.45
C ARG A 94 15.12 -14.35 18.51
N VAL A 95 16.44 -14.26 18.53
CA VAL A 95 17.30 -15.43 18.64
C VAL A 95 17.45 -15.80 20.12
N ARG A 96 17.00 -17.00 20.49
CA ARG A 96 17.19 -17.52 21.86
C ARG A 96 18.50 -18.32 21.98
N SER A 97 18.89 -19.00 20.90
CA SER A 97 20.18 -19.69 20.76
C SER A 97 20.57 -19.77 19.29
N SER A 98 21.79 -20.20 18.95
CA SER A 98 22.20 -20.40 17.55
C SER A 98 21.30 -21.36 16.74
N SER A 99 20.41 -22.12 17.40
CA SER A 99 19.47 -23.03 16.74
C SER A 99 17.99 -22.74 17.00
N GLU A 100 17.62 -21.97 18.03
CA GLU A 100 16.21 -21.69 18.38
C GLU A 100 15.89 -20.20 18.22
N VAL A 101 14.85 -19.92 17.43
CA VAL A 101 14.39 -18.57 17.09
C VAL A 101 12.90 -18.45 17.36
N TRP A 102 12.48 -17.29 17.87
CA TRP A 102 11.08 -16.95 18.12
C TRP A 102 10.68 -15.83 17.15
N VAL A 103 9.65 -16.08 16.35
CA VAL A 103 9.11 -15.11 15.39
C VAL A 103 7.70 -14.73 15.82
N VAL A 104 7.47 -13.44 16.04
CA VAL A 104 6.17 -12.91 16.47
C VAL A 104 5.34 -12.58 15.23
N ASN A 105 4.16 -13.20 15.13
CA ASN A 105 3.27 -13.08 13.98
C ASN A 105 2.04 -12.26 14.35
N HIS A 106 1.99 -11.02 13.90
CA HIS A 106 1.03 -10.01 14.35
C HIS A 106 -0.41 -10.39 14.02
N ILE A 107 -0.68 -10.77 12.77
CA ILE A 107 -2.04 -11.11 12.30
C ILE A 107 -2.44 -12.52 12.74
N SER A 108 -1.47 -13.38 13.04
CA SER A 108 -1.71 -14.76 13.45
C SER A 108 -1.91 -14.95 14.96
N ASP A 109 -1.84 -13.88 15.74
CA ASP A 109 -1.97 -13.88 17.21
C ASP A 109 -1.11 -14.93 17.92
N ASN A 110 0.11 -15.12 17.41
CA ASN A 110 0.98 -16.17 17.91
C ASN A 110 2.47 -15.92 17.69
N ILE A 111 3.28 -16.82 18.25
CA ILE A 111 4.72 -16.89 18.04
C ILE A 111 5.08 -18.23 17.40
N SER A 112 5.80 -18.21 16.28
CA SER A 112 6.45 -19.39 15.69
C SER A 112 7.79 -19.66 16.37
N ILE A 113 7.99 -20.90 16.83
CA ILE A 113 9.26 -21.40 17.36
C ILE A 113 9.97 -22.17 16.26
N VAL A 114 11.08 -21.62 15.77
CA VAL A 114 11.83 -22.12 14.62
C VAL A 114 13.11 -22.82 15.06
N ASP A 115 13.38 -24.00 14.50
CA ASP A 115 14.67 -24.68 14.58
C ASP A 115 15.49 -24.37 13.32
N LEU A 116 16.60 -23.64 13.47
CA LEU A 116 17.50 -23.22 12.37
C LEU A 116 18.42 -24.33 11.85
N ASN A 117 18.49 -25.49 12.51
CA ASN A 117 19.20 -26.65 11.95
C ASN A 117 18.33 -27.39 10.94
N GLN A 118 17.03 -27.42 11.21
CA GLN A 118 16.03 -28.08 10.38
C GLN A 118 15.34 -27.12 9.41
N ASN A 119 15.44 -25.81 9.65
CA ASN A 119 14.72 -24.75 8.93
C ASN A 119 13.19 -24.93 8.95
N ILE A 120 12.64 -25.32 10.10
CA ILE A 120 11.19 -25.57 10.26
C ILE A 120 10.63 -24.94 11.53
N VAL A 121 9.33 -24.62 11.48
CA VAL A 121 8.54 -24.30 12.68
C VAL A 121 8.24 -25.59 13.43
N THR A 122 8.67 -25.67 14.68
CA THR A 122 8.47 -26.84 15.54
C THR A 122 7.29 -26.69 16.48
N LYS A 123 6.88 -25.45 16.76
CA LYS A 123 5.80 -25.13 17.69
C LYS A 123 5.23 -23.73 17.43
N ILE A 124 3.95 -23.55 17.75
CA ILE A 124 3.29 -22.24 17.84
C ILE A 124 2.86 -21.98 19.30
N LEU A 125 3.05 -20.74 19.77
CA LEU A 125 2.55 -20.26 21.06
C LEU A 125 1.47 -19.21 20.82
N ARG A 126 0.23 -19.48 21.24
CA ARG A 126 -0.88 -18.53 21.12
C ARG A 126 -0.75 -17.39 22.13
N THR A 127 -1.03 -16.17 21.70
CA THR A 127 -0.97 -14.95 22.52
C THR A 127 -2.36 -14.33 22.66
N ASP A 128 -2.42 -13.15 23.27
CA ASP A 128 -3.57 -12.25 23.06
C ASP A 128 -3.42 -11.57 21.69
N ASN A 129 -4.46 -10.85 21.25
CA ASN A 129 -4.55 -10.23 19.93
C ASN A 129 -3.38 -9.26 19.66
N GLU A 130 -2.86 -9.30 18.43
CA GLU A 130 -1.79 -8.45 17.90
C GLU A 130 -0.49 -8.46 18.74
N PRO A 131 0.22 -9.60 18.85
CA PRO A 131 1.51 -9.65 19.51
C PRO A 131 2.56 -8.88 18.70
N CYS A 132 3.43 -8.13 19.38
CA CYS A 132 4.34 -7.17 18.74
C CYS A 132 5.83 -7.49 18.96
N ASP A 133 6.21 -7.93 20.16
CA ASP A 133 7.62 -8.22 20.51
C ASP A 133 7.70 -9.34 21.54
N VAL A 134 8.89 -9.95 21.68
CA VAL A 134 9.19 -10.93 22.74
C VAL A 134 10.57 -10.68 23.33
N VAL A 135 10.69 -10.75 24.66
CA VAL A 135 11.98 -10.65 25.37
C VAL A 135 12.09 -11.69 26.48
N PHE A 136 13.32 -12.03 26.86
CA PHE A 136 13.60 -13.06 27.87
C PHE A 136 14.25 -12.46 29.12
N ALA A 137 13.62 -12.64 30.29
CA ALA A 137 14.06 -12.03 31.55
C ALA A 137 13.72 -12.89 32.79
N GLY A 138 14.30 -12.55 33.95
CA GLY A 138 14.03 -13.16 35.25
C GLY A 138 14.90 -14.39 35.58
N SER A 139 14.74 -14.88 36.81
CA SER A 139 15.41 -16.08 37.33
C SER A 139 14.42 -16.93 38.14
N PRO A 140 13.94 -18.08 37.61
CA PRO A 140 14.26 -18.64 36.30
C PRO A 140 13.75 -17.75 35.15
N GLN A 141 14.43 -17.84 34.00
CA GLN A 141 14.10 -17.04 32.82
C GLN A 141 12.69 -17.39 32.28
N LYS A 142 11.94 -16.36 31.90
CA LYS A 142 10.61 -16.41 31.28
C LYS A 142 10.64 -15.63 29.97
N ALA A 143 9.69 -15.90 29.08
CA ALA A 143 9.45 -15.05 27.90
C ALA A 143 8.29 -14.10 28.17
N PHE A 144 8.45 -12.83 27.83
CA PHE A 144 7.45 -11.76 27.95
C PHE A 144 7.09 -11.32 26.54
N VAL A 145 5.79 -11.22 26.24
CA VAL A 145 5.26 -10.91 24.91
C VAL A 145 4.29 -9.74 25.03
N SER A 146 4.56 -8.62 24.36
CA SER A 146 3.64 -7.48 24.29
C SER A 146 2.52 -7.78 23.29
N CYS A 147 1.28 -7.50 23.65
CA CYS A 147 0.10 -7.66 22.79
C CYS A 147 -0.63 -6.31 22.73
N SER A 148 -0.58 -5.63 21.57
CA SER A 148 -0.94 -4.21 21.43
C SER A 148 -2.42 -4.00 21.66
N GLU A 149 -3.29 -4.62 20.87
CA GLU A 149 -4.74 -4.42 20.95
C GLU A 149 -5.28 -4.88 22.32
N ALA A 150 -4.76 -5.99 22.82
CA ALA A 150 -5.17 -6.49 24.13
C ALA A 150 -4.59 -5.67 25.30
N ASN A 151 -3.64 -4.75 25.08
CA ASN A 151 -2.98 -3.99 26.14
C ASN A 151 -2.48 -4.88 27.30
N THR A 152 -1.83 -5.99 26.95
CA THR A 152 -1.32 -7.00 27.89
C THR A 152 0.14 -7.34 27.60
N VAL A 153 0.79 -7.91 28.62
CA VAL A 153 2.04 -8.65 28.49
C VAL A 153 1.77 -10.10 28.88
N ASN A 154 1.92 -11.01 27.91
CA ASN A 154 1.82 -12.44 28.14
C ASN A 154 3.16 -13.01 28.60
N VAL A 155 3.17 -13.77 29.68
CA VAL A 155 4.38 -14.33 30.31
C VAL A 155 4.36 -15.85 30.23
N PHE A 156 5.28 -16.40 29.44
CA PHE A 156 5.44 -17.84 29.22
C PHE A 156 6.56 -18.41 30.10
N THR A 157 6.29 -19.57 30.70
CA THR A 157 7.29 -20.33 31.45
C THR A 157 8.07 -21.23 30.50
N LEU A 158 9.37 -21.00 30.35
CA LEU A 158 10.21 -21.70 29.37
C LEU A 158 10.35 -23.20 29.62
N SER A 159 10.21 -23.65 30.88
CA SER A 159 10.24 -25.08 31.22
C SER A 159 8.95 -25.83 30.88
N ASN A 160 7.85 -25.12 30.59
CA ASN A 160 6.59 -25.71 30.18
C ASN A 160 5.81 -24.74 29.27
N LEU A 161 6.18 -24.72 27.99
CA LEU A 161 5.53 -23.92 26.96
C LEU A 161 4.11 -24.41 26.58
N ASN A 162 3.58 -25.46 27.21
CA ASN A 162 2.18 -25.90 27.02
C ASN A 162 1.25 -25.31 28.09
N ALA A 163 1.79 -24.73 29.15
CA ALA A 163 0.98 -24.05 30.15
C ALA A 163 0.40 -22.75 29.59
N THR A 164 -0.83 -22.40 30.01
CA THR A 164 -1.43 -21.10 29.71
C THR A 164 -0.53 -19.97 30.22
N PRO A 165 -0.20 -18.96 29.38
CA PRO A 165 0.64 -17.85 29.82
C PRO A 165 -0.07 -17.01 30.89
N GLN A 166 0.72 -16.38 31.78
CA GLN A 166 0.17 -15.37 32.68
C GLN A 166 -0.09 -14.09 31.86
N LYS A 167 -1.29 -13.53 31.94
CA LYS A 167 -1.66 -12.31 31.22
C LYS A 167 -1.59 -11.13 32.17
N ILE A 168 -0.63 -10.23 31.97
CA ILE A 168 -0.43 -9.05 32.82
C ILE A 168 -1.01 -7.84 32.13
N ARG A 169 -2.09 -7.28 32.69
CA ARG A 169 -2.67 -6.03 32.21
C ARG A 169 -1.73 -4.88 32.48
N ILE A 170 -1.41 -4.11 31.46
CA ILE A 170 -0.67 -2.86 31.60
C ILE A 170 -1.55 -1.68 31.21
N ILE A 171 -1.29 -0.52 31.82
CA ILE A 171 -2.15 0.66 31.72
C ILE A 171 -1.46 1.66 30.80
N GLY A 172 -1.91 1.68 29.56
CA GLY A 172 -1.46 2.47 28.41
C GLY A 172 -2.08 1.84 27.16
N GLU A 173 -1.86 2.43 25.99
CA GLU A 173 -2.42 1.93 24.71
C GLU A 173 -1.31 1.42 23.79
N GLU A 174 -1.59 0.32 23.08
CA GLU A 174 -0.72 -0.27 22.07
C GLU A 174 0.71 -0.56 22.57
N PRO A 175 0.92 -1.41 23.61
CA PRO A 175 2.26 -1.83 23.99
C PRO A 175 2.96 -2.59 22.87
N ARG A 176 4.11 -2.07 22.38
CA ARG A 176 4.87 -2.68 21.27
C ARG A 176 6.30 -3.04 21.67
N ALA A 177 7.24 -2.11 21.55
CA ALA A 177 8.67 -2.36 21.73
C ALA A 177 9.03 -2.73 23.18
N MET A 178 9.88 -3.75 23.34
CA MET A 178 10.37 -4.17 24.64
C MET A 178 11.89 -4.21 24.73
N ALA A 179 12.41 -4.00 25.95
CA ALA A 179 13.82 -4.15 26.28
C ALA A 179 14.01 -4.73 27.69
N VAL A 180 15.20 -5.23 28.00
CA VAL A 180 15.51 -5.89 29.28
C VAL A 180 16.66 -5.17 29.98
N SER A 181 16.58 -5.01 31.30
CA SER A 181 17.69 -4.46 32.09
C SER A 181 18.94 -5.35 32.03
N LEU A 182 20.12 -4.76 32.26
CA LEU A 182 21.40 -5.48 32.15
C LEU A 182 21.51 -6.69 33.10
N ASP A 183 20.84 -6.64 34.24
CA ASP A 183 20.79 -7.72 35.23
C ASP A 183 19.65 -8.74 34.97
N GLY A 184 18.85 -8.52 33.93
CA GLY A 184 17.71 -9.37 33.58
C GLY A 184 16.53 -9.30 34.55
N THR A 185 16.51 -8.36 35.51
CA THR A 185 15.46 -8.30 36.55
C THR A 185 14.25 -7.45 36.16
N GLN A 186 14.37 -6.61 35.14
CA GLN A 186 13.30 -5.73 34.66
C GLN A 186 13.05 -5.89 33.15
N VAL A 187 11.78 -5.80 32.78
CA VAL A 187 11.29 -5.70 31.40
C VAL A 187 10.68 -4.32 31.22
N TYR A 188 11.10 -3.60 30.19
CA TYR A 188 10.58 -2.32 29.76
C TYR A 188 9.65 -2.55 28.56
N VAL A 189 8.48 -1.90 28.53
CA VAL A 189 7.49 -2.01 27.45
C VAL A 189 7.01 -0.62 27.06
N ALA A 190 7.29 -0.18 25.83
CA ALA A 190 6.83 1.10 25.29
C ALA A 190 5.37 1.02 24.86
N PHE A 191 4.60 2.05 25.19
CA PHE A 191 3.27 2.29 24.65
C PHE A 191 3.39 3.09 23.36
N PHE A 192 3.04 2.46 22.25
CA PHE A 192 3.14 3.09 20.94
C PHE A 192 2.19 4.28 20.83
N GLU A 193 1.01 4.24 21.44
CA GLU A 193 0.07 5.36 21.50
C GLU A 193 -0.05 5.88 22.95
N SER A 194 1.00 6.49 23.49
CA SER A 194 1.02 7.02 24.87
C SER A 194 0.17 8.28 25.04
N GLY A 195 -0.04 9.04 23.95
CA GLY A 195 -0.59 10.39 24.01
C GLY A 195 0.42 11.43 24.53
N ASN A 196 0.10 12.72 24.47
CA ASN A 196 1.03 13.82 24.84
C ASN A 196 0.47 14.75 25.93
N GLN A 197 -0.31 14.21 26.86
CA GLN A 197 -0.99 14.99 27.91
C GLN A 197 -2.00 16.02 27.38
N THR A 198 -2.61 15.76 26.22
CA THR A 198 -3.68 16.60 25.68
C THR A 198 -5.05 15.96 25.86
N THR A 199 -6.07 16.81 25.97
CA THR A 199 -7.46 16.40 26.07
C THR A 199 -8.37 17.54 25.62
N ILE A 200 -9.69 17.29 25.56
CA ILE A 200 -10.67 18.25 25.05
C ILE A 200 -11.51 18.91 26.16
N VAL A 201 -11.63 20.23 26.14
CA VAL A 201 -12.70 20.96 26.83
C VAL A 201 -13.91 20.95 25.88
N PRO A 202 -15.03 20.30 26.25
CA PRO A 202 -16.19 20.20 25.38
C PRO A 202 -16.82 21.59 25.21
N GLY A 203 -17.09 21.95 23.96
CA GLY A 203 -17.80 23.16 23.58
C GLY A 203 -18.75 22.90 22.42
N GLY A 204 -19.74 23.76 22.28
CA GLY A 204 -20.59 23.85 21.09
C GLY A 204 -22.05 23.49 21.21
N LYS A 205 -22.56 23.20 22.42
CA LYS A 205 -23.99 22.99 22.67
C LYS A 205 -24.76 24.31 22.67
N GLY A 206 -25.87 24.38 21.93
CA GLY A 206 -26.88 25.43 22.07
C GLY A 206 -27.78 25.19 23.30
N GLU A 207 -28.30 26.26 23.89
CA GLU A 207 -29.32 26.14 24.95
C GLU A 207 -30.59 25.44 24.39
N GLY A 208 -30.97 24.28 24.96
CA GLY A 208 -32.32 23.72 24.74
C GLY A 208 -32.45 22.29 24.19
N PHE A 209 -31.38 21.49 24.06
CA PHE A 209 -31.54 20.07 23.70
C PHE A 209 -32.24 19.30 24.84
N GLN A 210 -33.35 18.62 24.52
CA GLN A 210 -34.21 17.92 25.49
C GLN A 210 -33.42 16.77 26.14
N GLY A 211 -33.05 16.93 27.42
CA GLY A 211 -32.29 15.93 28.18
C GLY A 211 -31.60 16.44 29.45
N GLY A 212 -31.53 17.77 29.65
CA GLY A 212 -31.19 18.37 30.95
C GLY A 212 -29.75 18.17 31.44
N ARG A 213 -28.76 17.95 30.57
CA ARG A 213 -27.34 17.82 30.96
C ARG A 213 -26.40 18.83 30.29
N ALA A 214 -26.14 19.87 31.09
CA ALA A 214 -24.98 20.77 31.24
C ALA A 214 -24.48 21.62 30.05
N GLU A 215 -24.13 22.84 30.47
CA GLU A 215 -23.70 24.04 29.75
C GLU A 215 -22.41 23.81 28.94
N ASP A 216 -22.21 24.57 27.86
CA ASP A 216 -20.98 24.62 27.07
C ASP A 216 -19.80 25.09 27.96
N ALA A 217 -18.87 24.18 28.26
CA ALA A 217 -17.77 24.47 29.19
C ALA A 217 -16.84 25.56 28.64
N VAL A 218 -16.64 25.62 27.32
CA VAL A 218 -15.85 26.65 26.66
C VAL A 218 -16.50 28.03 26.84
N ARG A 219 -17.83 28.11 26.74
CA ARG A 219 -18.62 29.35 26.90
C ARG A 219 -19.01 29.66 28.35
N HIS A 220 -18.57 28.87 29.32
CA HIS A 220 -18.94 29.12 30.71
C HIS A 220 -18.33 30.45 31.21
N PRO A 221 -19.08 31.35 31.88
CA PRO A 221 -18.57 32.67 32.29
C PRO A 221 -17.36 32.63 33.23
N SER A 222 -17.24 31.56 34.03
CA SER A 222 -16.06 31.31 34.89
C SER A 222 -14.86 30.73 34.14
N GLY A 223 -14.94 30.53 32.83
CA GLY A 223 -13.80 30.17 31.98
C GLY A 223 -12.81 31.33 31.82
N PRO A 224 -11.57 31.06 31.38
CA PRO A 224 -10.49 32.06 31.31
C PRO A 224 -10.80 33.26 30.40
N TYR A 225 -11.75 33.11 29.48
CA TYR A 225 -12.12 34.16 28.51
C TYR A 225 -13.51 34.75 28.73
N GLY A 226 -14.16 34.49 29.88
CA GLY A 226 -15.42 35.13 30.23
C GLY A 226 -16.62 34.74 29.36
N GLY A 227 -16.62 33.51 28.82
CA GLY A 227 -17.74 32.93 28.09
C GLY A 227 -17.87 33.33 26.61
N VAL A 228 -16.74 33.51 25.91
CA VAL A 228 -16.74 33.71 24.45
C VAL A 228 -16.92 32.40 23.69
N ASP A 229 -17.55 32.50 22.52
CA ASP A 229 -17.89 31.35 21.65
C ASP A 229 -16.67 30.56 21.18
N VAL A 230 -15.59 31.26 20.82
CA VAL A 230 -14.32 30.67 20.41
C VAL A 230 -13.20 31.45 21.11
N PRO A 231 -12.44 30.82 22.00
CA PRO A 231 -11.31 31.46 22.67
C PRO A 231 -10.23 31.95 21.70
N PRO A 232 -9.68 33.17 21.89
CA PRO A 232 -8.53 33.66 21.13
C PRO A 232 -7.30 32.76 21.38
N ASN A 233 -6.46 32.59 20.36
CA ASN A 233 -5.20 31.85 20.46
C ASN A 233 -3.95 32.75 20.54
N ASN A 234 -4.13 34.09 20.61
CA ASN A 234 -3.02 35.03 20.74
C ASN A 234 -3.44 36.31 21.50
N GLY A 235 -3.23 36.31 22.82
CA GLY A 235 -3.67 37.39 23.69
C GLY A 235 -5.20 37.56 23.62
N ASN A 236 -5.65 38.72 23.14
CA ASN A 236 -7.07 39.02 22.92
C ASN A 236 -7.47 38.93 21.44
N SER A 237 -6.69 38.26 20.60
CA SER A 237 -6.87 38.20 19.14
C SER A 237 -6.62 36.79 18.60
N PHE A 238 -6.85 36.61 17.29
CA PHE A 238 -6.58 35.37 16.59
C PHE A 238 -5.27 35.48 15.79
N SER A 239 -4.53 34.37 15.72
CA SER A 239 -3.40 34.16 14.82
C SER A 239 -3.65 32.90 13.99
N PRO A 240 -3.79 32.98 12.66
CA PRO A 240 -3.90 34.21 11.87
C PRO A 240 -5.16 35.02 12.22
N PRO A 241 -5.21 36.32 11.87
CA PRO A 241 -6.42 37.14 12.08
C PRO A 241 -7.62 36.57 11.35
N ILE A 242 -8.80 36.62 11.98
CA ILE A 242 -10.05 36.17 11.33
C ILE A 242 -10.33 37.04 10.10
N ASN A 243 -10.64 36.40 8.97
CA ASN A 243 -11.10 37.08 7.77
C ASN A 243 -12.40 37.84 8.07
N PRO A 244 -12.43 39.18 7.94
CA PRO A 244 -13.58 40.00 8.31
C PRO A 244 -14.82 39.77 7.43
N ALA A 245 -14.68 39.06 6.31
CA ALA A 245 -15.80 38.65 5.45
C ALA A 245 -16.52 37.39 5.97
N LEU A 246 -15.97 36.68 6.95
CA LEU A 246 -16.60 35.50 7.53
C LEU A 246 -17.75 35.89 8.47
N PRO A 247 -18.83 35.10 8.53
CA PRO A 247 -19.80 35.21 9.62
C PRO A 247 -19.14 34.86 10.98
N PRO A 248 -19.82 35.09 12.12
CA PRO A 248 -19.32 34.62 13.40
C PRO A 248 -18.94 33.13 13.35
N PRO A 249 -17.77 32.75 13.87
CA PRO A 249 -17.33 31.36 13.83
C PRO A 249 -18.27 30.47 14.66
N PRO A 250 -18.45 29.20 14.28
CA PRO A 250 -19.31 28.30 15.01
C PRO A 250 -18.76 28.04 16.43
N PRO A 251 -19.65 27.78 17.40
CA PRO A 251 -19.28 27.18 18.68
C PRO A 251 -18.39 25.93 18.48
N VAL A 252 -17.24 25.85 19.17
CA VAL A 252 -16.40 24.65 19.10
C VAL A 252 -15.75 24.29 20.43
N SER A 253 -15.46 23.00 20.61
CA SER A 253 -14.57 22.48 21.66
C SER A 253 -13.14 23.05 21.54
N LEU A 254 -12.34 22.87 22.60
CA LEU A 254 -10.97 23.36 22.70
C LEU A 254 -10.01 22.26 23.15
N ILE A 255 -8.82 22.18 22.56
CA ILE A 255 -7.74 21.29 23.04
C ILE A 255 -6.97 21.99 24.15
N VAL A 256 -6.69 21.27 25.24
CA VAL A 256 -5.84 21.73 26.35
C VAL A 256 -4.75 20.69 26.64
N ARG A 257 -3.56 21.17 27.01
CA ARG A 257 -2.40 20.36 27.38
C ARG A 257 -2.08 20.53 28.86
N LYS A 258 -1.76 19.43 29.54
CA LYS A 258 -1.29 19.48 30.93
C LYS A 258 0.16 19.97 30.98
N ASN A 259 0.45 20.91 31.86
CA ASN A 259 1.82 21.38 32.10
C ASN A 259 2.47 20.69 33.32
N ALA A 260 3.74 20.99 33.58
CA ALA A 260 4.51 20.43 34.70
C ALA A 260 3.96 20.82 36.10
N ASN A 261 3.15 21.87 36.19
CA ASN A 261 2.46 22.29 37.43
C ASN A 261 1.08 21.62 37.58
N ASN A 262 0.75 20.64 36.74
CA ASN A 262 -0.55 19.98 36.65
C ASN A 262 -1.72 20.91 36.27
N GLN A 263 -1.44 22.01 35.57
CA GLN A 263 -2.47 22.88 35.02
C GLN A 263 -2.81 22.47 33.59
N TRP A 264 -4.09 22.56 33.23
CA TRP A 264 -4.58 22.31 31.88
C TRP A 264 -4.70 23.62 31.14
N LEU A 265 -3.79 23.87 30.18
CA LEU A 265 -3.69 25.14 29.47
C LEU A 265 -4.04 24.97 28.00
N ASP A 266 -4.66 25.97 27.40
CA ASP A 266 -4.78 26.08 25.94
C ASP A 266 -3.53 26.76 25.32
N ASP A 267 -3.54 26.94 24.00
CA ASP A 267 -2.49 27.60 23.22
C ASP A 267 -2.28 29.09 23.52
N ASN A 268 -3.11 29.69 24.38
CA ASN A 268 -3.01 31.08 24.82
C ASN A 268 -2.78 31.19 26.34
N ASN A 269 -2.40 30.09 26.99
CA ASN A 269 -2.15 29.96 28.43
C ASN A 269 -3.39 30.20 29.32
N GLY A 270 -4.60 30.09 28.78
CA GLY A 270 -5.83 30.08 29.57
C GLY A 270 -5.89 28.84 30.46
N ASP A 271 -6.15 29.02 31.76
CA ASP A 271 -6.18 27.93 32.73
C ASP A 271 -7.57 27.28 32.81
N TRP A 272 -7.69 26.08 32.25
CA TRP A 272 -8.88 25.25 32.23
C TRP A 272 -8.89 24.17 33.32
N THR A 273 -7.90 24.16 34.22
CA THR A 273 -7.82 23.20 35.34
C THR A 273 -9.12 23.10 36.14
N PRO A 274 -9.84 24.20 36.47
CA PRO A 274 -11.12 24.10 37.17
C PRO A 274 -12.14 23.20 36.46
N PHE A 275 -12.15 23.21 35.12
CA PHE A 275 -13.06 22.45 34.27
C PHE A 275 -12.55 21.04 33.95
N ILE A 276 -11.25 20.77 34.03
CA ILE A 276 -10.74 19.43 33.72
C ILE A 276 -10.64 18.56 34.98
N SER A 277 -9.95 19.05 36.00
CA SER A 277 -9.61 18.29 37.21
C SER A 277 -10.05 18.98 38.50
N GLY A 278 -10.54 20.23 38.42
CA GLY A 278 -10.91 21.04 39.58
C GLY A 278 -12.37 20.93 40.00
N ASN A 279 -12.84 21.97 40.70
CA ASN A 279 -14.17 22.02 41.30
C ASN A 279 -15.31 22.24 40.29
N LEU A 280 -15.00 22.64 39.04
CA LEU A 280 -15.95 22.80 37.95
C LEU A 280 -15.92 21.63 36.96
N ALA A 281 -15.21 20.53 37.27
CA ALA A 281 -15.04 19.39 36.36
C ALA A 281 -16.37 18.80 35.85
N SER A 282 -17.42 18.85 36.67
CA SER A 282 -18.76 18.39 36.26
C SER A 282 -19.34 19.18 35.09
N GLN A 283 -18.93 20.44 34.89
CA GLN A 283 -19.37 21.27 33.77
C GLN A 283 -18.77 20.79 32.44
N SER A 284 -17.68 20.03 32.46
CA SER A 284 -17.11 19.39 31.28
C SER A 284 -17.40 17.88 31.21
N HIS A 285 -18.40 17.40 31.97
CA HIS A 285 -18.71 15.97 32.13
C HIS A 285 -17.57 15.12 32.72
N ARG A 286 -16.65 15.76 33.44
CA ARG A 286 -15.60 15.09 34.21
C ARG A 286 -15.94 15.15 35.70
N ILE A 287 -15.13 14.49 36.50
CA ILE A 287 -15.27 14.50 37.95
C ILE A 287 -14.05 15.18 38.58
N PRO A 288 -14.20 15.86 39.74
CA PRO A 288 -13.06 16.49 40.41
C PRO A 288 -11.95 15.47 40.70
N GLY A 289 -10.72 15.81 40.31
CA GLY A 289 -9.55 14.93 40.39
C GLY A 289 -9.31 14.04 39.18
N TRP A 290 -10.12 14.16 38.11
CA TRP A 290 -9.85 13.48 36.84
C TRP A 290 -8.44 13.80 36.33
N ASP A 291 -7.75 12.82 35.76
CA ASP A 291 -6.39 12.97 35.23
C ASP A 291 -6.16 12.11 33.97
N LEU A 292 -5.11 12.46 33.21
CA LEU A 292 -4.56 11.66 32.12
C LEU A 292 -3.14 11.22 32.52
N PRO A 293 -2.99 10.05 33.17
CA PRO A 293 -1.68 9.47 33.45
C PRO A 293 -1.01 9.04 32.14
N ASP A 294 -0.32 9.99 31.52
CA ASP A 294 0.55 9.88 30.34
C ASP A 294 1.72 8.92 30.61
N ARG A 295 1.43 7.62 30.51
CA ARG A 295 2.34 6.52 30.77
C ARG A 295 2.94 6.08 29.45
N ASP A 296 4.24 6.30 29.29
CA ASP A 296 4.96 6.00 28.05
C ASP A 296 5.65 4.63 28.07
N VAL A 297 6.15 4.21 29.23
CA VAL A 297 6.86 2.93 29.38
C VAL A 297 6.41 2.22 30.65
N ALA A 298 5.91 0.99 30.51
CA ALA A 298 5.72 0.09 31.64
C ALA A 298 7.07 -0.54 32.05
N ILE A 299 7.35 -0.55 33.35
CA ILE A 299 8.55 -1.10 33.96
C ILE A 299 8.13 -2.26 34.86
N MET A 300 8.34 -3.49 34.37
CA MET A 300 7.90 -4.72 35.03
C MET A 300 9.08 -5.44 35.68
N ASN A 301 8.92 -5.87 36.93
CA ASN A 301 9.86 -6.79 37.55
C ASN A 301 9.65 -8.21 37.01
N ALA A 302 10.65 -8.82 36.40
CA ALA A 302 10.52 -10.11 35.73
C ALA A 302 10.24 -11.29 36.68
N ASN A 303 10.60 -11.16 37.96
CA ASN A 303 10.48 -12.23 38.94
C ASN A 303 9.08 -12.26 39.58
N ASN A 304 8.60 -11.12 40.06
CA ASN A 304 7.33 -11.00 40.78
C ASN A 304 6.19 -10.33 39.98
N LEU A 305 6.48 -9.84 38.77
CA LEU A 305 5.54 -9.23 37.81
C LEU A 305 4.90 -7.91 38.27
N SER A 306 5.44 -7.26 39.31
CA SER A 306 4.99 -5.93 39.71
C SER A 306 5.34 -4.90 38.63
N THR A 307 4.41 -3.99 38.32
CA THR A 307 4.59 -3.00 37.25
C THR A 307 4.54 -1.57 37.79
N THR A 308 5.48 -0.74 37.33
CA THR A 308 5.52 0.72 37.51
C THR A 308 5.63 1.40 36.15
N TYR A 309 5.65 2.73 36.08
CA TYR A 309 5.59 3.45 34.80
C TYR A 309 6.54 4.64 34.75
N GLN A 310 7.13 4.87 33.58
CA GLN A 310 7.74 6.14 33.19
C GLN A 310 6.71 6.98 32.44
N THR A 311 6.70 8.29 32.72
CA THR A 311 5.72 9.24 32.16
C THR A 311 6.39 10.44 31.48
N SER A 312 5.61 11.15 30.66
CA SER A 312 5.96 12.32 29.82
C SER A 312 7.26 12.22 29.04
N LEU A 313 7.34 11.24 28.14
CA LEU A 313 8.41 11.16 27.15
C LEU A 313 7.96 11.79 25.81
N MET A 314 6.92 11.23 25.16
CA MET A 314 6.39 11.66 23.84
C MET A 314 5.09 10.89 23.49
N ASN A 315 4.28 11.36 22.52
CA ASN A 315 3.04 10.62 22.20
C ASN A 315 3.22 9.28 21.52
N ILE A 316 4.23 9.13 20.65
CA ILE A 316 4.45 7.88 19.93
C ILE A 316 5.80 7.29 20.31
N GLN A 317 5.81 6.17 21.05
CA GLN A 317 7.03 5.46 21.42
C GLN A 317 7.31 4.35 20.41
N MET A 318 8.17 4.62 19.44
CA MET A 318 8.37 3.73 18.29
C MET A 318 9.34 2.58 18.57
N ALA A 319 10.49 2.87 19.20
CA ALA A 319 11.49 1.86 19.52
C ALA A 319 12.26 2.18 20.79
N MET A 320 12.81 1.16 21.45
CA MET A 320 13.61 1.32 22.67
C MET A 320 14.81 0.39 22.74
N ALA A 321 15.84 0.80 23.47
CA ALA A 321 17.01 -0.02 23.79
C ALA A 321 17.62 0.39 25.14
N VAL A 322 18.33 -0.53 25.80
CA VAL A 322 19.09 -0.23 27.01
C VAL A 322 20.55 -0.01 26.66
N ASN A 323 21.11 1.11 27.11
CA ASN A 323 22.53 1.39 26.94
C ASN A 323 23.37 0.36 27.72
N PRO A 324 24.26 -0.41 27.06
CA PRO A 324 24.93 -1.57 27.67
C PRO A 324 25.96 -1.19 28.74
N ASN A 325 26.45 0.06 28.75
CA ASN A 325 27.43 0.53 29.72
C ASN A 325 26.78 1.16 30.95
N SER A 326 25.72 1.96 30.76
CA SER A 326 25.09 2.72 31.85
C SER A 326 23.80 2.09 32.41
N GLY A 327 23.15 1.20 31.66
CA GLY A 327 21.82 0.70 31.98
C GLY A 327 20.70 1.73 31.76
N GLN A 328 20.99 2.89 31.17
CA GLN A 328 19.98 3.89 30.81
C GLN A 328 19.07 3.34 29.70
N VAL A 329 17.75 3.47 29.86
CA VAL A 329 16.75 3.16 28.85
C VAL A 329 16.68 4.32 27.87
N SER A 330 16.78 4.02 26.58
CA SER A 330 16.63 4.95 25.46
C SER A 330 15.36 4.64 24.71
N VAL A 331 14.57 5.65 24.37
CA VAL A 331 13.36 5.52 23.55
C VAL A 331 13.39 6.56 22.44
N VAL A 332 12.99 6.18 21.24
CA VAL A 332 12.87 7.07 20.08
C VAL A 332 11.44 7.07 19.56
N GLY A 333 11.01 8.19 18.99
CA GLY A 333 9.66 8.36 18.50
C GLY A 333 9.33 9.80 18.11
N SER A 334 8.04 10.14 18.13
CA SER A 334 7.56 11.48 17.78
C SER A 334 6.69 12.07 18.90
N ASP A 335 6.76 13.40 19.05
CA ASP A 335 5.89 14.17 19.93
C ASP A 335 5.14 15.26 19.15
N ALA A 336 3.82 15.16 19.13
CA ALA A 336 2.91 16.09 18.47
C ALA A 336 2.70 17.37 19.31
N ILE A 337 2.32 18.46 18.62
CA ILE A 337 1.97 19.76 19.21
C ILE A 337 0.52 20.16 18.88
N ASN A 338 -0.40 19.20 18.99
CA ASN A 338 -1.80 19.34 18.62
C ASN A 338 -2.60 20.35 19.47
N GLU A 339 -2.05 20.83 20.58
CA GLU A 339 -2.62 21.94 21.34
C GLU A 339 -2.60 23.27 20.59
N ILE A 340 -1.68 23.43 19.62
CA ILE A 340 -1.54 24.67 18.87
C ILE A 340 -2.58 24.73 17.76
N ARG A 341 -3.44 25.74 17.82
CA ARG A 341 -4.35 26.11 16.72
C ARG A 341 -3.65 27.21 15.93
N PHE A 342 -3.66 27.25 14.60
CA PHE A 342 -4.48 26.57 13.59
C PHE A 342 -3.58 25.91 12.53
N GLU A 343 -4.14 25.39 11.41
CA GLU A 343 -3.38 24.78 10.30
C GLU A 343 -2.15 25.62 9.91
N SER A 344 -2.34 26.92 9.68
CA SER A 344 -1.26 27.86 9.32
C SER A 344 -0.16 27.99 10.37
N ASN A 345 -0.45 27.77 11.65
CA ASN A 345 0.53 27.88 12.73
C ASN A 345 1.36 26.60 12.90
N VAL A 346 0.76 25.44 12.61
CA VAL A 346 1.41 24.12 12.73
C VAL A 346 1.98 23.60 11.40
N ASN A 347 1.71 24.28 10.28
CA ASN A 347 2.22 23.96 8.95
C ASN A 347 3.73 23.62 9.00
N GLY A 348 4.10 22.41 8.58
CA GLY A 348 5.47 21.88 8.52
C GLY A 348 6.12 21.54 9.86
N ILE A 349 5.46 21.79 11.00
CA ILE A 349 6.06 21.65 12.33
C ILE A 349 5.17 20.95 13.36
N PHE A 350 4.08 20.30 12.92
CA PHE A 350 3.04 19.74 13.79
C PHE A 350 3.50 18.57 14.68
N ALA A 351 4.66 17.96 14.42
CA ALA A 351 5.32 17.05 15.35
C ALA A 351 6.84 17.20 15.32
N ARG A 352 7.51 16.62 16.32
CA ARG A 352 8.98 16.57 16.42
C ARG A 352 9.47 15.15 16.64
N MET A 353 10.57 14.80 16.00
CA MET A 353 11.24 13.52 16.23
C MET A 353 12.15 13.63 17.45
N LYS A 354 12.01 12.71 18.40
CA LYS A 354 12.66 12.80 19.71
C LYS A 354 13.39 11.52 20.10
N TRP A 355 14.42 11.71 20.91
CA TRP A 355 15.03 10.67 21.74
C TRP A 355 14.81 11.03 23.21
N ALA A 356 14.48 10.02 24.02
CA ALA A 356 14.37 10.13 25.46
C ALA A 356 15.26 9.12 26.18
N GLY A 357 16.02 9.58 27.17
CA GLY A 357 16.88 8.75 28.02
C GLY A 357 16.46 8.82 29.49
N PHE A 358 16.27 7.69 30.15
CA PHE A 358 15.93 7.65 31.58
C PHE A 358 16.47 6.40 32.30
N THR A 359 16.59 6.48 33.62
CA THR A 359 16.79 5.31 34.50
C THR A 359 15.54 5.15 35.35
N PRO A 360 15.02 3.94 35.59
CA PRO A 360 13.83 3.74 36.44
C PRO A 360 13.92 4.46 37.79
N GLY A 361 12.95 5.34 38.07
CA GLY A 361 12.92 6.18 39.28
C GLY A 361 13.88 7.37 39.29
N GLY A 362 14.65 7.57 38.22
CA GLY A 362 15.58 8.67 38.02
C GLY A 362 15.01 9.80 37.15
N ALA A 363 15.86 10.77 36.80
CA ALA A 363 15.51 11.85 35.89
C ALA A 363 15.48 11.36 34.42
N LYS A 364 14.62 11.99 33.61
CA LYS A 364 14.55 11.81 32.16
C LYS A 364 15.21 12.96 31.42
N ILE A 365 15.77 12.68 30.26
CA ILE A 365 16.34 13.63 29.29
C ILE A 365 15.58 13.43 27.99
N ILE A 366 15.15 14.52 27.36
CA ILE A 366 14.44 14.47 26.06
C ILE A 366 15.16 15.43 25.11
N LYS A 367 15.46 14.96 23.90
CA LYS A 367 16.15 15.74 22.86
C LYS A 367 15.46 15.59 21.53
N ASP A 368 15.45 16.69 20.78
CA ASP A 368 15.13 16.69 19.37
C ASP A 368 16.30 16.07 18.60
N ILE A 369 16.02 15.10 17.74
CA ILE A 369 17.04 14.37 16.96
C ILE A 369 17.24 14.95 15.55
N ASN A 370 16.59 16.07 15.24
CA ASN A 370 16.82 16.94 14.10
C ASN A 370 17.40 18.31 14.53
N PRO A 371 18.57 18.36 15.20
CA PRO A 371 19.09 19.60 15.81
C PRO A 371 19.46 20.71 14.80
N HIS A 372 19.48 20.40 13.51
CA HIS A 372 19.71 21.38 12.45
C HIS A 372 18.44 22.20 12.12
N LEU A 373 17.26 21.73 12.54
CA LEU A 373 16.00 22.43 12.35
C LEU A 373 15.78 23.45 13.48
N THR A 374 15.52 24.70 13.10
CA THR A 374 15.18 25.77 14.06
C THR A 374 13.68 25.90 14.29
N TYR A 375 12.86 25.34 13.39
CA TYR A 375 11.40 25.44 13.36
C TYR A 375 10.85 26.88 13.27
N ASN A 376 11.69 27.86 12.91
CA ASN A 376 11.25 29.22 12.60
C ASN A 376 10.96 29.43 11.11
N VAL A 377 11.50 28.55 10.27
CA VAL A 377 11.20 28.43 8.85
C VAL A 377 10.37 27.18 8.61
N ARG A 378 9.54 27.22 7.56
CA ARG A 378 8.61 26.13 7.22
C ARG A 378 9.11 25.23 6.09
N ASN A 379 10.02 25.76 5.29
CA ASN A 379 10.61 25.08 4.15
C ASN A 379 12.10 25.44 4.06
N ILE A 380 12.94 24.45 3.74
CA ILE A 380 14.39 24.57 3.53
C ILE A 380 14.79 23.85 2.23
N PRO A 381 15.97 24.13 1.63
CA PRO A 381 16.43 23.44 0.43
C PRO A 381 16.50 21.92 0.60
N GLN A 382 16.27 21.15 -0.46
CA GLN A 382 16.26 19.68 -0.45
C GLN A 382 17.50 19.07 0.21
N SER A 383 18.70 19.62 -0.03
CA SER A 383 19.94 19.12 0.58
C SER A 383 19.97 19.25 2.11
N GLU A 384 19.21 20.19 2.67
CA GLU A 384 19.03 20.32 4.12
C GLU A 384 17.90 19.41 4.61
N ARG A 385 16.79 19.25 3.86
CA ARG A 385 15.72 18.28 4.18
C ARG A 385 16.26 16.87 4.31
N ASN A 386 17.16 16.47 3.41
CA ASN A 386 17.75 15.13 3.40
C ASN A 386 18.60 14.82 4.66
N LYS A 387 18.92 15.83 5.49
CA LYS A 387 19.58 15.61 6.79
C LYS A 387 18.59 15.17 7.86
N SER A 388 17.31 15.41 7.69
CA SER A 388 16.29 15.07 8.69
C SER A 388 16.08 13.57 8.82
N ILE A 389 15.81 13.13 10.04
CA ILE A 389 15.19 11.85 10.33
C ILE A 389 13.68 12.02 10.50
N SER A 390 12.91 11.07 10.01
CA SER A 390 11.46 10.98 10.21
C SER A 390 11.06 9.53 10.53
N ASP A 391 9.98 9.37 11.30
CA ASP A 391 9.41 8.06 11.66
C ASP A 391 10.48 7.07 12.20
N PRO A 392 11.13 7.37 13.33
CA PRO A 392 12.26 6.58 13.83
C PRO A 392 11.82 5.22 14.41
N ARG A 393 12.07 4.12 13.71
CA ARG A 393 11.50 2.79 14.02
C ARG A 393 12.45 1.76 14.65
N GLY A 394 13.74 2.06 14.77
CA GLY A 394 14.73 1.15 15.34
C GLY A 394 15.84 1.90 16.07
N ILE A 395 16.38 1.31 17.14
CA ILE A 395 17.54 1.83 17.88
C ILE A 395 18.43 0.70 18.37
N GLN A 396 19.74 0.78 18.09
CA GLN A 396 20.73 -0.19 18.57
C GLN A 396 21.98 0.50 19.10
N TRP A 397 22.38 0.17 20.34
CA TRP A 397 23.64 0.62 20.93
C TRP A 397 24.80 -0.27 20.50
N ASN A 398 25.98 0.33 20.34
CA ASN A 398 27.22 -0.42 20.33
C ASN A 398 27.56 -0.96 21.74
N SER A 399 28.40 -1.98 21.82
CA SER A 399 28.76 -2.73 23.02
C SER A 399 29.37 -1.85 24.12
N THR A 400 30.04 -0.76 23.74
CA THR A 400 30.62 0.22 24.65
C THR A 400 29.62 1.25 25.18
N GLY A 401 28.40 1.31 24.63
CA GLY A 401 27.36 2.27 24.98
C GLY A 401 27.70 3.72 24.62
N THR A 402 28.60 3.92 23.65
CA THR A 402 29.08 5.25 23.22
C THR A 402 28.32 5.80 22.02
N LYS A 403 27.84 4.92 21.12
CA LYS A 403 27.06 5.25 19.93
C LYS A 403 25.75 4.46 19.91
N ALA A 404 24.65 5.12 19.59
CA ALA A 404 23.37 4.50 19.21
C ALA A 404 23.05 4.80 17.75
N TYR A 405 22.64 3.80 17.00
CA TYR A 405 22.20 3.95 15.61
C TYR A 405 20.68 3.89 15.57
N VAL A 406 20.04 4.84 14.88
CA VAL A 406 18.58 5.00 14.82
C VAL A 406 18.11 5.00 13.38
N THR A 407 17.19 4.12 13.00
CA THR A 407 16.63 4.02 11.64
C THR A 407 15.41 4.93 11.49
N GLY A 408 15.32 5.69 10.39
CA GLY A 408 14.18 6.54 10.05
C GLY A 408 13.38 5.99 8.87
N MET A 409 12.22 5.38 9.15
CA MET A 409 11.41 4.70 8.12
C MET A 409 10.93 5.68 7.05
N GLY A 410 10.50 6.88 7.46
CA GLY A 410 9.99 7.91 6.55
C GLY A 410 11.08 8.74 5.87
N SER A 411 12.35 8.60 6.27
CA SER A 411 13.47 9.39 5.75
C SER A 411 14.55 8.54 5.08
N ASN A 412 14.33 7.23 4.92
CA ASN A 412 15.23 6.28 4.25
C ASN A 412 16.70 6.39 4.71
N ASN A 413 16.91 6.56 6.02
CA ASN A 413 18.24 6.83 6.55
C ASN A 413 18.46 6.31 7.97
N VAL A 414 19.72 6.34 8.41
CA VAL A 414 20.17 6.04 9.76
C VAL A 414 20.94 7.23 10.33
N ILE A 415 20.65 7.61 11.58
CA ILE A 415 21.43 8.61 12.31
C ILE A 415 22.19 7.97 13.47
N VAL A 416 23.27 8.63 13.90
CA VAL A 416 24.08 8.18 15.04
C VAL A 416 24.00 9.19 16.18
N LEU A 417 23.63 8.72 17.37
CA LEU A 417 23.54 9.48 18.61
C LEU A 417 24.66 9.08 19.57
N ASN A 418 25.10 10.00 20.42
CA ASN A 418 25.97 9.69 21.56
C ASN A 418 25.16 9.21 22.77
N ALA A 419 25.85 8.84 23.87
CA ALA A 419 25.24 8.43 25.13
C ALA A 419 24.26 9.44 25.77
N ASN A 420 24.33 10.72 25.40
CA ASN A 420 23.45 11.77 25.89
C ASN A 420 22.29 12.08 24.92
N GLY A 421 22.17 11.34 23.81
CA GLY A 421 21.18 11.59 22.77
C GLY A 421 21.52 12.73 21.81
N ASP A 422 22.75 13.26 21.82
CA ASP A 422 23.15 14.24 20.80
C ASP A 422 23.52 13.52 19.51
N ARG A 423 23.03 14.05 18.39
CA ARG A 423 23.41 13.58 17.06
C ARG A 423 24.89 13.88 16.78
N LEU A 424 25.66 12.85 16.44
CA LEU A 424 27.11 12.96 16.23
C LEU A 424 27.48 13.58 14.89
N PHE A 425 26.67 13.32 13.85
CA PHE A 425 26.96 13.75 12.48
C PHE A 425 25.77 14.49 11.88
N SER A 426 26.06 15.54 11.12
CA SER A 426 25.04 16.32 10.42
C SER A 426 24.44 15.57 9.23
N GLN A 427 25.23 14.75 8.55
CA GLN A 427 24.76 13.90 7.46
C GLN A 427 24.33 12.52 8.02
N PRO A 428 23.13 12.04 7.66
CA PRO A 428 22.72 10.68 7.97
C PRO A 428 23.38 9.68 7.00
N ILE A 429 23.28 8.39 7.33
CA ILE A 429 23.67 7.29 6.46
C ILE A 429 22.43 6.92 5.63
N ASN A 430 22.49 7.09 4.31
CA ASN A 430 21.38 6.67 3.45
C ASN A 430 21.33 5.13 3.38
N VAL A 431 20.13 4.59 3.30
CA VAL A 431 19.85 3.16 3.16
C VAL A 431 18.64 2.95 2.24
N GLY A 432 18.27 1.70 1.99
CA GLY A 432 17.04 1.38 1.25
C GLY A 432 15.76 1.89 1.91
N GLN A 433 14.64 1.81 1.20
CA GLN A 433 13.38 2.40 1.61
C GLN A 433 12.73 1.70 2.81
N GLY A 434 12.22 2.51 3.74
CA GLY A 434 11.51 2.05 4.93
C GLY A 434 12.40 1.30 5.93
N PRO A 435 13.55 1.83 6.38
CA PRO A 435 14.40 1.15 7.35
C PRO A 435 13.73 1.06 8.73
N THR A 436 13.55 -0.16 9.24
CA THR A 436 12.74 -0.43 10.45
C THR A 436 13.48 -1.17 11.56
N GLY A 437 14.61 -1.80 11.27
CA GLY A 437 15.40 -2.52 12.26
C GLY A 437 16.89 -2.46 11.94
N ILE A 438 17.72 -2.55 12.97
CA ILE A 438 19.18 -2.51 12.84
C ILE A 438 19.86 -3.41 13.87
N VAL A 439 20.90 -4.13 13.45
CA VAL A 439 21.77 -4.94 14.32
C VAL A 439 23.24 -4.72 13.99
N LEU A 440 24.12 -4.88 14.98
CA LEU A 440 25.55 -4.62 14.85
C LEU A 440 26.38 -5.90 14.92
N GLN A 441 27.35 -6.02 14.01
CA GLN A 441 28.46 -6.97 14.08
C GLN A 441 29.78 -6.20 14.21
N GLU A 442 30.11 -5.82 15.45
CA GLU A 442 31.28 -4.98 15.74
C GLU A 442 32.61 -5.67 15.42
N SER A 443 32.67 -7.00 15.44
CA SER A 443 33.88 -7.76 15.12
C SER A 443 34.37 -7.53 13.67
N THR A 444 33.46 -7.16 12.77
CA THR A 444 33.75 -6.84 11.35
C THR A 444 33.47 -5.38 11.02
N ASN A 445 33.13 -4.55 12.02
CA ASN A 445 32.70 -3.17 11.87
C ASN A 445 31.50 -3.01 10.93
N ARG A 446 30.49 -3.87 11.08
CA ARG A 446 29.28 -3.82 10.25
C ARG A 446 28.02 -3.56 11.05
N ALA A 447 27.04 -2.94 10.39
CA ALA A 447 25.65 -2.97 10.79
C ALA A 447 24.80 -3.54 9.66
N PHE A 448 23.66 -4.14 9.99
CA PHE A 448 22.67 -4.62 9.03
C PHE A 448 21.34 -3.95 9.32
N VAL A 449 20.73 -3.36 8.30
CA VAL A 449 19.48 -2.61 8.40
C VAL A 449 18.43 -3.26 7.51
N LEU A 450 17.26 -3.57 8.07
CA LEU A 450 16.14 -4.08 7.28
C LEU A 450 15.34 -2.91 6.69
N ASN A 451 15.27 -2.87 5.36
CA ASN A 451 14.48 -1.93 4.58
C ASN A 451 13.16 -2.59 4.20
N LYS A 452 12.09 -2.29 4.96
CA LYS A 452 10.77 -2.94 4.85
C LYS A 452 10.15 -2.73 3.48
N PHE A 453 10.27 -1.53 2.90
CA PHE A 453 9.59 -1.19 1.65
C PHE A 453 10.34 -1.69 0.43
N ASP A 454 11.67 -1.74 0.49
CA ASP A 454 12.53 -2.27 -0.58
C ASP A 454 12.73 -3.80 -0.52
N ALA A 455 12.24 -4.46 0.54
CA ALA A 455 12.50 -5.88 0.81
C ALA A 455 14.00 -6.24 0.70
N SER A 456 14.83 -5.52 1.45
CA SER A 456 16.28 -5.66 1.37
C SER A 456 16.98 -5.42 2.70
N ILE A 457 18.25 -5.81 2.76
CA ILE A 457 19.16 -5.55 3.87
C ILE A 457 20.29 -4.62 3.43
N SER A 458 20.35 -3.42 4.00
CA SER A 458 21.53 -2.54 3.86
C SER A 458 22.64 -2.98 4.81
N ILE A 459 23.86 -3.12 4.31
CA ILE A 459 25.07 -3.42 5.06
C ILE A 459 25.84 -2.11 5.23
N LEU A 460 26.08 -1.68 6.46
CA LEU A 460 26.81 -0.45 6.76
C LEU A 460 28.22 -0.75 7.28
N ASP A 461 29.16 0.13 6.98
CA ASP A 461 30.44 0.23 7.69
C ASP A 461 30.30 1.25 8.82
N ILE A 462 30.45 0.81 10.07
CA ILE A 462 30.28 1.66 11.25
C ILE A 462 31.55 2.43 11.65
N ASN A 463 32.66 2.24 10.94
CA ASN A 463 33.85 3.08 11.06
C ASN A 463 33.78 4.29 10.14
N THR A 464 33.34 4.09 8.90
CA THR A 464 33.20 5.15 7.90
C THR A 464 31.82 5.79 7.91
N ASP A 465 30.87 5.19 8.62
CA ASP A 465 29.46 5.62 8.71
C ASP A 465 28.85 5.74 7.29
N SER A 466 29.00 4.69 6.48
CA SER A 466 28.54 4.63 5.09
C SER A 466 27.94 3.27 4.71
N GLU A 467 27.08 3.23 3.69
CA GLU A 467 26.54 1.99 3.15
C GLU A 467 27.59 1.27 2.26
N LEU A 468 27.73 -0.03 2.47
CA LEU A 468 28.64 -0.91 1.73
C LEU A 468 27.97 -1.66 0.59
N ALA A 469 26.73 -2.12 0.82
CA ALA A 469 25.95 -2.91 -0.11
C ALA A 469 24.48 -2.99 0.36
N GLN A 470 23.58 -3.24 -0.57
CA GLN A 470 22.18 -3.56 -0.31
C GLN A 470 21.86 -4.95 -0.88
N ILE A 471 21.31 -5.85 -0.05
CA ILE A 471 21.02 -7.23 -0.43
C ILE A 471 19.51 -7.43 -0.49
N PRO A 472 18.90 -7.59 -1.69
CA PRO A 472 17.46 -7.82 -1.81
C PRO A 472 17.09 -9.25 -1.36
N PHE A 473 15.83 -9.42 -1.01
CA PHE A 473 15.17 -10.72 -0.87
C PHE A 473 13.81 -10.71 -1.58
N TYR A 474 13.17 -11.87 -1.68
CA TYR A 474 11.92 -12.00 -2.43
C TYR A 474 10.81 -11.08 -1.87
N ASP A 475 10.13 -10.37 -2.76
CA ASP A 475 9.09 -9.41 -2.41
C ASP A 475 7.82 -9.61 -3.24
N PRO A 476 6.77 -10.23 -2.65
CA PRO A 476 5.50 -10.40 -3.32
C PRO A 476 4.67 -9.12 -3.36
N THR A 477 5.17 -7.98 -2.85
CA THR A 477 4.40 -6.73 -2.79
C THR A 477 4.10 -6.21 -4.20
N PRO A 478 2.82 -6.00 -4.55
CA PRO A 478 2.41 -5.44 -5.84
C PRO A 478 2.98 -4.03 -6.11
N ASP A 479 3.19 -3.71 -7.40
CA ASP A 479 3.69 -2.41 -7.85
C ASP A 479 2.82 -1.23 -7.43
N VAL A 480 1.50 -1.42 -7.33
CA VAL A 480 0.56 -0.37 -6.87
C VAL A 480 0.88 0.08 -5.44
N ILE A 481 1.35 -0.83 -4.60
CA ILE A 481 1.78 -0.52 -3.23
C ILE A 481 3.16 0.13 -3.27
N LYS A 482 4.13 -0.44 -3.99
CA LYS A 482 5.50 0.09 -4.10
C LYS A 482 5.52 1.54 -4.60
N ASN A 483 4.71 1.85 -5.61
CA ASN A 483 4.66 3.17 -6.23
C ASN A 483 3.85 4.19 -5.42
N GLY A 484 2.78 3.76 -4.74
CA GLY A 484 1.88 4.66 -4.01
C GLY A 484 2.31 4.95 -2.58
N ARG A 485 2.93 3.97 -1.91
CA ARG A 485 3.36 4.06 -0.51
C ARG A 485 4.29 5.27 -0.22
N PRO A 486 5.25 5.64 -1.09
CA PRO A 486 6.10 6.82 -0.86
C PRO A 486 5.32 8.13 -0.65
N HIS A 487 4.14 8.30 -1.26
CA HIS A 487 3.32 9.50 -1.07
C HIS A 487 2.77 9.63 0.35
N LEU A 488 2.62 8.52 1.09
CA LEU A 488 2.20 8.52 2.48
C LEU A 488 3.38 8.71 3.46
N TYR A 489 4.53 8.06 3.20
CA TYR A 489 5.62 7.92 4.18
C TYR A 489 6.87 8.76 3.91
N ASN A 490 7.21 9.07 2.66
CA ASN A 490 8.49 9.71 2.35
C ASN A 490 8.49 11.19 2.75
N SER A 491 9.16 11.50 3.86
CA SER A 491 9.21 12.83 4.45
C SER A 491 10.13 13.80 3.69
N HIS A 492 11.19 13.31 3.03
CA HIS A 492 12.13 14.14 2.28
C HIS A 492 11.49 14.73 1.03
N ASP A 493 10.61 13.97 0.37
CA ASP A 493 9.96 14.37 -0.88
C ASP A 493 8.59 15.04 -0.68
N ASN A 494 8.02 14.97 0.53
CA ASN A 494 6.64 15.40 0.79
C ASN A 494 6.51 16.45 1.90
N SER A 495 7.61 16.94 2.48
CA SER A 495 7.54 17.98 3.51
C SER A 495 8.66 19.01 3.41
N GLY A 496 8.36 20.25 3.81
CA GLY A 496 9.29 21.38 3.71
C GLY A 496 10.54 21.26 4.57
N LEU A 497 10.52 20.46 5.63
CA LEU A 497 11.64 20.26 6.56
C LEU A 497 12.22 18.83 6.52
N GLY A 498 11.68 17.93 5.68
CA GLY A 498 12.17 16.57 5.55
C GLY A 498 11.92 15.66 6.76
N HIS A 499 11.07 16.06 7.72
CA HIS A 499 10.90 15.36 9.00
C HIS A 499 9.48 14.87 9.27
N LEU A 500 8.50 15.25 8.42
CA LEU A 500 7.10 14.89 8.56
C LEU A 500 6.60 14.30 7.24
N ALA A 501 5.53 13.51 7.33
CA ALA A 501 4.79 12.98 6.21
C ALA A 501 3.29 12.93 6.57
N CYS A 502 2.40 12.56 5.65
CA CYS A 502 1.02 12.22 5.99
C CYS A 502 0.97 11.11 7.07
N ALA A 503 1.91 10.15 7.01
CA ALA A 503 2.09 9.11 8.02
C ALA A 503 2.45 9.62 9.42
N SER A 504 2.85 10.89 9.60
CA SER A 504 3.14 11.45 10.91
C SER A 504 1.89 11.68 11.77
N CYS A 505 0.71 11.76 11.16
CA CYS A 505 -0.58 11.69 11.85
C CYS A 505 -1.31 10.38 11.53
N HIS A 506 -1.22 9.90 10.28
CA HIS A 506 -1.79 8.61 9.85
C HIS A 506 -0.78 7.48 10.00
N ILE A 507 -0.33 7.26 11.23
CA ILE A 507 0.75 6.33 11.53
C ILE A 507 0.36 4.92 11.10
N ASP A 508 1.18 4.29 10.26
CA ASP A 508 0.91 2.97 9.67
C ASP A 508 -0.45 2.93 8.92
N ALA A 509 -0.83 4.04 8.28
CA ALA A 509 -2.15 4.30 7.66
C ALA A 509 -3.34 4.27 8.64
N ARG A 510 -3.08 4.28 9.96
CA ARG A 510 -4.07 4.33 11.03
C ARG A 510 -4.18 5.76 11.58
N THR A 511 -3.98 5.93 12.89
CA THR A 511 -4.18 7.18 13.63
C THR A 511 -3.02 7.41 14.61
N ASP A 512 -2.86 8.64 15.07
CA ASP A 512 -1.96 9.01 16.16
C ASP A 512 -2.66 9.03 17.53
N GLY A 513 -3.97 8.70 17.55
CA GLY A 513 -4.81 8.72 18.74
C GLY A 513 -5.17 10.12 19.24
N LEU A 514 -4.78 11.18 18.52
CA LEU A 514 -4.96 12.58 18.94
C LEU A 514 -6.11 13.28 18.20
N ALA A 515 -6.54 14.41 18.76
CA ALA A 515 -7.39 15.38 18.08
C ALA A 515 -6.60 16.62 17.68
N TRP A 516 -6.99 17.23 16.55
CA TRP A 516 -6.35 18.36 15.93
C TRP A 516 -7.37 19.44 15.56
N ASP A 517 -7.10 20.70 15.88
CA ASP A 517 -7.88 21.83 15.38
C ASP A 517 -7.12 22.53 14.24
N LEU A 518 -7.26 21.93 13.06
CA LEU A 518 -6.72 22.44 11.80
C LEU A 518 -7.69 23.43 11.13
N GLY A 519 -8.39 24.25 11.92
CA GLY A 519 -9.18 25.36 11.38
C GLY A 519 -8.32 26.36 10.60
N ASN A 520 -8.96 27.27 9.87
CA ASN A 520 -8.27 28.32 9.11
C ASN A 520 -8.98 29.68 9.29
N PRO A 521 -8.54 30.52 10.26
CA PRO A 521 -9.20 31.79 10.57
C PRO A 521 -9.26 32.80 9.40
N ASP A 522 -8.24 32.84 8.55
CA ASP A 522 -8.13 33.74 7.40
C ASP A 522 -8.69 33.13 6.10
N GLY A 523 -9.24 31.91 6.18
CA GLY A 523 -9.87 31.21 5.07
C GLY A 523 -11.19 31.82 4.60
N ASN A 524 -11.87 31.10 3.69
CA ASN A 524 -13.15 31.49 3.12
C ASN A 524 -14.23 30.47 3.44
N MET A 525 -15.50 30.92 3.48
CA MET A 525 -16.65 30.01 3.48
C MET A 525 -16.59 29.11 2.25
N THR A 526 -16.80 27.81 2.42
CA THR A 526 -16.89 26.85 1.30
C THR A 526 -18.30 26.28 1.23
N PHE A 527 -18.84 26.17 0.02
CA PHE A 527 -20.25 25.77 -0.20
C PHE A 527 -20.38 24.47 -1.01
N ALA A 528 -19.26 23.84 -1.37
CA ALA A 528 -19.29 22.55 -2.05
C ALA A 528 -19.91 21.50 -1.10
N GLN A 529 -20.96 20.81 -1.58
CA GLN A 529 -21.65 19.74 -0.86
C GLN A 529 -21.41 18.39 -1.55
N PRO A 530 -20.53 17.54 -0.99
CA PRO A 530 -20.44 16.14 -1.36
C PRO A 530 -21.58 15.25 -0.84
N GLY A 531 -22.30 15.67 0.21
CA GLY A 531 -23.29 14.83 0.91
C GLY A 531 -24.71 15.42 1.03
N THR A 532 -25.70 14.58 1.39
CA THR A 532 -27.10 14.97 1.59
C THR A 532 -27.42 15.19 3.08
N PRO A 533 -27.93 16.36 3.50
CA PRO A 533 -28.39 16.58 4.88
C PRO A 533 -29.55 15.65 5.26
N VAL A 534 -29.54 15.08 6.47
CA VAL A 534 -30.60 14.13 6.95
C VAL A 534 -32.00 14.74 6.96
N ASP A 535 -32.14 16.04 7.27
CA ASP A 535 -33.41 16.59 7.76
C ASP A 535 -33.96 17.80 6.97
N GLY A 536 -33.39 18.12 5.81
CA GLY A 536 -33.78 19.34 5.07
C GLY A 536 -33.44 20.64 5.81
N ALA A 537 -32.54 20.59 6.79
CA ALA A 537 -31.98 21.75 7.45
C ALA A 537 -31.24 22.65 6.43
N PRO A 538 -31.38 23.98 6.51
CA PRO A 538 -30.71 24.89 5.57
C PRO A 538 -29.18 24.82 5.76
N PHE A 539 -28.48 24.31 4.75
CA PHE A 539 -27.02 24.29 4.73
C PHE A 539 -26.44 25.68 4.40
N ASN A 540 -25.67 26.25 5.32
CA ASN A 540 -25.15 27.62 5.24
C ASN A 540 -23.66 27.70 4.79
N GLY A 541 -23.10 26.62 4.24
CA GLY A 541 -21.66 26.53 3.94
C GLY A 541 -20.84 25.98 5.11
N PHE A 542 -19.66 25.44 4.81
CA PHE A 542 -18.65 25.09 5.79
C PHE A 542 -17.82 26.32 6.15
N HIS A 543 -17.88 26.70 7.42
CA HIS A 543 -16.99 27.69 7.99
C HIS A 543 -15.56 27.14 8.05
N PRO A 544 -14.52 27.94 7.74
CA PRO A 544 -13.14 27.45 7.73
C PRO A 544 -12.60 27.17 9.14
N MET A 545 -13.15 27.84 10.17
CA MET A 545 -13.02 27.40 11.57
C MET A 545 -13.93 26.21 11.85
N LYS A 546 -13.37 25.16 12.43
CA LYS A 546 -14.06 23.88 12.64
C LYS A 546 -13.90 23.29 14.04
N GLY A 547 -12.83 23.62 14.75
CA GLY A 547 -12.55 23.01 16.05
C GLY A 547 -11.83 21.66 15.94
N PRO A 548 -11.63 20.98 17.09
CA PRO A 548 -10.85 19.76 17.20
C PRO A 548 -11.53 18.54 16.57
N PHE A 549 -10.79 17.79 15.75
CA PHE A 549 -11.22 16.49 15.22
C PHE A 549 -10.10 15.46 15.30
N ARG A 550 -10.47 14.20 15.55
CA ARG A 550 -9.51 13.10 15.58
C ARG A 550 -9.04 12.72 14.19
N THR A 551 -7.81 12.24 14.13
CA THR A 551 -7.24 11.64 12.93
C THR A 551 -8.00 10.35 12.61
N SER A 552 -8.64 10.28 11.44
CA SER A 552 -9.31 9.06 10.96
C SER A 552 -8.29 8.06 10.37
N PRO A 553 -8.53 6.74 10.50
CA PRO A 553 -7.73 5.75 9.79
C PRO A 553 -7.92 5.88 8.28
N LEU A 554 -6.88 5.59 7.52
CA LEU A 554 -6.91 5.54 6.05
C LEU A 554 -7.27 4.14 5.52
N THR A 555 -7.40 3.15 6.40
CA THR A 555 -7.88 1.80 6.05
C THR A 555 -9.26 1.86 5.39
N ASP A 556 -9.39 1.22 4.22
CA ASP A 556 -10.62 1.18 3.41
C ASP A 556 -11.18 2.58 3.01
N ILE A 557 -10.37 3.65 3.10
CA ILE A 557 -10.88 5.03 2.98
C ILE A 557 -11.40 5.40 1.58
N THR A 558 -10.84 4.81 0.54
CA THR A 558 -11.14 5.14 -0.88
C THR A 558 -12.51 4.64 -1.33
N HIS A 559 -13.14 3.75 -0.56
CA HIS A 559 -14.45 3.20 -0.88
C HIS A 559 -15.61 4.00 -0.29
N TYR A 560 -15.33 5.17 0.32
CA TYR A 560 -16.34 6.08 0.86
C TYR A 560 -16.56 7.29 -0.05
N PRO A 561 -17.82 7.76 -0.18
CA PRO A 561 -18.18 8.91 -1.04
C PRO A 561 -17.67 10.28 -0.53
N SER A 562 -17.20 10.35 0.71
CA SER A 562 -16.57 11.53 1.30
C SER A 562 -15.53 11.08 2.31
N VAL A 563 -14.28 11.50 2.10
CA VAL A 563 -13.12 10.98 2.82
C VAL A 563 -12.79 11.80 4.06
N HIS A 564 -13.11 13.10 4.08
CA HIS A 564 -12.91 13.95 5.27
C HIS A 564 -14.16 13.95 6.17
N TRP A 565 -13.94 14.05 7.48
CA TRP A 565 -15.00 13.97 8.51
C TRP A 565 -16.02 15.12 8.46
N ARG A 566 -15.73 16.28 7.83
CA ARG A 566 -16.78 17.30 7.53
C ARG A 566 -17.65 16.93 6.33
N GLY A 567 -17.20 15.97 5.54
CA GLY A 567 -17.72 15.71 4.21
C GLY A 567 -17.49 16.84 3.22
N ASP A 568 -16.56 17.77 3.47
CA ASP A 568 -16.16 18.85 2.55
C ASP A 568 -15.09 18.41 1.54
N ARG A 569 -14.54 17.20 1.68
CA ARG A 569 -13.61 16.55 0.74
C ARG A 569 -14.27 15.29 0.21
N LYS A 570 -14.47 15.26 -1.10
CA LYS A 570 -15.17 14.19 -1.80
C LYS A 570 -14.30 12.95 -1.90
N ASP A 571 -13.04 13.11 -2.27
CA ASP A 571 -12.10 12.02 -2.50
C ASP A 571 -10.67 12.43 -2.11
N VAL A 572 -9.74 11.47 -2.20
CA VAL A 572 -8.35 11.67 -1.79
C VAL A 572 -7.64 12.77 -2.60
N PHE A 573 -8.09 13.07 -3.82
CA PHE A 573 -7.51 14.12 -4.65
C PHE A 573 -7.69 15.53 -4.07
N ASP A 574 -8.77 15.75 -3.30
CA ASP A 574 -9.00 17.04 -2.65
C ASP A 574 -7.96 17.37 -1.56
N PHE A 575 -7.10 16.40 -1.18
CA PHE A 575 -5.99 16.58 -0.25
C PHE A 575 -4.65 16.91 -0.92
N ALA A 576 -4.57 17.02 -2.26
CA ALA A 576 -3.33 17.38 -2.96
C ALA A 576 -2.66 18.66 -2.40
N ALA A 577 -3.48 19.65 -2.02
CA ALA A 577 -3.00 20.91 -1.44
C ALA A 577 -2.41 20.74 -0.03
N ALA A 578 -2.78 19.70 0.73
CA ALA A 578 -2.31 19.51 2.10
C ALA A 578 -0.80 19.24 2.18
N TYR A 579 -0.18 18.75 1.10
CA TYR A 579 1.28 18.64 1.00
C TYR A 579 1.95 20.02 1.12
N GLU A 580 1.40 21.04 0.47
CA GLU A 580 1.89 22.42 0.59
C GLU A 580 1.38 23.10 1.89
N THR A 581 0.07 23.02 2.17
CA THR A 581 -0.56 23.83 3.22
C THR A 581 -0.38 23.31 4.64
N LEU A 582 -0.09 22.02 4.80
CA LEU A 582 0.11 21.38 6.11
C LEU A 582 1.51 20.79 6.27
N GLN A 583 2.09 20.19 5.23
CA GLN A 583 3.46 19.63 5.30
C GLN A 583 4.54 20.62 4.85
N SER A 584 4.17 21.81 4.36
CA SER A 584 5.07 22.83 3.82
C SER A 584 5.93 22.38 2.64
N ASP A 585 5.47 21.38 1.87
CA ASP A 585 6.13 20.98 0.63
C ASP A 585 6.18 22.14 -0.39
N ASP A 586 7.02 22.02 -1.42
CA ASP A 586 7.24 23.08 -2.41
C ASP A 586 6.03 23.37 -3.30
N ALA A 587 5.16 22.36 -3.48
CA ALA A 587 3.96 22.47 -4.29
C ALA A 587 2.92 21.40 -3.88
N PRO A 588 1.65 21.56 -4.27
CA PRO A 588 0.65 20.50 -4.20
C PRO A 588 1.03 19.31 -5.09
N LYS A 589 0.60 18.10 -4.73
CA LYS A 589 0.80 16.91 -5.57
C LYS A 589 -0.06 16.94 -6.84
N VAL A 590 0.50 16.42 -7.93
CA VAL A 590 -0.20 16.36 -9.22
C VAL A 590 -1.13 15.14 -9.29
N LEU A 591 -2.05 15.14 -10.27
CA LEU A 591 -3.05 14.08 -10.41
C LEU A 591 -2.45 12.67 -10.45
N GLY A 592 -1.34 12.47 -11.17
CA GLY A 592 -0.70 11.15 -11.29
C GLY A 592 -0.16 10.63 -9.95
N GLU A 593 0.38 11.51 -9.11
CA GLU A 593 0.87 11.16 -7.76
C GLU A 593 -0.30 10.82 -6.83
N MET A 594 -1.37 11.62 -6.88
CA MET A 594 -2.58 11.34 -6.10
C MET A 594 -3.29 10.05 -6.54
N GLN A 595 -3.22 9.67 -7.83
CA GLN A 595 -3.71 8.38 -8.32
C GLN A 595 -2.90 7.21 -7.76
N GLN A 596 -1.57 7.37 -7.64
CA GLN A 596 -0.72 6.36 -7.02
C GLN A 596 -1.04 6.21 -5.53
N LEU A 597 -1.25 7.32 -4.82
CA LEU A 597 -1.70 7.29 -3.41
C LEU A 597 -3.06 6.60 -3.27
N GLU A 598 -4.06 6.97 -4.07
CA GLU A 598 -5.38 6.32 -4.05
C GLU A 598 -5.29 4.81 -4.33
N ALA A 599 -4.53 4.42 -5.34
CA ALA A 599 -4.32 3.02 -5.68
C ALA A 599 -3.70 2.24 -4.52
N PHE A 600 -2.70 2.81 -3.85
CA PHE A 600 -2.12 2.22 -2.65
C PHE A 600 -3.13 2.11 -1.49
N LEU A 601 -3.83 3.20 -1.16
CA LEU A 601 -4.82 3.21 -0.06
C LEU A 601 -5.95 2.21 -0.31
N SER A 602 -6.33 1.97 -1.56
CA SER A 602 -7.34 0.97 -1.93
C SER A 602 -6.93 -0.47 -1.62
N THR A 603 -5.64 -0.73 -1.38
CA THR A 603 -5.13 -2.06 -1.01
C THR A 603 -5.20 -2.36 0.48
N ILE A 604 -5.45 -1.37 1.35
CA ILE A 604 -5.29 -1.52 2.80
C ILE A 604 -6.57 -2.12 3.42
N HIS A 605 -6.42 -3.26 4.09
CA HIS A 605 -7.49 -4.05 4.68
C HIS A 605 -7.51 -3.93 6.21
N PHE A 606 -8.70 -4.07 6.81
CA PHE A 606 -8.80 -4.25 8.28
C PHE A 606 -8.29 -5.64 8.67
N PRO A 607 -7.55 -5.75 9.79
CA PRO A 607 -7.16 -7.05 10.33
C PRO A 607 -8.39 -7.84 10.83
N PRO A 608 -8.24 -9.14 11.12
CA PRO A 608 -9.30 -9.94 11.73
C PRO A 608 -9.81 -9.30 13.03
N ASN A 609 -11.13 -9.14 13.17
CA ASN A 609 -11.71 -8.56 14.39
C ASN A 609 -11.71 -9.57 15.55
N PRO A 610 -11.04 -9.27 16.68
CA PRO A 610 -10.89 -10.22 17.79
C PRO A 610 -12.17 -10.42 18.61
N TYR A 611 -13.22 -9.65 18.36
CA TYR A 611 -14.51 -9.73 19.05
C TYR A 611 -15.57 -10.52 18.27
N ARG A 612 -15.19 -11.13 17.14
CA ARG A 612 -16.00 -12.10 16.40
C ARG A 612 -15.66 -13.53 16.79
N ASN A 613 -16.62 -14.42 16.55
CA ASN A 613 -16.32 -15.85 16.51
C ASN A 613 -15.52 -16.16 15.23
N LEU A 614 -14.76 -17.27 15.25
CA LEU A 614 -13.94 -17.69 14.11
C LEU A 614 -14.72 -17.91 12.81
N ASP A 615 -16.02 -18.20 12.89
CA ASP A 615 -16.93 -18.34 11.76
C ASP A 615 -17.52 -16.99 11.28
N ASN A 616 -16.91 -15.87 11.68
CA ASN A 616 -17.39 -14.52 11.46
C ASN A 616 -18.75 -14.22 12.12
N SER A 617 -19.37 -15.11 12.90
CA SER A 617 -20.60 -14.74 13.60
C SER A 617 -20.31 -13.77 14.77
N ILE A 618 -21.32 -12.99 15.17
CA ILE A 618 -21.21 -12.10 16.32
C ILE A 618 -21.07 -12.95 17.59
N ALA A 619 -20.07 -12.64 18.43
CA ALA A 619 -19.88 -13.31 19.70
C ALA A 619 -21.09 -13.11 20.63
N SER A 620 -21.46 -14.12 21.43
CA SER A 620 -22.59 -13.99 22.38
C SER A 620 -22.20 -13.26 23.68
N SER A 621 -20.91 -12.98 23.88
CA SER A 621 -20.37 -12.34 25.07
C SER A 621 -19.04 -11.67 24.76
N VAL A 622 -18.97 -10.35 24.94
CA VAL A 622 -17.79 -9.51 24.72
C VAL A 622 -17.38 -8.86 26.05
N PRO A 623 -16.08 -8.87 26.42
CA PRO A 623 -15.61 -8.17 27.61
C PRO A 623 -15.69 -6.65 27.41
N ILE A 624 -16.18 -5.94 28.44
CA ILE A 624 -16.26 -4.47 28.45
C ILE A 624 -15.23 -3.92 29.42
N TYR A 625 -14.29 -3.18 28.85
CA TYR A 625 -13.18 -2.59 29.58
C TYR A 625 -13.55 -1.21 30.12
N GLY A 626 -13.28 -1.02 31.41
CA GLY A 626 -13.37 0.27 32.10
C GLY A 626 -11.98 0.80 32.48
N PRO A 627 -11.92 1.83 33.34
CA PRO A 627 -10.67 2.46 33.75
C PRO A 627 -9.62 1.48 34.25
N ASN A 628 -8.35 1.84 34.02
CA ASN A 628 -7.18 0.98 34.25
C ASN A 628 -7.24 -0.33 33.45
N ASN A 629 -7.99 -0.32 32.34
CA ASN A 629 -8.19 -1.47 31.48
C ASN A 629 -8.70 -2.68 32.28
N THR A 630 -9.67 -2.48 33.16
CA THR A 630 -10.26 -3.57 33.95
C THR A 630 -11.52 -4.09 33.26
N ILE A 631 -11.73 -5.40 33.22
CA ILE A 631 -13.01 -5.94 32.76
C ILE A 631 -14.06 -5.57 33.81
N THR A 632 -14.98 -4.70 33.43
CA THR A 632 -16.07 -4.24 34.31
C THR A 632 -17.31 -5.10 34.17
N SER A 633 -17.52 -5.68 32.99
CA SER A 633 -18.63 -6.58 32.70
C SER A 633 -18.35 -7.40 31.44
N PHE A 634 -19.20 -8.40 31.20
CA PHE A 634 -19.34 -9.06 29.91
C PHE A 634 -20.73 -8.73 29.36
N ALA A 635 -20.82 -8.36 28.09
CA ALA A 635 -22.07 -7.92 27.48
C ALA A 635 -22.38 -8.70 26.20
N ASN A 636 -23.67 -8.88 25.94
CA ASN A 636 -24.15 -9.59 24.76
C ASN A 636 -24.43 -8.60 23.62
N PRO A 637 -23.60 -8.53 22.56
CA PRO A 637 -23.82 -7.61 21.44
C PRO A 637 -25.13 -7.87 20.69
N LEU A 638 -25.63 -9.12 20.67
CA LEU A 638 -26.88 -9.46 20.00
C LEU A 638 -28.11 -8.78 20.64
N ALA A 639 -28.02 -8.40 21.91
CA ALA A 639 -29.09 -7.72 22.63
C ALA A 639 -29.26 -6.24 22.20
N ALA A 640 -28.24 -5.64 21.56
CA ALA A 640 -28.26 -4.26 21.10
C ALA A 640 -28.69 -4.10 19.62
N VAL A 641 -28.80 -5.18 18.86
CA VAL A 641 -29.03 -5.15 17.39
C VAL A 641 -30.31 -4.39 17.01
N ALA A 642 -31.43 -4.65 17.68
CA ALA A 642 -32.70 -4.01 17.35
C ALA A 642 -32.67 -2.49 17.58
N GLU A 643 -31.99 -2.05 18.63
CA GLU A 643 -31.82 -0.63 18.93
C GLU A 643 -30.87 0.04 17.94
N PHE A 644 -29.74 -0.61 17.62
CA PHE A 644 -28.81 -0.14 16.59
C PHE A 644 -29.51 0.06 15.24
N GLN A 645 -30.41 -0.84 14.86
CA GLN A 645 -31.21 -0.72 13.65
C GLN A 645 -32.09 0.53 13.62
N THR A 646 -32.65 0.90 14.76
CA THR A 646 -33.53 2.07 14.86
C THR A 646 -32.78 3.38 15.07
N ALA A 647 -31.66 3.35 15.79
CA ALA A 647 -30.96 4.54 16.27
C ALA A 647 -29.79 4.97 15.38
N CYS A 648 -29.09 4.02 14.75
CA CYS A 648 -27.86 4.30 14.00
C CYS A 648 -28.03 4.18 12.49
N LEU A 649 -28.77 3.17 11.99
CA LEU A 649 -28.95 2.99 10.55
C LEU A 649 -29.53 4.19 9.79
N PRO A 650 -30.40 5.05 10.37
CA PRO A 650 -30.87 6.24 9.66
C PRO A 650 -29.73 7.19 9.25
N CYS A 651 -28.69 7.33 10.09
CA CYS A 651 -27.52 8.17 9.81
C CYS A 651 -26.37 7.38 9.15
N HIS A 652 -26.34 6.06 9.36
CA HIS A 652 -25.35 5.13 8.81
C HIS A 652 -26.03 4.11 7.87
N PRO A 653 -26.68 4.55 6.78
CA PRO A 653 -27.30 3.62 5.84
C PRO A 653 -26.26 2.71 5.18
N GLY A 654 -26.66 1.46 4.94
CA GLY A 654 -25.82 0.46 4.29
C GLY A 654 -24.88 -0.29 5.25
N ASN A 655 -24.28 -1.36 4.75
CA ASN A 655 -23.54 -2.31 5.59
C ASN A 655 -22.17 -1.80 6.05
N ARG A 656 -21.65 -0.72 5.44
CA ARG A 656 -20.28 -0.23 5.68
C ARG A 656 -20.12 0.59 6.96
N GLY A 657 -21.22 1.01 7.59
CA GLY A 657 -21.19 1.80 8.82
C GLY A 657 -20.73 3.26 8.63
N ARG A 658 -20.54 3.74 7.39
CA ARG A 658 -20.25 5.13 7.03
C ARG A 658 -21.00 5.50 5.74
N SER A 659 -21.52 6.71 5.66
CA SER A 659 -22.42 7.20 4.59
C SER A 659 -21.97 8.55 4.03
N ASP A 660 -22.59 9.02 2.95
CA ASP A 660 -22.51 10.40 2.43
C ASP A 660 -23.52 11.34 3.13
N ILE A 661 -24.16 10.86 4.18
CA ILE A 661 -25.14 11.62 4.91
C ILE A 661 -24.41 12.60 5.82
N LEU A 662 -24.74 13.88 5.66
CA LEU A 662 -24.30 14.93 6.57
C LEU A 662 -25.31 15.04 7.71
N VAL A 663 -24.85 14.73 8.92
CA VAL A 663 -25.61 15.01 10.14
C VAL A 663 -25.22 16.40 10.64
N GLU A 664 -26.21 17.20 11.07
CA GLU A 664 -25.88 18.34 11.92
C GLU A 664 -25.16 17.77 13.15
N ASN A 665 -23.99 18.32 13.45
CA ASN A 665 -23.22 17.87 14.58
C ASN A 665 -24.03 18.22 15.84
N PHE A 666 -24.63 17.19 16.45
CA PHE A 666 -25.46 17.31 17.65
C PHE A 666 -24.71 17.95 18.84
N LEU A 667 -23.37 18.06 18.77
CA LEU A 667 -22.51 18.64 19.80
C LEU A 667 -21.91 20.01 19.41
N HIS A 668 -21.93 20.40 18.13
CA HIS A 668 -21.44 21.69 17.61
C HIS A 668 -22.48 22.33 16.69
N VAL A 669 -23.34 23.18 17.27
CA VAL A 669 -24.43 23.84 16.54
C VAL A 669 -23.92 24.58 15.30
N GLY A 670 -24.54 24.32 14.15
CA GLY A 670 -24.19 24.96 12.88
C GLY A 670 -23.00 24.33 12.13
N THR A 671 -22.48 23.18 12.57
CA THR A 671 -21.50 22.38 11.82
C THR A 671 -22.11 21.06 11.36
N HIS A 672 -21.64 20.54 10.23
CA HIS A 672 -22.06 19.23 9.70
C HIS A 672 -20.86 18.30 9.68
N LEU A 673 -21.10 17.01 9.94
CA LEU A 673 -20.08 15.97 9.85
C LEU A 673 -20.62 14.74 9.12
N VAL A 674 -19.70 13.98 8.56
CA VAL A 674 -19.93 12.61 8.10
C VAL A 674 -19.80 11.71 9.33
N PRO A 675 -20.82 10.92 9.67
CA PRO A 675 -20.72 9.97 10.76
C PRO A 675 -19.54 9.00 10.56
N GLU A 676 -18.79 8.75 11.63
CA GLU A 676 -17.60 7.89 11.58
C GLU A 676 -17.96 6.44 11.26
N THR A 677 -17.02 5.68 10.67
CA THR A 677 -17.20 4.24 10.52
C THR A 677 -17.29 3.53 11.88
N PHE A 678 -18.15 2.53 11.98
CA PHE A 678 -18.20 1.60 13.12
C PHE A 678 -17.12 0.51 13.06
N ARG A 679 -16.44 0.33 11.93
CA ARG A 679 -15.31 -0.60 11.82
C ARG A 679 -14.11 -0.09 12.61
N GLY A 680 -13.27 -1.01 13.09
CA GLY A 680 -12.12 -0.67 13.95
C GLY A 680 -12.54 0.13 15.20
N PHE A 681 -13.79 0.00 15.67
CA PHE A 681 -14.22 0.72 16.87
C PHE A 681 -13.51 0.22 18.13
N TYR A 682 -13.08 -1.04 18.12
CA TYR A 682 -12.31 -1.63 19.22
C TYR A 682 -10.96 -0.94 19.41
N GLU A 683 -10.31 -0.53 18.32
CA GLU A 683 -9.01 0.18 18.31
C GLU A 683 -9.08 1.59 18.94
N ARG A 684 -10.28 2.11 19.21
CA ARG A 684 -10.51 3.50 19.66
C ARG A 684 -10.96 3.58 21.12
N SER A 685 -10.41 2.73 22.00
CA SER A 685 -10.78 2.63 23.42
C SER A 685 -9.94 3.55 24.34
N GLY A 686 -10.07 3.44 25.67
CA GLY A 686 -9.19 4.17 26.62
C GLY A 686 -9.70 5.49 27.22
N PHE A 687 -10.76 6.12 26.67
CA PHE A 687 -11.32 7.37 27.24
C PHE A 687 -12.53 7.10 28.13
N TRP A 688 -12.41 7.40 29.42
CA TRP A 688 -13.50 7.31 30.40
C TRP A 688 -13.56 8.60 31.26
N SER A 689 -14.46 9.53 30.93
CA SER A 689 -14.51 10.86 31.59
C SER A 689 -15.09 10.84 33.01
N ASN A 690 -15.88 9.83 33.35
CA ASN A 690 -16.67 9.76 34.59
C ASN A 690 -16.00 8.97 35.74
N THR A 691 -14.69 8.75 35.66
CA THR A 691 -13.95 7.87 36.59
C THR A 691 -13.22 8.66 37.67
N THR A 692 -13.11 8.09 38.88
CA THR A 692 -12.43 8.71 40.03
C THR A 692 -10.91 8.81 39.93
N THR A 693 -10.30 8.20 38.90
CA THR A 693 -8.85 8.03 38.80
C THR A 693 -8.22 8.53 37.50
N GLY A 694 -9.02 8.89 36.48
CA GLY A 694 -8.51 9.28 35.16
C GLY A 694 -8.68 8.23 34.05
N ASN A 695 -8.05 8.45 32.90
CA ASN A 695 -8.16 7.58 31.71
C ASN A 695 -6.80 7.32 31.00
N THR A 696 -6.76 6.45 29.99
CA THR A 696 -5.53 6.13 29.24
C THR A 696 -5.48 6.80 27.87
N SER A 697 -6.61 7.24 27.33
CA SER A 697 -6.69 8.02 26.09
C SER A 697 -7.14 9.44 26.38
N GLY A 698 -6.50 10.45 25.80
CA GLY A 698 -6.86 11.86 25.98
C GLY A 698 -8.17 12.28 25.33
N PHE A 699 -8.68 11.49 24.37
CA PHE A 699 -9.78 11.86 23.48
C PHE A 699 -10.82 10.74 23.37
N GLY A 700 -12.11 11.12 23.37
CA GLY A 700 -13.23 10.21 23.25
C GLY A 700 -13.48 9.71 21.83
N LYS A 701 -14.43 8.78 21.67
CA LYS A 701 -14.61 7.94 20.48
C LYS A 701 -15.28 8.60 19.25
N LEU A 702 -15.81 9.81 19.39
CA LEU A 702 -16.46 10.52 18.29
C LEU A 702 -15.43 11.27 17.42
N PRO A 703 -15.78 11.64 16.16
CA PRO A 703 -14.91 12.46 15.30
C PRO A 703 -14.44 13.75 15.97
N ASP A 704 -15.32 14.40 16.71
CA ASP A 704 -15.06 15.64 17.46
C ASP A 704 -14.28 15.42 18.76
N ALA A 705 -13.75 14.22 18.95
CA ALA A 705 -12.97 13.78 20.10
C ALA A 705 -13.75 13.69 21.42
N SER A 706 -15.08 13.78 21.38
CA SER A 706 -15.94 13.59 22.55
C SER A 706 -16.30 12.12 22.79
N GLU A 707 -16.82 11.79 23.97
CA GLU A 707 -17.13 10.41 24.34
C GLU A 707 -18.52 9.97 23.83
N PHE A 708 -18.56 8.87 23.06
CA PHE A 708 -19.77 8.33 22.41
C PHE A 708 -20.93 8.03 23.37
N PHE A 709 -20.67 7.51 24.57
CA PHE A 709 -21.73 7.07 25.48
C PHE A 709 -22.22 8.13 26.47
N ASN A 710 -21.73 9.36 26.33
CA ASN A 710 -22.33 10.55 26.93
C ASN A 710 -23.35 11.24 25.99
N LEU A 711 -23.63 10.66 24.82
CA LEU A 711 -24.75 11.06 23.96
C LEU A 711 -26.06 10.73 24.69
N GLY A 712 -26.60 11.68 25.46
CA GLY A 712 -27.86 11.58 26.20
C GLY A 712 -29.12 11.40 25.34
N GLN A 713 -28.99 10.83 24.14
CA GLN A 713 -30.02 10.65 23.14
C GLN A 713 -30.75 9.30 23.28
N LEU A 714 -30.13 8.29 23.93
CA LEU A 714 -30.72 6.95 24.07
C LEU A 714 -31.32 6.65 25.46
N ASP A 715 -30.99 7.45 26.50
CA ASP A 715 -31.38 7.21 27.92
C ASP A 715 -31.40 5.71 28.31
N ILE A 716 -30.30 5.02 27.99
CA ILE A 716 -30.18 3.57 28.18
C ILE A 716 -29.53 3.22 29.53
N SER A 717 -29.99 2.12 30.12
CA SER A 717 -29.38 1.58 31.33
C SER A 717 -27.91 1.22 31.09
N THR A 718 -27.09 1.19 32.15
CA THR A 718 -25.67 0.80 32.06
C THR A 718 -25.48 -0.55 31.35
N GLN A 719 -26.38 -1.51 31.59
CA GLN A 719 -26.34 -2.80 30.90
C GLN A 719 -26.54 -2.65 29.39
N ARG A 720 -27.55 -1.89 28.96
CA ARG A 720 -27.83 -1.67 27.54
C ARG A 720 -26.68 -0.91 26.86
N ASN A 721 -26.05 0.02 27.56
CA ASN A 721 -24.84 0.72 27.09
C ASN A 721 -23.68 -0.27 26.85
N ASN A 722 -23.44 -1.18 27.79
CA ASN A 722 -22.42 -2.22 27.66
C ASN A 722 -22.72 -3.16 26.48
N GLU A 723 -23.98 -3.53 26.25
CA GLU A 723 -24.41 -4.34 25.09
C GLU A 723 -24.19 -3.60 23.76
N PHE A 724 -24.44 -2.28 23.72
CA PHE A 724 -24.18 -1.46 22.55
C PHE A 724 -22.69 -1.32 22.26
N THR A 725 -21.88 -1.09 23.30
CA THR A 725 -20.41 -1.08 23.21
C THR A 725 -19.89 -2.41 22.66
N ALA A 726 -20.38 -3.53 23.18
CA ALA A 726 -20.03 -4.86 22.69
C ALA A 726 -20.32 -5.02 21.19
N LEU A 727 -21.48 -4.54 20.74
CA LEU A 727 -21.89 -4.63 19.33
C LEU A 727 -20.95 -3.82 18.43
N LEU A 728 -20.61 -2.60 18.84
CA LEU A 728 -19.67 -1.76 18.07
C LEU A 728 -18.26 -2.37 18.02
N MET A 729 -17.78 -2.96 19.12
CA MET A 729 -16.49 -3.67 19.12
C MET A 729 -16.48 -4.87 18.16
N SER A 730 -17.64 -5.50 17.95
CA SER A 730 -17.80 -6.68 17.08
C SER A 730 -18.25 -6.33 15.66
N PHE A 731 -18.13 -5.08 15.20
CA PHE A 731 -18.71 -4.63 13.94
C PHE A 731 -17.73 -4.72 12.76
N ASP A 732 -17.94 -5.64 11.81
CA ASP A 732 -17.13 -5.77 10.57
C ASP A 732 -17.96 -5.66 9.29
N GLY A 733 -18.70 -4.56 9.15
CA GLY A 733 -19.31 -4.22 7.86
C GLY A 733 -20.37 -5.20 7.33
N GLY A 734 -20.76 -6.22 8.09
CA GLY A 734 -21.62 -7.32 7.69
C GLY A 734 -22.36 -7.87 8.90
N VAL A 735 -23.64 -7.53 8.98
CA VAL A 735 -24.57 -8.05 9.98
C VAL A 735 -25.61 -8.92 9.26
N PRO A 736 -26.10 -10.04 9.86
CA PRO A 736 -26.86 -11.10 9.17
C PRO A 736 -28.18 -10.72 8.49
N TRP A 737 -28.55 -9.44 8.46
CA TRP A 737 -29.86 -8.93 8.08
C TRP A 737 -29.82 -7.95 6.90
N ALA A 738 -28.66 -7.74 6.30
CA ALA A 738 -28.56 -7.15 4.98
C ALA A 738 -28.18 -8.23 3.98
N ASN A 739 -28.86 -8.28 2.84
CA ASN A 739 -28.58 -9.25 1.79
C ASN A 739 -27.07 -9.29 1.50
N GLU A 740 -26.40 -10.38 1.88
CA GLU A 740 -24.96 -10.60 1.68
C GLU A 740 -24.56 -10.61 0.19
N GLY A 741 -25.54 -10.58 -0.72
CA GLY A 741 -25.35 -10.58 -2.17
C GLY A 741 -24.94 -9.26 -2.81
N ASP A 742 -24.94 -8.13 -2.09
CA ASP A 742 -24.59 -6.82 -2.66
C ASP A 742 -23.27 -6.23 -2.09
N ARG A 743 -22.16 -6.92 -2.44
CA ARG A 743 -20.79 -6.37 -2.65
C ARG A 743 -19.88 -6.05 -1.44
N PRO A 744 -18.53 -6.10 -1.64
CA PRO A 744 -17.58 -6.68 -0.70
C PRO A 744 -17.12 -5.67 0.36
N SER A 745 -16.96 -6.18 1.58
CA SER A 745 -16.10 -5.58 2.57
C SER A 745 -14.66 -6.05 2.34
N LEU A 746 -13.66 -5.19 2.51
CA LEU A 746 -12.23 -5.56 2.54
C LEU A 746 -11.79 -6.04 3.93
N ASP A 747 -12.72 -6.47 4.78
CA ASP A 747 -12.38 -6.97 6.12
C ASP A 747 -11.83 -8.39 5.99
N ALA A 748 -10.71 -8.68 6.66
CA ALA A 748 -10.26 -10.04 6.80
C ALA A 748 -11.26 -10.85 7.63
N HIS A 749 -11.53 -12.09 7.21
CA HIS A 749 -12.33 -13.01 8.02
C HIS A 749 -11.66 -13.19 9.40
N ALA A 750 -12.44 -13.27 10.47
CA ALA A 750 -11.98 -13.42 11.86
C ALA A 750 -11.12 -14.67 12.13
N ALA A 751 -11.10 -15.62 11.17
CA ALA A 751 -10.27 -16.81 11.25
C ALA A 751 -8.94 -16.68 10.49
N VAL A 752 -8.76 -15.66 9.64
CA VAL A 752 -7.50 -15.38 8.94
C VAL A 752 -6.38 -15.26 9.97
N GLY A 753 -5.22 -15.86 9.67
CA GLY A 753 -4.07 -15.89 10.54
C GLY A 753 -4.08 -17.02 11.57
N GLN A 754 -5.22 -17.66 11.85
CA GLN A 754 -5.27 -18.76 12.83
C GLN A 754 -4.45 -19.97 12.35
N GLN A 755 -3.68 -20.56 13.26
CA GLN A 755 -2.75 -21.65 12.97
C GLN A 755 -2.87 -22.84 13.92
N VAL A 756 -2.56 -24.02 13.39
CA VAL A 756 -2.35 -25.28 14.11
C VAL A 756 -1.09 -25.95 13.56
N VAL A 757 -0.13 -26.28 14.44
CA VAL A 757 0.99 -27.17 14.10
C VAL A 757 0.67 -28.57 14.60
N VAL A 758 0.77 -29.55 13.71
CA VAL A 758 0.66 -30.97 14.05
C VAL A 758 2.05 -31.58 14.05
N ASN A 759 2.44 -32.22 15.16
CA ASN A 759 3.76 -32.84 15.31
C ASN A 759 3.74 -33.93 16.39
N ALA A 760 4.01 -35.18 16.02
CA ALA A 760 4.06 -36.35 16.92
C ALA A 760 2.83 -36.55 17.85
N GLY A 761 1.76 -35.76 17.64
CA GLY A 761 0.55 -35.66 18.44
C GLY A 761 -0.21 -34.35 18.14
N ILE A 762 -1.49 -34.31 18.51
CA ILE A 762 -2.35 -33.13 18.43
C ILE A 762 -3.21 -33.07 19.70
N SER A 763 -3.40 -31.87 20.25
CA SER A 763 -4.29 -31.69 21.41
C SER A 763 -5.76 -31.74 20.96
N SER A 764 -6.69 -32.12 21.85
CA SER A 764 -8.12 -32.10 21.49
C SER A 764 -8.63 -30.70 21.11
N GLN A 765 -8.00 -29.64 21.62
CA GLN A 765 -8.34 -28.26 21.28
C GLN A 765 -7.86 -27.89 19.88
N ASP A 766 -6.62 -28.25 19.53
CA ASP A 766 -6.07 -28.03 18.19
C ASP A 766 -6.80 -28.85 17.13
N ASP A 767 -7.22 -30.08 17.46
CA ASP A 767 -8.02 -30.93 16.58
C ASP A 767 -9.41 -30.31 16.31
N GLN A 768 -10.07 -29.78 17.34
CA GLN A 768 -11.34 -29.05 17.18
C GLN A 768 -11.18 -27.76 16.36
N LEU A 769 -10.06 -27.06 16.53
CA LEU A 769 -9.76 -25.85 15.78
C LEU A 769 -9.47 -26.15 14.31
N LEU A 770 -8.67 -27.18 14.02
CA LEU A 770 -8.38 -27.62 12.67
C LEU A 770 -9.64 -28.08 11.93
N ASN A 771 -10.56 -28.77 12.62
CA ASN A 771 -11.87 -29.11 12.05
C ASN A 771 -12.71 -27.87 11.69
N GLN A 772 -12.61 -26.78 12.47
CA GLN A 772 -13.25 -25.51 12.10
C GLN A 772 -12.60 -24.88 10.87
N PHE A 773 -11.27 -24.92 10.73
CA PHE A 773 -10.57 -24.45 9.53
C PHE A 773 -11.07 -25.16 8.28
N LEU A 774 -11.16 -26.49 8.34
CA LEU A 774 -11.67 -27.31 7.23
C LEU A 774 -13.12 -26.96 6.88
N ALA A 775 -13.97 -26.74 7.88
CA ALA A 775 -15.36 -26.36 7.65
C ALA A 775 -15.48 -24.99 6.97
N LEU A 776 -14.69 -24.00 7.40
CA LEU A 776 -14.69 -22.66 6.80
C LEU A 776 -14.14 -22.68 5.37
N ALA A 777 -13.05 -23.40 5.13
CA ALA A 777 -12.44 -23.54 3.81
C ALA A 777 -13.36 -24.30 2.82
N SER A 778 -14.05 -25.35 3.27
CA SER A 778 -15.03 -26.10 2.46
C SER A 778 -16.26 -25.26 2.08
N ASN A 779 -16.55 -24.19 2.84
CA ASN A 779 -17.59 -23.23 2.51
C ASN A 779 -17.06 -22.05 1.68
N HIS A 780 -15.79 -22.08 1.26
CA HIS A 780 -15.07 -21.01 0.56
C HIS A 780 -15.10 -19.65 1.29
N ALA A 781 -15.28 -19.66 2.62
CA ALA A 781 -15.27 -18.44 3.43
C ALA A 781 -13.84 -17.90 3.63
N VAL A 782 -12.84 -18.79 3.56
CA VAL A 782 -11.41 -18.52 3.75
C VAL A 782 -10.58 -19.46 2.87
N GLY A 783 -9.34 -19.10 2.62
CA GLY A 783 -8.34 -20.04 2.13
C GLY A 783 -7.73 -20.85 3.28
N LEU A 784 -7.25 -22.06 3.00
CA LEU A 784 -6.51 -22.88 3.95
C LEU A 784 -5.26 -23.43 3.27
N ILE A 785 -4.09 -23.20 3.87
CA ILE A 785 -2.82 -23.74 3.38
C ILE A 785 -2.21 -24.68 4.42
N ALA A 786 -1.35 -25.59 3.97
CA ALA A 786 -0.45 -26.33 4.83
C ALA A 786 0.99 -26.19 4.32
N LYS A 787 1.94 -25.98 5.23
CA LYS A 787 3.38 -25.92 4.94
C LYS A 787 4.14 -26.74 5.98
N GLY A 788 5.09 -27.56 5.55
CA GLY A 788 5.87 -28.40 6.47
C GLY A 788 6.57 -29.57 5.80
N LEU A 789 7.08 -30.49 6.62
CA LEU A 789 7.77 -31.67 6.11
C LEU A 789 6.75 -32.71 5.63
N TYR A 790 6.77 -33.04 4.35
CA TYR A 790 5.94 -34.09 3.76
C TYR A 790 6.83 -35.08 3.02
N GLN A 791 6.82 -36.35 3.46
CA GLN A 791 7.65 -37.42 2.90
C GLN A 791 9.16 -37.11 2.91
N GLY A 792 9.62 -36.32 3.89
CA GLY A 792 11.03 -35.97 4.07
C GLY A 792 11.50 -34.70 3.37
N GLU A 793 10.64 -34.04 2.60
CA GLU A 793 10.93 -32.77 1.92
C GLU A 793 10.02 -31.65 2.45
N TYR A 794 10.50 -30.40 2.42
CA TYR A 794 9.67 -29.26 2.79
C TYR A 794 8.72 -28.93 1.64
N ARG A 795 7.40 -28.96 1.89
CA ARG A 795 6.37 -28.86 0.84
C ARG A 795 5.26 -27.90 1.23
N GLY A 796 4.60 -27.37 0.21
CA GLY A 796 3.41 -26.52 0.32
C GLY A 796 2.15 -27.13 -0.27
N PHE A 797 1.02 -26.74 0.30
CA PHE A 797 -0.29 -27.25 -0.04
C PHE A 797 -1.34 -26.15 0.05
N SER A 798 -2.25 -26.09 -0.93
CA SER A 798 -3.46 -25.26 -0.90
C SER A 798 -4.67 -26.17 -0.84
N PHE A 799 -5.55 -25.94 0.13
CA PHE A 799 -6.84 -26.62 0.21
C PHE A 799 -7.66 -26.32 -1.06
N ILE A 800 -8.35 -27.34 -1.57
CA ILE A 800 -9.26 -27.21 -2.71
C ILE A 800 -10.69 -27.52 -2.27
N ASP A 801 -11.06 -28.80 -2.15
CA ASP A 801 -12.38 -29.25 -1.74
C ASP A 801 -12.33 -30.70 -1.21
N ASN A 802 -13.42 -31.17 -0.61
CA ASN A 802 -13.57 -32.57 -0.16
C ASN A 802 -12.41 -33.06 0.75
N GLN A 803 -11.88 -32.17 1.59
CA GLN A 803 -10.72 -32.44 2.44
C GLN A 803 -9.47 -32.88 1.65
N THR A 804 -9.28 -32.32 0.45
CA THR A 804 -8.10 -32.52 -0.38
C THR A 804 -7.36 -31.20 -0.61
N TYR A 805 -6.07 -31.33 -0.90
CA TYR A 805 -5.14 -30.25 -1.13
C TYR A 805 -4.40 -30.45 -2.44
N GLN A 806 -4.30 -29.40 -3.24
CA GLN A 806 -3.30 -29.31 -4.30
C GLN A 806 -1.94 -29.12 -3.63
N SER A 807 -0.95 -29.95 -3.93
CA SER A 807 0.43 -29.68 -3.49
C SER A 807 1.09 -28.70 -4.45
N ASP A 808 2.21 -28.15 -4.02
CA ASP A 808 3.19 -27.39 -4.82
C ASP A 808 3.80 -28.19 -6.00
N LYS A 809 3.34 -29.42 -6.25
CA LYS A 809 3.59 -30.20 -7.46
C LYS A 809 2.28 -30.37 -8.22
N ALA A 810 2.17 -29.79 -9.41
CA ALA A 810 0.92 -29.69 -10.17
C ALA A 810 0.25 -31.05 -10.44
N SER A 811 1.05 -32.12 -10.57
CA SER A 811 0.55 -33.47 -10.80
C SER A 811 0.06 -34.20 -9.54
N GLN A 812 0.05 -33.57 -8.36
CA GLN A 812 -0.18 -34.23 -7.07
C GLN A 812 -1.28 -33.56 -6.26
N ILE A 813 -2.30 -34.35 -5.93
CA ILE A 813 -3.34 -34.02 -4.94
C ILE A 813 -3.13 -34.93 -3.72
N VAL A 814 -3.26 -34.36 -2.52
CA VAL A 814 -3.10 -35.08 -1.25
C VAL A 814 -4.33 -34.89 -0.38
N THR A 815 -4.75 -35.93 0.33
CA THR A 815 -5.87 -35.86 1.27
C THR A 815 -5.43 -35.28 2.62
N HIS A 816 -6.37 -34.67 3.34
CA HIS A 816 -6.13 -34.20 4.71
C HIS A 816 -5.61 -35.33 5.61
N ALA A 817 -6.16 -36.54 5.47
CA ALA A 817 -5.74 -37.71 6.24
C ALA A 817 -4.28 -38.11 5.97
N GLU A 818 -3.81 -38.00 4.72
CA GLU A 818 -2.42 -38.25 4.37
C GLU A 818 -1.49 -37.20 4.97
N LEU A 819 -1.85 -35.91 4.91
CA LEU A 819 -1.08 -34.84 5.56
C LEU A 819 -1.01 -35.05 7.07
N MET A 820 -2.13 -35.38 7.72
CA MET A 820 -2.17 -35.66 9.15
C MET A 820 -1.31 -36.87 9.52
N ASN A 821 -1.38 -37.95 8.73
CA ASN A 821 -0.56 -39.12 8.96
C ASN A 821 0.94 -38.82 8.80
N ASP A 822 1.32 -38.03 7.79
CA ASP A 822 2.72 -37.62 7.61
C ASP A 822 3.17 -36.72 8.77
N ALA A 823 2.35 -35.74 9.16
CA ALA A 823 2.64 -34.82 10.26
C ALA A 823 2.89 -35.53 11.60
N LEU A 824 2.17 -36.61 11.86
CA LEU A 824 2.28 -37.40 13.09
C LEU A 824 3.51 -38.33 13.10
N ASN A 825 4.02 -38.72 11.94
CA ASN A 825 5.05 -39.76 11.83
C ASN A 825 6.40 -39.27 11.32
N ASN A 826 6.42 -38.20 10.50
CA ASN A 826 7.58 -37.83 9.69
C ASN A 826 8.12 -36.42 9.98
N GLY A 827 7.28 -35.46 10.37
CA GLY A 827 7.73 -34.11 10.77
C GLY A 827 6.59 -33.11 10.91
N PRO A 828 6.84 -31.90 11.43
CA PRO A 828 5.76 -30.94 11.68
C PRO A 828 5.15 -30.40 10.38
N ILE A 829 3.81 -30.29 10.38
CA ILE A 829 3.05 -29.58 9.35
C ILE A 829 2.20 -28.50 10.03
N THR A 830 2.28 -27.27 9.51
CA THR A 830 1.51 -26.13 9.99
C THR A 830 0.36 -25.85 9.03
N PHE A 831 -0.86 -25.88 9.56
CA PHE A 831 -2.08 -25.47 8.87
C PHE A 831 -2.37 -24.01 9.21
N THR A 832 -2.60 -23.18 8.19
CA THR A 832 -2.85 -21.73 8.34
C THR A 832 -4.08 -21.33 7.55
N VAL A 833 -5.01 -20.67 8.21
CA VAL A 833 -6.13 -20.01 7.53
C VAL A 833 -5.63 -18.70 6.93
N VAL A 834 -5.87 -18.50 5.65
CA VAL A 834 -5.43 -17.33 4.88
C VAL A 834 -6.63 -16.63 4.24
N PRO A 835 -6.51 -15.37 3.80
CA PRO A 835 -7.57 -14.71 3.06
C PRO A 835 -8.01 -15.54 1.86
N ASN A 836 -9.28 -15.43 1.48
CA ASN A 836 -9.77 -16.14 0.31
C ASN A 836 -9.02 -15.66 -0.95
N ASN A 837 -8.80 -16.56 -1.91
CA ASN A 837 -8.03 -16.35 -3.15
C ASN A 837 -6.51 -16.11 -3.00
N THR A 838 -5.93 -16.11 -1.79
CA THR A 838 -4.47 -15.99 -1.62
C THR A 838 -3.79 -17.34 -1.39
N SER A 839 -4.55 -18.43 -1.27
CA SER A 839 -4.03 -19.76 -0.89
C SER A 839 -3.12 -20.38 -1.96
N THR A 840 -3.34 -20.07 -3.24
CA THR A 840 -2.43 -20.50 -4.30
C THR A 840 -1.06 -19.85 -4.10
N ARG A 841 -1.01 -18.51 -4.06
CA ARG A 841 0.24 -17.77 -3.85
C ARG A 841 0.95 -18.18 -2.56
N MET A 842 0.23 -18.18 -1.46
CA MET A 842 0.81 -18.47 -0.14
C MET A 842 1.14 -19.96 0.06
N GLY A 843 0.44 -20.84 -0.66
CA GLY A 843 0.46 -22.29 -0.44
C GLY A 843 1.36 -23.04 -1.41
N ILE A 844 1.34 -22.73 -2.70
CA ILE A 844 1.89 -23.60 -3.75
C ILE A 844 2.59 -22.89 -4.92
N ASP A 845 2.45 -21.57 -5.07
CA ASP A 845 2.98 -20.79 -6.21
C ASP A 845 3.41 -19.40 -5.72
N ARG A 846 4.56 -19.34 -5.04
CA ARG A 846 5.00 -18.20 -4.23
C ARG A 846 5.09 -16.89 -5.02
N ASP A 847 5.51 -16.96 -6.27
CA ASP A 847 5.72 -15.82 -7.17
C ASP A 847 4.58 -15.59 -8.17
N SER A 848 3.60 -16.51 -8.21
CA SER A 848 2.38 -16.39 -9.00
C SER A 848 2.66 -16.29 -10.49
N ASP A 849 3.74 -16.95 -10.95
CA ASP A 849 4.09 -17.06 -12.36
C ASP A 849 3.28 -18.17 -13.07
N GLY A 850 2.54 -18.98 -12.31
CA GLY A 850 1.69 -20.07 -12.78
C GLY A 850 2.38 -21.44 -12.79
N ILE A 851 3.63 -21.52 -12.35
CA ILE A 851 4.37 -22.76 -12.10
C ILE A 851 4.47 -22.97 -10.59
N PHE A 852 4.14 -24.17 -10.11
CA PHE A 852 4.14 -24.41 -8.67
C PHE A 852 5.56 -24.61 -8.11
N ASP A 853 5.79 -24.18 -6.86
CA ASP A 853 7.11 -24.08 -6.20
C ASP A 853 7.99 -25.33 -6.43
N TRP A 854 7.41 -26.54 -6.30
CA TRP A 854 8.17 -27.80 -6.46
C TRP A 854 8.54 -28.09 -7.90
N ASP A 855 7.66 -27.75 -8.86
CA ASP A 855 7.89 -27.99 -10.28
C ASP A 855 8.93 -27.01 -10.84
N GLU A 856 9.06 -25.82 -10.27
CA GLU A 856 10.14 -24.87 -10.57
C GLU A 856 11.51 -25.42 -10.16
N ASP A 857 11.64 -25.84 -8.89
CA ASP A 857 12.87 -26.35 -8.30
C ASP A 857 13.37 -27.64 -8.99
N ASN A 858 12.46 -28.45 -9.54
CA ASN A 858 12.79 -29.78 -10.10
C ASN A 858 12.85 -29.84 -11.63
N ASN A 859 12.30 -28.87 -12.36
CA ASN A 859 12.35 -28.90 -13.83
C ASN A 859 13.46 -28.04 -14.45
N ASN A 860 14.27 -27.32 -13.65
CA ASN A 860 15.25 -26.36 -14.17
C ASN A 860 14.60 -25.38 -15.19
N THR A 861 13.30 -25.14 -15.03
CA THR A 861 12.52 -24.21 -15.83
C THR A 861 12.63 -22.87 -15.15
N THR A 862 13.68 -22.15 -15.51
CA THR A 862 13.80 -20.71 -15.30
C THR A 862 12.53 -20.00 -15.75
N SER A 863 12.08 -19.02 -14.97
CA SER A 863 11.03 -18.01 -15.21
C SER A 863 10.79 -17.64 -16.69
N PRO A 864 9.60 -17.12 -17.05
CA PRO A 864 9.24 -16.76 -18.43
C PRO A 864 10.36 -16.03 -19.20
N THR A 865 10.62 -16.54 -20.42
CA THR A 865 11.82 -16.33 -21.23
C THR A 865 11.82 -14.99 -21.98
N VAL A 866 12.21 -13.90 -21.32
CA VAL A 866 12.59 -12.66 -22.03
C VAL A 866 14.06 -12.72 -22.43
N ASN A 867 14.34 -12.79 -23.74
CA ASN A 867 15.71 -12.68 -24.25
C ASN A 867 16.20 -11.23 -24.13
N ALA A 868 17.21 -10.97 -23.31
CA ALA A 868 17.68 -9.62 -23.03
C ALA A 868 19.20 -9.53 -22.87
N ILE A 869 19.73 -8.32 -23.05
CA ILE A 869 21.09 -7.92 -22.70
C ILE A 869 21.06 -6.62 -21.90
N THR A 870 21.72 -6.61 -20.75
CA THR A 870 21.95 -5.40 -19.94
C THR A 870 23.42 -5.04 -20.05
N ILE A 871 23.76 -3.84 -20.52
CA ILE A 871 25.15 -3.52 -20.89
C ILE A 871 25.54 -2.08 -20.53
N THR A 872 26.80 -1.90 -20.16
CA THR A 872 27.45 -0.59 -20.12
C THR A 872 28.94 -0.67 -20.46
N SER A 873 29.57 0.47 -20.73
CA SER A 873 31.00 0.61 -21.06
C SER A 873 31.49 1.99 -20.65
N ASP A 874 32.76 2.10 -20.26
CA ASP A 874 33.42 3.32 -19.74
C ASP A 874 32.99 4.63 -20.44
N ASP A 875 33.45 4.90 -21.66
CA ASP A 875 33.02 6.12 -22.37
C ASP A 875 31.89 5.90 -23.35
N ALA A 876 31.96 4.86 -24.19
CA ALA A 876 30.84 4.52 -25.07
C ALA A 876 30.89 3.08 -25.60
N TYR A 877 29.73 2.58 -26.01
CA TYR A 877 29.65 1.36 -26.80
C TYR A 877 28.63 1.48 -27.94
N GLU A 878 28.81 0.66 -28.97
CA GLU A 878 27.79 0.32 -29.96
C GLU A 878 27.50 -1.18 -29.91
N LEU A 879 26.25 -1.55 -29.66
CA LEU A 879 25.81 -2.94 -29.51
C LEU A 879 25.11 -3.42 -30.79
N TYR A 880 25.53 -4.58 -31.29
CA TYR A 880 24.97 -5.27 -32.43
C TYR A 880 24.52 -6.68 -32.05
N PHE A 881 23.34 -7.08 -32.51
CA PHE A 881 22.81 -8.43 -32.42
C PHE A 881 22.52 -8.96 -33.82
N ASN A 882 23.13 -10.08 -34.19
CA ASN A 882 22.97 -10.73 -35.50
C ASN A 882 23.22 -9.77 -36.69
N GLY A 883 24.22 -8.88 -36.56
CA GLY A 883 24.57 -7.89 -37.58
C GLY A 883 23.72 -6.61 -37.58
N ILE A 884 22.69 -6.53 -36.74
CA ILE A 884 21.82 -5.36 -36.58
C ILE A 884 22.25 -4.57 -35.35
N ARG A 885 22.46 -3.26 -35.49
CA ARG A 885 22.76 -2.38 -34.35
C ARG A 885 21.49 -2.20 -33.50
N ILE A 886 21.52 -2.59 -32.25
CA ILE A 886 20.35 -2.57 -31.34
C ILE A 886 20.49 -1.56 -30.21
N GLY A 887 21.68 -1.02 -29.97
CA GLY A 887 21.91 -0.12 -28.84
C GLY A 887 23.21 0.66 -28.90
N THR A 888 23.25 1.72 -28.09
CA THR A 888 24.46 2.48 -27.75
C THR A 888 24.33 3.00 -26.33
N GLY A 889 25.45 3.15 -25.64
CA GLY A 889 25.52 3.91 -24.40
C GLY A 889 26.79 4.74 -24.39
N ASP A 890 26.77 5.82 -23.63
CA ASP A 890 27.86 6.79 -23.49
C ASP A 890 28.09 7.22 -22.02
N ILE A 891 27.52 6.46 -21.09
CA ILE A 891 27.58 6.71 -19.64
C ILE A 891 27.75 5.37 -18.93
N TRP A 892 28.94 5.08 -18.41
CA TRP A 892 29.19 3.77 -17.78
C TRP A 892 28.42 3.55 -16.48
N GLN A 893 28.03 4.62 -15.78
CA GLN A 893 27.35 4.52 -14.48
C GLN A 893 25.91 3.97 -14.59
N THR A 894 25.34 3.90 -15.80
CA THR A 894 24.01 3.35 -16.05
C THR A 894 24.11 2.24 -17.09
N ALA A 895 23.46 1.10 -16.83
CA ALA A 895 23.32 0.05 -17.82
C ALA A 895 22.03 0.25 -18.60
N GLU A 896 22.14 0.10 -19.91
CA GLU A 896 21.00 0.06 -20.79
C GLU A 896 20.51 -1.39 -20.90
N HIS A 897 19.19 -1.56 -20.86
CA HIS A 897 18.55 -2.86 -20.92
C HIS A 897 17.81 -3.04 -22.25
N TYR A 898 18.24 -4.03 -23.04
CA TYR A 898 17.68 -4.34 -24.34
C TYR A 898 16.99 -5.70 -24.27
N GLN A 899 15.66 -5.70 -24.29
CA GLN A 899 14.82 -6.90 -24.24
C GLN A 899 14.36 -7.33 -25.64
N ASN A 900 13.72 -8.51 -25.71
CA ASN A 900 13.15 -9.09 -26.93
C ASN A 900 14.17 -9.34 -28.05
N LEU A 901 15.38 -9.77 -27.69
CA LEU A 901 16.40 -10.15 -28.66
C LEU A 901 15.87 -11.31 -29.53
N ALA A 902 15.75 -11.03 -30.83
CA ALA A 902 15.21 -11.97 -31.82
C ALA A 902 16.22 -13.08 -32.13
N LEU A 903 16.28 -14.09 -31.27
CA LEU A 903 17.05 -15.31 -31.52
C LEU A 903 16.57 -15.96 -32.82
N ARG A 904 17.50 -16.48 -33.61
CA ARG A 904 17.20 -17.41 -34.70
C ARG A 904 17.65 -18.83 -34.34
N ALA A 905 17.02 -19.84 -34.94
CA ALA A 905 17.49 -21.21 -34.82
C ALA A 905 18.91 -21.34 -35.41
N GLY A 906 19.83 -21.96 -34.69
CA GLY A 906 21.26 -22.07 -35.07
C GLY A 906 22.12 -20.91 -34.54
N GLU A 907 23.17 -20.54 -35.29
CA GLU A 907 24.19 -19.59 -34.83
C GLU A 907 23.63 -18.16 -34.66
N ASN A 908 23.92 -17.51 -33.54
CA ASN A 908 23.63 -16.11 -33.25
C ASN A 908 24.93 -15.41 -32.81
N VAL A 909 25.01 -14.09 -33.03
CA VAL A 909 26.20 -13.27 -32.73
C VAL A 909 25.80 -12.02 -31.95
N ILE A 910 26.48 -11.78 -30.83
CA ILE A 910 26.53 -10.48 -30.16
C ILE A 910 27.88 -9.84 -30.50
N ALA A 911 27.84 -8.60 -30.95
CA ALA A 911 29.00 -7.84 -31.36
C ALA A 911 28.96 -6.45 -30.74
N ILE A 912 30.04 -6.02 -30.08
CA ILE A 912 30.09 -4.76 -29.34
C ILE A 912 31.35 -3.98 -29.75
N LYS A 913 31.18 -2.73 -30.14
CA LYS A 913 32.30 -1.80 -30.34
C LYS A 913 32.42 -0.95 -29.09
N GLY A 914 33.42 -1.20 -28.27
CA GLY A 914 33.76 -0.36 -27.11
C GLY A 914 34.64 0.81 -27.55
N ILE A 915 34.39 2.00 -27.01
CA ILE A 915 35.09 3.24 -27.29
C ILE A 915 35.53 3.83 -25.95
N ASP A 916 36.78 4.27 -25.90
CA ASP A 916 37.44 4.92 -24.76
C ASP A 916 38.12 6.21 -25.24
N GLN A 917 37.92 7.30 -24.50
CA GLN A 917 38.43 8.65 -24.75
C GLN A 917 39.60 9.01 -23.80
N GLY A 918 40.01 8.08 -22.94
CA GLY A 918 41.28 8.09 -22.23
C GLY A 918 41.14 7.72 -20.76
N GLY A 919 42.08 6.94 -20.25
CA GLY A 919 42.01 6.37 -18.92
C GLY A 919 42.16 4.86 -19.03
N ALA A 920 41.69 4.12 -18.03
CA ALA A 920 41.59 2.68 -18.16
C ALA A 920 40.12 2.31 -18.43
N ALA A 921 39.87 1.55 -19.48
CA ALA A 921 38.54 1.23 -19.95
C ALA A 921 38.07 -0.17 -19.54
N ALA A 922 36.77 -0.35 -19.44
CA ALA A 922 36.14 -1.65 -19.30
C ALA A 922 34.70 -1.65 -19.83
N LEU A 923 34.24 -2.83 -20.22
CA LEU A 923 32.87 -3.09 -20.66
C LEU A 923 32.29 -4.25 -19.85
N ILE A 924 31.00 -4.16 -19.53
CA ILE A 924 30.28 -5.24 -18.87
C ILE A 924 28.90 -5.45 -19.49
N ALA A 925 28.51 -6.71 -19.69
CA ALA A 925 27.16 -7.04 -20.13
C ALA A 925 26.64 -8.34 -19.50
N GLU A 926 25.41 -8.30 -18.99
CA GLU A 926 24.61 -9.47 -18.64
C GLU A 926 23.78 -9.92 -19.84
N LEU A 927 23.68 -11.24 -20.03
CA LEU A 927 22.85 -11.88 -21.03
C LEU A 927 21.78 -12.76 -20.35
N ARG A 928 20.53 -12.61 -20.76
CA ARG A 928 19.42 -13.54 -20.47
C ARG A 928 18.95 -14.08 -21.81
N LEU A 929 19.36 -15.29 -22.21
CA LEU A 929 19.10 -15.83 -23.54
C LEU A 929 18.56 -17.25 -23.43
N ALA A 930 17.41 -17.52 -24.06
CA ALA A 930 16.75 -18.82 -24.08
C ALA A 930 16.58 -19.46 -22.68
N GLY A 931 16.23 -18.64 -21.68
CA GLY A 931 16.09 -19.06 -20.28
C GLY A 931 17.41 -19.18 -19.51
N GLN A 932 18.56 -18.98 -20.15
CA GLN A 932 19.86 -19.05 -19.48
C GLN A 932 20.43 -17.66 -19.20
N ARG A 933 20.99 -17.49 -18.00
CA ARG A 933 21.70 -16.28 -17.61
C ARG A 933 23.21 -16.47 -17.76
N SER A 934 23.87 -15.53 -18.41
CA SER A 934 25.33 -15.50 -18.61
C SER A 934 25.81 -14.05 -18.70
N GLY A 935 27.10 -13.80 -18.93
CA GLY A 935 27.62 -12.44 -19.03
C GLY A 935 28.97 -12.36 -19.73
N THR A 936 29.51 -11.15 -19.82
CA THR A 936 30.86 -10.88 -20.32
C THR A 936 31.92 -11.59 -19.49
N ASN A 937 32.91 -12.20 -20.14
CA ASN A 937 34.02 -12.91 -19.49
C ASN A 937 35.15 -13.17 -20.52
N SER A 938 36.21 -13.86 -20.10
CA SER A 938 37.38 -14.21 -20.93
C SER A 938 37.11 -15.12 -22.15
N GLN A 939 35.88 -15.60 -22.37
CA GLN A 939 35.50 -16.34 -23.58
C GLN A 939 35.11 -15.44 -24.75
N TRP A 940 34.89 -14.14 -24.51
CA TRP A 940 34.61 -13.17 -25.56
C TRP A 940 35.85 -12.95 -26.43
N LYS A 941 35.66 -12.78 -27.74
CA LYS A 941 36.73 -12.43 -28.68
C LYS A 941 36.91 -10.92 -28.74
N VAL A 942 38.15 -10.45 -28.88
CA VAL A 942 38.48 -9.02 -28.99
C VAL A 942 39.47 -8.76 -30.12
N ASN A 943 39.29 -7.64 -30.82
CA ASN A 943 40.24 -7.08 -31.79
C ASN A 943 40.29 -5.56 -31.63
N THR A 944 41.46 -4.95 -31.84
CA THR A 944 41.64 -3.49 -31.72
C THR A 944 41.56 -2.78 -33.08
N GLN A 945 41.43 -3.54 -34.17
CA GLN A 945 41.31 -3.01 -35.53
C GLN A 945 39.93 -3.36 -36.11
N LEU A 946 39.33 -2.40 -36.81
CA LEU A 946 38.07 -2.63 -37.52
C LEU A 946 38.29 -3.63 -38.66
N VAL A 947 37.56 -4.73 -38.65
CA VAL A 947 37.51 -5.70 -39.76
C VAL A 947 36.13 -5.65 -40.39
N ASN A 948 36.03 -5.56 -41.72
CA ASN A 948 34.73 -5.48 -42.38
C ASN A 948 33.83 -6.69 -42.03
N ASN A 949 32.55 -6.42 -41.78
CA ASN A 949 31.52 -7.42 -41.45
C ASN A 949 31.74 -8.20 -40.15
N TRP A 950 32.63 -7.74 -39.26
CA TRP A 950 32.93 -8.40 -37.98
C TRP A 950 31.69 -8.66 -37.09
N ASN A 951 30.67 -7.82 -37.21
CA ASN A 951 29.43 -7.91 -36.45
C ASN A 951 28.40 -8.89 -37.06
N GLN A 952 28.69 -9.49 -38.22
CA GLN A 952 27.79 -10.39 -38.93
C GLN A 952 27.93 -11.84 -38.44
N ILE A 953 26.85 -12.58 -38.67
CA ILE A 953 26.81 -14.03 -38.55
C ILE A 953 27.72 -14.67 -39.61
N GLY A 954 28.41 -15.77 -39.26
CA GLY A 954 29.31 -16.48 -40.16
C GLY A 954 30.66 -15.77 -40.41
N PHE A 955 30.94 -14.66 -39.73
CA PHE A 955 32.28 -14.09 -39.68
C PHE A 955 33.24 -15.02 -38.93
N ASP A 956 34.45 -15.23 -39.48
CA ASP A 956 35.48 -16.07 -38.88
C ASP A 956 36.39 -15.24 -37.95
N ASP A 957 36.19 -15.41 -36.64
CA ASP A 957 36.95 -14.74 -35.58
C ASP A 957 38.03 -15.66 -34.94
N ASN A 958 38.39 -16.78 -35.57
CA ASN A 958 39.41 -17.69 -35.04
C ASN A 958 40.80 -17.03 -34.88
N SER A 959 41.06 -15.97 -35.65
CA SER A 959 42.29 -15.17 -35.56
C SER A 959 42.26 -14.11 -34.45
N TRP A 960 41.11 -13.87 -33.81
CA TRP A 960 40.96 -12.88 -32.74
C TRP A 960 41.43 -13.45 -31.40
N SER A 961 42.08 -12.61 -30.61
CA SER A 961 42.43 -12.93 -29.23
C SER A 961 41.19 -12.97 -28.34
N ASN A 962 41.29 -13.63 -27.19
CA ASN A 962 40.25 -13.54 -26.17
C ASN A 962 40.36 -12.22 -25.42
N ALA A 963 39.23 -11.70 -24.94
CA ALA A 963 39.16 -10.52 -24.08
C ALA A 963 39.84 -10.79 -22.74
N SER A 964 40.48 -9.77 -22.19
CA SER A 964 41.02 -9.82 -20.83
C SER A 964 39.90 -9.56 -19.83
N ASP A 965 39.83 -10.40 -18.79
CA ASP A 965 38.88 -10.29 -17.68
C ASP A 965 39.52 -9.47 -16.55
N TYR A 966 38.89 -8.35 -16.22
CA TYR A 966 39.33 -7.38 -15.22
C TYR A 966 38.59 -7.52 -13.88
N GLY A 967 37.69 -8.51 -13.74
CA GLY A 967 37.02 -8.86 -12.49
C GLY A 967 35.50 -8.94 -12.61
N VAL A 968 34.90 -9.78 -11.76
CA VAL A 968 33.44 -9.99 -11.66
C VAL A 968 32.74 -8.73 -11.15
N TYR A 969 31.55 -8.45 -11.67
CA TYR A 969 30.67 -7.37 -11.22
C TYR A 969 30.44 -7.41 -9.70
N GLY A 970 30.42 -6.24 -9.06
CA GLY A 970 30.12 -6.10 -7.62
C GLY A 970 31.21 -6.58 -6.63
N LEU A 971 32.34 -7.13 -7.09
CA LEU A 971 33.36 -7.72 -6.19
C LEU A 971 34.74 -7.06 -6.21
N ASN A 972 35.11 -6.26 -7.22
CA ASN A 972 36.46 -5.69 -7.36
C ASN A 972 36.48 -4.18 -7.71
N ALA A 973 37.69 -3.58 -7.71
CA ALA A 973 37.95 -2.14 -7.68
C ALA A 973 37.63 -1.33 -8.95
N TYR A 974 37.12 -1.94 -10.03
CA TYR A 974 36.47 -1.20 -11.11
C TYR A 974 35.01 -0.96 -10.71
N GLU A 975 34.79 0.21 -10.13
CA GLU A 975 33.52 0.94 -9.92
C GLU A 975 32.27 0.10 -9.58
N ARG A 976 31.80 0.30 -8.33
CA ARG A 976 31.06 -0.71 -7.55
C ARG A 976 29.60 -0.97 -7.94
N GLU A 977 28.94 -0.05 -8.62
CA GLU A 977 27.52 -0.20 -8.99
C GLU A 977 27.24 0.50 -10.32
N VAL A 978 26.59 -0.24 -11.22
CA VAL A 978 26.04 0.29 -12.48
C VAL A 978 24.53 0.31 -12.34
N LYS A 979 23.92 1.50 -12.34
CA LYS A 979 22.47 1.67 -12.20
C LYS A 979 21.76 0.91 -13.31
N GLY A 980 20.92 -0.06 -12.95
CA GLY A 980 20.16 -0.88 -13.89
C GLY A 980 20.81 -2.21 -14.28
N MET A 981 22.06 -2.49 -13.88
CA MET A 981 22.67 -3.81 -14.01
C MET A 981 22.25 -4.71 -12.82
N PRO A 982 21.69 -5.91 -13.05
CA PRO A 982 21.26 -6.78 -11.96
C PRO A 982 22.40 -7.14 -11.01
N TYR A 983 22.15 -7.05 -9.71
CA TYR A 983 23.20 -7.14 -8.69
C TYR A 983 23.87 -8.52 -8.61
N ASP A 984 23.13 -9.59 -8.94
CA ASP A 984 23.61 -10.97 -9.01
C ASP A 984 24.25 -11.32 -10.37
N SER A 985 24.59 -10.33 -11.21
CA SER A 985 25.08 -10.58 -12.57
C SER A 985 26.30 -11.51 -12.60
N PRO A 986 26.29 -12.58 -13.43
CA PRO A 986 27.46 -13.42 -13.63
C PRO A 986 28.53 -12.76 -14.52
N ALA A 987 28.35 -11.50 -14.91
CA ALA A 987 29.22 -10.78 -15.82
C ALA A 987 30.50 -10.28 -15.13
N SER A 988 31.61 -10.31 -15.88
CA SER A 988 32.88 -9.66 -15.55
C SER A 988 33.09 -8.44 -16.43
N TRP A 989 33.82 -7.46 -15.90
CA TRP A 989 34.40 -6.37 -16.69
C TRP A 989 35.45 -6.93 -17.66
N ILE A 990 35.31 -6.65 -18.95
CA ILE A 990 36.22 -7.11 -20.00
C ILE A 990 36.71 -5.97 -20.90
N TRP A 991 37.91 -6.13 -21.45
CA TRP A 991 38.47 -5.24 -22.50
C TRP A 991 39.54 -5.99 -23.34
N SER A 992 40.35 -5.28 -24.12
CA SER A 992 41.61 -5.82 -24.66
C SER A 992 42.64 -6.05 -23.55
N SER A 993 43.79 -6.64 -23.88
CA SER A 993 44.89 -6.83 -22.91
C SER A 993 45.57 -5.53 -22.45
N ASP A 994 45.29 -4.40 -23.10
CA ASP A 994 45.83 -3.09 -22.74
C ASP A 994 44.70 -2.06 -22.68
N ASN A 995 43.98 -2.08 -21.57
CA ASN A 995 42.85 -1.20 -21.34
C ASN A 995 43.18 0.27 -21.10
N ASN A 996 44.47 0.67 -21.11
CA ASN A 996 44.85 2.07 -20.98
C ASN A 996 45.13 2.76 -22.33
N ASN A 997 45.40 1.99 -23.38
CA ASN A 997 45.87 2.53 -24.66
C ASN A 997 44.99 2.12 -25.85
N ASP A 998 44.15 1.10 -25.71
CA ASP A 998 43.25 0.65 -26.78
C ASP A 998 41.92 1.40 -26.74
N ASN A 999 41.92 2.61 -27.29
CA ASN A 999 40.77 3.54 -27.33
C ASN A 999 39.54 3.02 -28.10
N THR A 1000 39.68 1.94 -28.87
CA THR A 1000 38.53 1.30 -29.55
C THR A 1000 38.78 -0.19 -29.68
N VAL A 1001 37.85 -0.98 -29.17
CA VAL A 1001 37.88 -2.45 -29.23
C VAL A 1001 36.61 -2.99 -29.86
N TYR A 1002 36.74 -4.11 -30.57
CA TYR A 1002 35.66 -4.84 -31.20
C TYR A 1002 35.54 -6.19 -30.51
N LEU A 1003 34.44 -6.40 -29.79
CA LEU A 1003 34.16 -7.58 -28.97
C LEU A 1003 33.10 -8.45 -29.63
N ARG A 1004 33.27 -9.77 -29.63
CA ARG A 1004 32.32 -10.71 -30.25
C ARG A 1004 32.07 -11.95 -29.41
N PHE A 1005 30.82 -12.38 -29.35
CA PHE A 1005 30.40 -13.64 -28.75
C PHE A 1005 29.42 -14.37 -29.68
N THR A 1006 29.74 -15.63 -29.98
CA THR A 1006 28.97 -16.47 -30.91
C THR A 1006 28.39 -17.66 -30.14
N PHE A 1007 27.10 -17.94 -30.32
CA PHE A 1007 26.40 -19.03 -29.64
C PHE A 1007 25.32 -19.66 -30.53
N ASN A 1008 24.86 -20.87 -30.23
CA ASN A 1008 23.77 -21.53 -30.97
C ASN A 1008 22.50 -21.54 -30.13
N ALA A 1009 21.35 -21.18 -30.72
CA ALA A 1009 20.04 -21.26 -30.08
C ALA A 1009 19.18 -22.36 -30.72
N ASN A 1010 18.59 -23.22 -29.87
CA ASN A 1010 17.57 -24.20 -30.27
C ASN A 1010 16.21 -23.63 -29.86
N LEU A 1011 15.42 -23.14 -30.81
CA LEU A 1011 14.13 -22.51 -30.52
C LEU A 1011 12.99 -23.50 -30.73
N ASN A 1012 12.40 -23.97 -29.62
CA ASN A 1012 11.01 -24.40 -29.58
C ASN A 1012 10.17 -23.21 -29.08
N GLN A 1013 9.07 -22.90 -29.77
CA GLN A 1013 8.29 -21.65 -29.66
C GLN A 1013 7.80 -21.27 -28.25
N THR A 1014 7.84 -19.96 -27.91
CA THR A 1014 6.83 -19.22 -27.12
C THR A 1014 6.93 -17.69 -27.36
N LEU A 1015 5.78 -17.02 -27.59
CA LEU A 1015 5.55 -15.57 -27.53
C LEU A 1015 4.35 -15.37 -26.59
N GLU A 1016 4.34 -14.29 -25.80
CA GLU A 1016 3.21 -13.91 -24.93
C GLU A 1016 1.90 -13.77 -25.71
N ALA A 1017 0.81 -14.24 -25.10
CA ALA A 1017 -0.50 -14.42 -25.74
C ALA A 1017 -1.26 -13.10 -25.94
N CYS A 1018 -1.70 -12.86 -27.17
CA CYS A 1018 -2.81 -11.94 -27.47
C CYS A 1018 -4.03 -12.32 -26.60
N GLN A 1019 -4.61 -11.37 -25.85
CA GLN A 1019 -5.80 -11.62 -25.01
C GLN A 1019 -7.12 -11.71 -25.79
N GLY A 1020 -7.07 -11.69 -27.12
CA GLY A 1020 -8.21 -11.82 -28.03
C GLY A 1020 -7.86 -12.62 -29.29
N GLU A 1021 -8.75 -12.65 -30.28
CA GLU A 1021 -8.44 -13.35 -31.54
C GLU A 1021 -7.46 -12.52 -32.38
N VAL A 1022 -6.30 -13.09 -32.72
CA VAL A 1022 -5.37 -12.50 -33.69
C VAL A 1022 -5.97 -12.63 -35.08
N VAL A 1023 -6.47 -11.54 -35.63
CA VAL A 1023 -7.12 -11.51 -36.95
C VAL A 1023 -6.22 -11.01 -38.07
N PHE A 1024 -5.05 -10.49 -37.72
CA PHE A 1024 -4.04 -10.07 -38.67
C PHE A 1024 -2.67 -10.13 -38.02
N PHE A 1025 -1.70 -10.72 -38.71
CA PHE A 1025 -0.31 -10.71 -38.33
C PHE A 1025 0.55 -10.63 -39.59
N ASP A 1026 1.56 -9.77 -39.57
CA ASP A 1026 2.54 -9.67 -40.65
C ASP A 1026 3.90 -9.27 -40.10
N ASP A 1027 4.88 -10.15 -40.28
CA ASP A 1027 6.29 -9.92 -40.00
C ASP A 1027 7.08 -9.60 -41.28
N PHE A 1028 6.39 -9.38 -42.41
CA PHE A 1028 6.95 -9.08 -43.72
C PHE A 1028 7.89 -10.15 -44.30
N THR A 1029 8.00 -11.33 -43.70
CA THR A 1029 8.80 -12.45 -44.26
C THR A 1029 8.28 -12.90 -45.62
N ASN A 1030 6.97 -12.74 -45.86
CA ASN A 1030 6.29 -13.05 -47.12
C ASN A 1030 6.13 -11.82 -48.05
N GLY A 1031 6.89 -10.75 -47.82
CA GLY A 1031 6.81 -9.52 -48.62
C GLY A 1031 5.56 -8.69 -48.33
N LEU A 1032 4.97 -8.07 -49.35
CA LEU A 1032 3.89 -7.07 -49.21
C LEU A 1032 2.48 -7.59 -49.54
N ASN A 1033 2.28 -8.91 -49.54
CA ASN A 1033 1.04 -9.53 -50.04
C ASN A 1033 -0.21 -9.14 -49.23
N ASN A 1034 -0.05 -8.79 -47.95
CA ASN A 1034 -1.16 -8.38 -47.09
C ASN A 1034 -1.47 -6.87 -47.16
N TRP A 1035 -0.83 -6.14 -48.08
CA TRP A 1035 -0.89 -4.69 -48.14
C TRP A 1035 -1.22 -4.18 -49.53
N THR A 1036 -1.90 -3.04 -49.59
CA THR A 1036 -2.25 -2.35 -50.83
C THR A 1036 -1.67 -0.94 -50.85
N SER A 1037 -1.50 -0.38 -52.05
CA SER A 1037 -0.88 0.95 -52.27
C SER A 1037 0.58 0.96 -51.79
N THR A 1038 1.43 0.14 -52.43
CA THR A 1038 2.79 -0.18 -51.98
C THR A 1038 3.89 0.41 -52.86
N THR A 1039 3.57 1.39 -53.72
CA THR A 1039 4.48 1.93 -54.75
C THR A 1039 5.82 2.43 -54.19
N ASN A 1040 5.83 3.03 -53.00
CA ASN A 1040 7.03 3.49 -52.31
C ASN A 1040 7.38 2.63 -51.07
N ALA A 1041 7.03 1.35 -51.08
CA ALA A 1041 7.33 0.40 -50.01
C ALA A 1041 8.32 -0.66 -50.48
N SER A 1042 9.30 -0.99 -49.63
CA SER A 1042 10.25 -2.08 -49.87
C SER A 1042 10.46 -2.89 -48.61
N VAL A 1043 10.60 -4.21 -48.72
CA VAL A 1043 10.91 -5.09 -47.59
C VAL A 1043 12.35 -5.57 -47.71
N ASN A 1044 13.12 -5.44 -46.63
CA ASN A 1044 14.46 -6.02 -46.50
C ASN A 1044 14.60 -6.63 -45.10
N ASN A 1045 15.10 -7.88 -45.01
CA ASN A 1045 15.26 -8.63 -43.77
C ASN A 1045 14.00 -8.62 -42.86
N ALA A 1046 12.82 -8.90 -43.43
CA ALA A 1046 11.55 -8.94 -42.68
C ALA A 1046 11.15 -7.59 -42.02
N LEU A 1047 11.66 -6.46 -42.54
CA LEU A 1047 11.26 -5.11 -42.15
C LEU A 1047 10.73 -4.33 -43.36
N LEU A 1048 9.54 -3.75 -43.19
CA LEU A 1048 8.95 -2.83 -44.15
C LEU A 1048 9.63 -1.47 -44.03
N THR A 1049 10.21 -0.94 -45.11
CA THR A 1049 10.60 0.47 -45.22
C THR A 1049 9.58 1.20 -46.08
N LEU A 1050 9.00 2.28 -45.55
CA LEU A 1050 8.01 3.10 -46.24
C LEU A 1050 8.61 4.46 -46.60
N GLY A 1051 8.71 4.76 -47.90
CA GLY A 1051 9.21 6.01 -48.43
C GLY A 1051 8.18 7.14 -48.42
N GLN A 1052 8.62 8.34 -48.82
CA GLN A 1052 7.85 9.58 -48.76
C GLN A 1052 6.54 9.56 -49.59
N ASN A 1053 5.57 10.36 -49.16
CA ASN A 1053 4.25 10.55 -49.81
C ASN A 1053 3.49 9.24 -50.07
N GLN A 1054 3.50 8.34 -49.09
CA GLN A 1054 2.88 7.04 -49.20
C GLN A 1054 1.84 6.81 -48.09
N LEU A 1055 0.64 6.38 -48.48
CA LEU A 1055 -0.37 5.82 -47.58
C LEU A 1055 -0.58 4.36 -47.99
N MET A 1056 -0.24 3.43 -47.12
CA MET A 1056 -0.35 1.99 -47.32
C MET A 1056 -1.34 1.44 -46.30
N ARG A 1057 -2.12 0.44 -46.68
CA ARG A 1057 -3.15 -0.16 -45.80
C ARG A 1057 -3.28 -1.66 -46.01
N SER A 1058 -3.76 -2.35 -44.98
CA SER A 1058 -4.00 -3.79 -45.04
C SER A 1058 -5.01 -4.15 -46.14
N THR A 1059 -4.91 -5.36 -46.68
CA THR A 1059 -5.87 -5.91 -47.67
C THR A 1059 -7.21 -6.25 -47.01
N THR A 1060 -7.20 -6.60 -45.72
CA THR A 1060 -8.35 -6.96 -44.89
C THR A 1060 -8.61 -5.92 -43.79
N GLY A 1061 -9.71 -6.07 -43.04
CA GLY A 1061 -9.98 -5.29 -41.82
C GLY A 1061 -11.00 -4.15 -41.95
N ASP A 1062 -11.81 -4.10 -43.01
CA ASP A 1062 -12.87 -3.08 -43.18
C ASP A 1062 -13.91 -3.08 -42.04
N THR A 1063 -14.05 -4.21 -41.36
CA THR A 1063 -15.05 -4.45 -40.31
C THR A 1063 -14.46 -4.48 -38.90
N TRP A 1064 -13.15 -4.24 -38.73
CA TRP A 1064 -12.55 -4.23 -37.40
C TRP A 1064 -13.00 -2.98 -36.65
N ALA A 1065 -13.82 -3.17 -35.61
CA ALA A 1065 -14.36 -2.10 -34.78
C ALA A 1065 -13.47 -1.86 -33.56
N ASP A 1066 -13.48 -2.83 -32.63
CA ASP A 1066 -12.71 -2.80 -31.40
C ASP A 1066 -11.51 -3.76 -31.49
N TYR A 1067 -10.32 -3.19 -31.50
CA TYR A 1067 -9.10 -3.95 -31.68
C TYR A 1067 -7.88 -3.23 -31.12
N THR A 1068 -6.86 -4.02 -30.82
CA THR A 1068 -5.50 -3.53 -30.58
C THR A 1068 -4.67 -3.71 -31.83
N LEU A 1069 -4.05 -2.63 -32.30
CA LEU A 1069 -3.00 -2.64 -33.32
C LEU A 1069 -1.65 -2.50 -32.62
N SER A 1070 -0.75 -3.48 -32.77
CA SER A 1070 0.64 -3.37 -32.36
C SER A 1070 1.59 -3.44 -33.55
N ALA A 1071 2.68 -2.68 -33.50
CA ALA A 1071 3.76 -2.74 -34.47
C ALA A 1071 5.07 -2.24 -33.84
N ASP A 1072 6.19 -2.80 -34.31
CA ASP A 1072 7.49 -2.16 -34.11
C ASP A 1072 7.65 -1.02 -35.10
N VAL A 1073 8.12 0.13 -34.62
CA VAL A 1073 8.26 1.34 -35.41
C VAL A 1073 9.63 1.96 -35.20
N THR A 1074 10.33 2.25 -36.29
CA THR A 1074 11.62 2.97 -36.29
C THR A 1074 11.55 4.18 -37.19
N ILE A 1075 11.69 5.37 -36.62
CA ILE A 1075 11.70 6.62 -37.39
C ILE A 1075 13.09 6.80 -38.01
N GLN A 1076 13.20 6.83 -39.34
CA GLN A 1076 14.50 7.08 -40.00
C GLN A 1076 14.73 8.57 -40.25
N SER A 1077 13.69 9.30 -40.70
CA SER A 1077 13.74 10.75 -40.92
C SER A 1077 12.33 11.35 -40.91
N GLY A 1078 12.15 12.54 -40.35
CA GLY A 1078 10.93 13.37 -40.43
C GLY A 1078 9.68 12.86 -39.68
N GLY A 1079 9.54 11.55 -39.42
CA GLY A 1079 8.46 10.97 -38.61
C GLY A 1079 7.97 9.59 -39.07
N ALA A 1080 7.02 9.01 -38.34
CA ALA A 1080 6.35 7.75 -38.67
C ALA A 1080 4.84 7.80 -38.35
N GLY A 1081 3.99 7.46 -39.32
CA GLY A 1081 2.54 7.46 -39.13
C GLY A 1081 1.93 6.04 -39.08
N LEU A 1082 1.27 5.70 -37.97
CA LEU A 1082 0.38 4.53 -37.89
C LEU A 1082 -1.05 4.96 -38.19
N VAL A 1083 -1.70 4.24 -39.09
CA VAL A 1083 -3.09 4.48 -39.50
C VAL A 1083 -3.97 3.38 -38.96
N PHE A 1084 -5.12 3.75 -38.41
CA PHE A 1084 -6.10 2.80 -37.87
C PHE A 1084 -7.53 3.35 -38.03
N ARG A 1085 -8.51 2.44 -38.01
CA ARG A 1085 -9.90 2.68 -38.40
C ARG A 1085 -10.01 3.44 -39.73
N HIS A 1086 -9.21 3.00 -40.71
CA HIS A 1086 -9.19 3.57 -42.04
C HIS A 1086 -10.37 3.07 -42.87
N ILE A 1087 -11.30 3.98 -43.18
CA ILE A 1087 -12.45 3.72 -44.04
C ILE A 1087 -12.06 3.96 -45.50
N ASP A 1088 -11.48 5.13 -45.80
CA ASP A 1088 -11.01 5.51 -47.12
C ASP A 1088 -9.90 6.59 -47.01
N ASN A 1089 -9.31 7.00 -48.15
CA ASN A 1089 -8.19 7.96 -48.18
C ASN A 1089 -8.54 9.38 -47.64
N ASN A 1090 -9.80 9.66 -47.34
CA ASN A 1090 -10.31 10.90 -46.78
C ASN A 1090 -10.78 10.76 -45.32
N ASN A 1091 -10.84 9.53 -44.77
CA ASN A 1091 -11.47 9.21 -43.49
C ASN A 1091 -10.67 8.14 -42.70
N PHE A 1092 -9.79 8.56 -41.79
CA PHE A 1092 -9.00 7.68 -40.90
C PHE A 1092 -8.36 8.40 -39.70
N TYR A 1093 -7.97 7.65 -38.66
CA TYR A 1093 -7.04 8.14 -37.62
C TYR A 1093 -5.59 7.88 -38.02
N ILE A 1094 -4.69 8.79 -37.64
CA ILE A 1094 -3.26 8.69 -37.89
C ILE A 1094 -2.42 9.21 -36.73
N TRP A 1095 -1.76 8.30 -36.03
CA TRP A 1095 -0.86 8.64 -34.94
C TRP A 1095 0.53 8.83 -35.53
N LYS A 1096 1.02 10.07 -35.50
CA LYS A 1096 2.31 10.44 -36.07
C LYS A 1096 3.31 10.64 -34.96
N ILE A 1097 4.41 9.93 -35.04
CA ILE A 1097 5.58 10.21 -34.23
C ILE A 1097 6.45 11.16 -35.04
N LEU A 1098 6.72 12.33 -34.49
CA LEU A 1098 7.50 13.37 -35.14
C LEU A 1098 9.00 13.17 -34.86
N ASP A 1099 9.85 13.78 -35.68
CA ASP A 1099 11.31 13.70 -35.54
C ASP A 1099 11.87 14.41 -34.30
N ASN A 1100 11.08 15.31 -33.69
CA ASN A 1100 11.36 15.88 -32.37
C ASN A 1100 11.03 14.93 -31.20
N GLY A 1101 10.48 13.75 -31.50
CA GLY A 1101 10.17 12.73 -30.51
C GLY A 1101 8.76 12.80 -29.92
N ASP A 1102 7.92 13.70 -30.41
CA ASP A 1102 6.54 13.85 -29.92
C ASP A 1102 5.57 12.92 -30.64
N LEU A 1103 4.52 12.50 -29.92
CA LEU A 1103 3.36 11.86 -30.52
C LEU A 1103 2.29 12.91 -30.84
N GLN A 1104 2.00 13.07 -32.13
CA GLN A 1104 0.88 13.85 -32.63
C GLN A 1104 -0.26 12.91 -33.05
N THR A 1105 -1.35 12.92 -32.28
CA THR A 1105 -2.57 12.21 -32.63
C THR A 1105 -3.41 13.09 -33.55
N SER A 1106 -3.88 12.53 -34.66
CA SER A 1106 -4.59 13.29 -35.69
C SER A 1106 -5.66 12.44 -36.36
N LYS A 1107 -6.69 13.10 -36.87
CA LYS A 1107 -7.68 12.48 -37.75
C LYS A 1107 -7.73 13.18 -39.10
N LYS A 1108 -8.03 12.43 -40.15
CA LYS A 1108 -8.41 12.96 -41.45
C LYS A 1108 -9.88 12.67 -41.64
N GLN A 1109 -10.73 13.70 -41.73
CA GLN A 1109 -12.17 13.56 -41.91
C GLN A 1109 -12.62 14.40 -43.09
N ASN A 1110 -13.36 13.80 -44.03
CA ASN A 1110 -13.77 14.45 -45.28
C ASN A 1110 -12.62 15.11 -46.05
N GLY A 1111 -11.42 14.52 -45.99
CA GLY A 1111 -10.23 15.00 -46.70
C GLY A 1111 -9.41 16.04 -45.94
N LEU A 1112 -9.89 16.54 -44.79
CA LEU A 1112 -9.21 17.55 -43.97
C LEU A 1112 -8.54 16.92 -42.74
N PHE A 1113 -7.29 17.30 -42.47
CA PHE A 1113 -6.58 16.87 -41.26
C PHE A 1113 -6.85 17.82 -40.08
N SER A 1114 -7.09 17.24 -38.91
CA SER A 1114 -7.15 17.95 -37.63
C SER A 1114 -6.30 17.24 -36.58
N ILE A 1115 -5.49 17.99 -35.85
CA ILE A 1115 -4.73 17.50 -34.70
C ILE A 1115 -5.72 17.31 -33.53
N LEU A 1116 -5.66 16.15 -32.89
CA LEU A 1116 -6.44 15.83 -31.69
C LEU A 1116 -5.63 16.16 -30.43
N LYS A 1117 -4.35 15.78 -30.39
CA LYS A 1117 -3.44 16.03 -29.28
C LYS A 1117 -1.99 16.03 -29.77
N ASN A 1118 -1.13 16.84 -29.13
CA ASN A 1118 0.32 16.74 -29.22
C ASN A 1118 0.85 16.35 -27.84
N ILE A 1119 1.69 15.33 -27.78
CA ILE A 1119 2.16 14.72 -26.53
C ILE A 1119 3.69 14.69 -26.57
N PRO A 1120 4.37 15.43 -25.69
CA PRO A 1120 5.82 15.44 -25.66
C PRO A 1120 6.35 14.14 -25.05
N LEU A 1121 7.10 13.35 -25.83
CA LEU A 1121 7.61 12.04 -25.40
C LEU A 1121 9.12 11.89 -25.55
N GLY A 1122 9.79 12.77 -26.32
CA GLY A 1122 11.25 12.75 -26.47
C GLY A 1122 11.82 11.50 -27.15
N LEU A 1123 11.03 10.84 -28.02
CA LEU A 1123 11.45 9.67 -28.78
C LEU A 1123 12.58 10.01 -29.79
N LYS A 1124 13.51 9.07 -30.00
CA LYS A 1124 14.71 9.26 -30.82
C LYS A 1124 14.56 8.59 -32.19
N THR A 1125 15.10 9.22 -33.24
CA THR A 1125 15.22 8.59 -34.57
C THR A 1125 16.20 7.41 -34.53
N ASN A 1126 16.00 6.40 -35.37
CA ASN A 1126 16.77 5.17 -35.46
C ASN A 1126 16.72 4.28 -34.20
N THR A 1127 15.72 4.50 -33.34
CA THR A 1127 15.38 3.62 -32.21
C THR A 1127 14.10 2.84 -32.56
N VAL A 1128 14.05 1.56 -32.19
CA VAL A 1128 12.85 0.72 -32.35
C VAL A 1128 11.94 0.94 -31.14
N TYR A 1129 10.68 1.27 -31.39
CA TYR A 1129 9.65 1.39 -30.37
C TYR A 1129 8.55 0.37 -30.63
N ASN A 1130 8.10 -0.33 -29.59
CA ASN A 1130 6.86 -1.11 -29.67
C ASN A 1130 5.68 -0.17 -29.43
N ILE A 1131 4.80 -0.02 -30.42
CA ILE A 1131 3.66 0.87 -30.33
C ILE A 1131 2.39 0.05 -30.41
N SER A 1132 1.54 0.19 -29.40
CA SER A 1132 0.26 -0.48 -29.33
C SER A 1132 -0.87 0.55 -29.21
N ILE A 1133 -1.90 0.43 -30.04
CA ILE A 1133 -3.07 1.30 -30.06
C ILE A 1133 -4.29 0.41 -29.81
N ALA A 1134 -4.90 0.54 -28.64
CA ALA A 1134 -6.17 -0.11 -28.31
C ALA A 1134 -7.32 0.86 -28.62
N ALA A 1135 -8.06 0.59 -29.70
CA ALA A 1135 -9.21 1.37 -30.13
C ALA A 1135 -10.50 0.63 -29.71
N GLU A 1136 -11.18 1.14 -28.68
CA GLU A 1136 -12.35 0.54 -28.02
C GLU A 1136 -13.50 1.53 -27.97
N GLY A 1137 -14.57 1.30 -28.73
CA GLY A 1137 -15.67 2.25 -28.86
C GLY A 1137 -15.15 3.61 -29.32
N ASN A 1138 -15.26 4.64 -28.50
CA ASN A 1138 -14.72 5.98 -28.78
C ASN A 1138 -13.37 6.25 -28.08
N SER A 1139 -12.88 5.29 -27.31
CA SER A 1139 -11.62 5.36 -26.56
C SER A 1139 -10.47 4.84 -27.41
N ILE A 1140 -9.38 5.58 -27.46
CA ILE A 1140 -8.16 5.19 -28.15
C ILE A 1140 -7.01 5.34 -27.15
N ARG A 1141 -6.51 4.22 -26.64
CA ARG A 1141 -5.36 4.16 -25.73
C ARG A 1141 -4.11 3.86 -26.53
N THR A 1142 -3.06 4.66 -26.33
CA THR A 1142 -1.77 4.47 -27.00
C THR A 1142 -0.72 4.13 -25.98
N TYR A 1143 0.00 3.06 -26.26
CA TYR A 1143 1.11 2.57 -25.48
C TYR A 1143 2.39 2.65 -26.30
N ILE A 1144 3.48 3.08 -25.67
CA ILE A 1144 4.82 2.99 -26.23
C ILE A 1144 5.67 2.21 -25.25
N ASN A 1145 6.30 1.14 -25.72
CA ASN A 1145 7.03 0.18 -24.88
C ASN A 1145 6.19 -0.28 -23.67
N HIS A 1146 4.92 -0.62 -23.92
CA HIS A 1146 3.95 -1.09 -22.94
C HIS A 1146 3.49 -0.06 -21.88
N GLN A 1147 4.00 1.17 -21.89
CA GLN A 1147 3.51 2.25 -21.02
C GLN A 1147 2.40 3.05 -21.69
N LEU A 1148 1.29 3.31 -20.99
CA LEU A 1148 0.20 4.15 -21.49
C LEU A 1148 0.68 5.61 -21.58
N VAL A 1149 0.83 6.12 -22.80
CA VAL A 1149 1.28 7.50 -23.06
C VAL A 1149 0.15 8.42 -23.52
N ASP A 1150 -0.96 7.85 -23.98
CA ASP A 1150 -2.12 8.62 -24.42
C ASP A 1150 -3.44 7.90 -24.20
N LEU A 1151 -4.44 8.68 -23.82
CA LEU A 1151 -5.86 8.34 -23.93
C LEU A 1151 -6.53 9.45 -24.73
N THR A 1152 -6.91 9.15 -25.98
CA THR A 1152 -7.67 10.04 -26.86
C THR A 1152 -9.10 9.51 -26.95
N ILE A 1153 -10.09 10.36 -26.68
CA ILE A 1153 -11.50 10.03 -26.89
C ILE A 1153 -12.00 10.73 -28.16
N ASP A 1154 -12.25 9.99 -29.23
CA ASP A 1154 -12.78 10.52 -30.49
C ASP A 1154 -13.68 9.47 -31.19
N ASN A 1155 -14.86 9.90 -31.65
CA ASN A 1155 -15.89 9.03 -32.21
C ASN A 1155 -16.04 9.17 -33.73
N SER A 1156 -15.09 9.80 -34.42
CA SER A 1156 -15.19 10.07 -35.85
C SER A 1156 -15.20 8.80 -36.69
N PHE A 1157 -14.47 7.77 -36.26
CA PHE A 1157 -14.40 6.47 -36.93
C PHE A 1157 -14.55 5.35 -35.91
N ALA A 1158 -15.56 4.49 -36.09
CA ALA A 1158 -15.87 3.37 -35.20
C ALA A 1158 -15.24 2.04 -35.65
N GLN A 1159 -14.83 1.94 -36.91
CA GLN A 1159 -14.22 0.74 -37.48
C GLN A 1159 -13.36 1.07 -38.70
N GLY A 1160 -12.51 0.14 -39.11
CA GLY A 1160 -11.79 0.20 -40.39
C GLY A 1160 -10.40 -0.41 -40.34
N ARG A 1161 -9.71 -0.37 -41.48
CA ARG A 1161 -8.42 -1.02 -41.68
C ARG A 1161 -7.28 -0.37 -40.89
N ILE A 1162 -6.16 -1.08 -40.81
CA ILE A 1162 -4.88 -0.53 -40.36
C ILE A 1162 -4.01 -0.12 -41.56
N GLY A 1163 -3.00 0.68 -41.31
CA GLY A 1163 -2.09 1.17 -42.33
C GLY A 1163 -0.89 1.91 -41.78
N PHE A 1164 -0.09 2.41 -42.71
CA PHE A 1164 1.05 3.26 -42.44
C PHE A 1164 1.05 4.45 -43.40
N HIS A 1165 1.53 5.60 -42.93
CA HIS A 1165 1.54 6.82 -43.72
C HIS A 1165 2.81 7.64 -43.52
N GLN A 1166 3.38 8.14 -44.62
CA GLN A 1166 4.54 9.03 -44.64
C GLN A 1166 4.29 10.26 -45.52
N ASN A 1167 4.60 11.45 -44.99
CA ASN A 1167 4.59 12.71 -45.74
C ASN A 1167 5.90 12.91 -46.56
N ALA A 1168 5.93 13.98 -47.35
CA ALA A 1168 7.17 14.51 -47.93
C ALA A 1168 8.21 14.76 -46.83
N GLY A 1169 9.45 14.32 -47.07
CA GLY A 1169 10.52 14.39 -46.07
C GLY A 1169 10.54 13.27 -45.02
N GLN A 1170 9.52 12.41 -44.94
CA GLN A 1170 9.44 11.36 -43.91
C GLN A 1170 9.80 9.95 -44.42
N THR A 1171 10.49 9.17 -43.60
CA THR A 1171 10.83 7.76 -43.88
C THR A 1171 10.89 6.99 -42.57
N ALA A 1172 10.30 5.79 -42.52
CA ALA A 1172 10.30 4.93 -41.34
C ALA A 1172 10.30 3.44 -41.71
N GLN A 1173 10.70 2.61 -40.75
CA GLN A 1173 10.63 1.16 -40.81
C GLN A 1173 9.58 0.61 -39.85
N PHE A 1174 8.94 -0.49 -40.26
CA PHE A 1174 7.89 -1.18 -39.51
C PHE A 1174 8.15 -2.68 -39.50
N GLY A 1175 7.88 -3.33 -38.37
CA GLY A 1175 8.03 -4.77 -38.18
C GLY A 1175 6.97 -5.33 -37.23
N ARG A 1176 6.80 -6.66 -37.23
CA ARG A 1176 5.91 -7.41 -36.31
C ARG A 1176 4.54 -6.73 -36.10
N VAL A 1177 3.77 -6.59 -37.18
CA VAL A 1177 2.45 -5.95 -37.13
C VAL A 1177 1.40 -6.97 -36.71
N GLN A 1178 0.61 -6.66 -35.70
CA GLN A 1178 -0.44 -7.55 -35.20
C GLN A 1178 -1.74 -6.78 -34.92
N VAL A 1179 -2.87 -7.40 -35.23
CA VAL A 1179 -4.21 -6.93 -34.84
C VAL A 1179 -4.91 -8.02 -34.04
N CYS A 1180 -5.32 -7.65 -32.84
CA CYS A 1180 -6.10 -8.48 -31.93
C CYS A 1180 -7.51 -7.89 -31.81
N LEU A 1181 -8.55 -8.65 -32.16
CA LEU A 1181 -9.93 -8.24 -31.84
C LEU A 1181 -10.13 -8.31 -30.34
N LEU A 1182 -10.69 -7.25 -29.77
CA LEU A 1182 -11.05 -7.23 -28.35
C LEU A 1182 -12.38 -7.97 -28.21
N ALA A 1183 -12.45 -8.95 -27.30
CA ALA A 1183 -13.68 -9.70 -27.06
C ALA A 1183 -14.78 -8.70 -26.70
N THR A 1184 -15.88 -8.71 -27.47
CA THR A 1184 -17.05 -7.86 -27.21
C THR A 1184 -17.64 -8.17 -25.84
N VAL A 1185 -17.21 -7.42 -24.83
CA VAL A 1185 -18.02 -7.16 -23.65
C VAL A 1185 -19.06 -6.14 -24.09
N GLN A 1186 -20.33 -6.52 -24.10
CA GLN A 1186 -21.43 -5.56 -24.23
C GLN A 1186 -21.30 -4.52 -23.11
N GLN A 1187 -20.90 -3.28 -23.43
CA GLN A 1187 -21.09 -2.11 -22.57
C GLN A 1187 -22.27 -1.25 -23.06
N ASP A 1188 -23.33 -1.27 -22.26
CA ASP A 1188 -24.21 -0.19 -21.82
C ASP A 1188 -24.73 0.89 -22.79
N ASN A 1189 -26.05 0.85 -23.03
CA ASN A 1189 -26.86 1.83 -23.76
C ASN A 1189 -27.22 3.05 -22.90
N CYS A 1190 -26.46 4.16 -22.99
CA CYS A 1190 -26.83 5.45 -22.42
C CYS A 1190 -27.10 6.52 -23.50
N ASN A 1191 -28.36 6.95 -23.69
CA ASN A 1191 -28.71 8.08 -24.57
C ASN A 1191 -28.73 9.40 -23.80
N TRP A 1192 -27.83 10.33 -24.15
CA TRP A 1192 -27.64 11.61 -23.46
C TRP A 1192 -28.56 12.71 -23.99
N THR A 1193 -29.45 13.22 -23.13
CA THR A 1193 -30.39 14.30 -23.46
C THR A 1193 -30.02 15.56 -22.70
N GLU A 1194 -29.94 16.72 -23.37
CA GLU A 1194 -29.70 18.01 -22.71
C GLU A 1194 -30.87 18.33 -21.78
N VAL A 1195 -30.56 18.68 -20.52
CA VAL A 1195 -31.58 18.90 -19.48
C VAL A 1195 -31.52 20.29 -18.86
N ALA A 1196 -30.38 20.98 -18.92
CA ALA A 1196 -30.23 22.35 -18.42
C ALA A 1196 -29.01 23.04 -19.05
N THR A 1197 -29.04 24.37 -19.16
CA THR A 1197 -27.87 25.20 -19.50
C THR A 1197 -27.15 25.68 -18.22
N GLU A 1198 -25.88 26.09 -18.32
CA GLU A 1198 -25.11 26.52 -17.14
C GLU A 1198 -25.83 27.61 -16.34
N ASN A 1199 -25.82 27.47 -15.01
CA ASN A 1199 -26.51 28.27 -14.00
C ASN A 1199 -28.05 28.18 -14.03
N THR A 1200 -28.61 27.09 -14.59
CA THR A 1200 -30.03 26.75 -14.47
C THR A 1200 -30.21 25.38 -13.82
N SER A 1201 -31.39 25.08 -13.27
CA SER A 1201 -31.65 23.82 -12.57
C SER A 1201 -32.62 22.90 -13.32
N PHE A 1202 -32.52 21.59 -13.06
CA PHE A 1202 -33.44 20.58 -13.59
C PHE A 1202 -33.69 19.49 -12.54
N THR A 1203 -34.82 18.76 -12.64
CA THR A 1203 -35.22 17.77 -11.64
C THR A 1203 -35.18 16.35 -12.19
N ILE A 1204 -34.68 15.42 -11.37
CA ILE A 1204 -34.54 14.00 -11.68
C ILE A 1204 -35.40 13.21 -10.68
N SER A 1205 -36.33 12.38 -11.17
CA SER A 1205 -37.29 11.62 -10.36
C SER A 1205 -36.72 10.32 -9.73
N GLY A 1206 -35.43 10.06 -9.91
CA GLY A 1206 -34.65 8.91 -9.42
C GLY A 1206 -33.17 9.28 -9.38
N SER A 1207 -32.26 8.32 -9.53
CA SER A 1207 -30.82 8.59 -9.71
C SER A 1207 -30.44 8.36 -11.18
N ASP A 1208 -29.90 9.37 -11.83
CA ASP A 1208 -29.46 9.31 -13.22
C ASP A 1208 -28.05 9.86 -13.38
N LEU A 1209 -27.30 9.31 -14.34
CA LEU A 1209 -25.99 9.86 -14.68
C LEU A 1209 -26.19 11.16 -15.45
N VAL A 1210 -25.56 12.23 -14.97
CA VAL A 1210 -25.57 13.57 -15.57
C VAL A 1210 -24.15 13.96 -15.88
N ARG A 1211 -23.93 14.55 -17.06
CA ARG A 1211 -22.66 15.16 -17.44
C ARG A 1211 -22.80 16.67 -17.56
N PHE A 1212 -21.85 17.43 -17.03
CA PHE A 1212 -21.77 18.88 -17.12
C PHE A 1212 -20.49 19.30 -17.85
N GLY A 1213 -20.59 20.21 -18.81
CA GLY A 1213 -19.44 20.65 -19.58
C GLY A 1213 -19.79 21.21 -20.95
N ALA A 1214 -18.80 21.33 -21.82
CA ALA A 1214 -18.95 21.79 -23.20
C ALA A 1214 -17.81 21.21 -24.03
N ASN A 1215 -17.94 21.22 -25.36
CA ASN A 1215 -16.85 20.85 -26.28
C ASN A 1215 -16.19 19.48 -26.01
N GLY A 1216 -16.96 18.48 -25.57
CA GLY A 1216 -16.45 17.13 -25.34
C GLY A 1216 -15.80 16.91 -23.97
N LEU A 1217 -15.50 17.97 -23.21
CA LEU A 1217 -14.99 17.88 -21.84
C LEU A 1217 -16.17 18.01 -20.89
N TYR A 1218 -16.49 16.89 -20.24
CA TYR A 1218 -17.60 16.79 -19.32
C TYR A 1218 -17.12 16.16 -18.02
N PHE A 1219 -17.57 16.72 -16.91
CA PHE A 1219 -17.54 16.06 -15.62
C PHE A 1219 -18.87 15.33 -15.42
N TYR A 1220 -18.80 14.09 -14.95
CA TYR A 1220 -19.96 13.21 -14.80
C TYR A 1220 -20.25 13.02 -13.32
N ARG A 1221 -21.53 13.02 -12.95
CA ARG A 1221 -22.00 12.65 -11.61
C ARG A 1221 -23.32 11.90 -11.71
N MET A 1222 -23.50 10.88 -10.87
CA MET A 1222 -24.82 10.31 -10.61
C MET A 1222 -25.55 11.26 -9.67
N LEU A 1223 -26.71 11.76 -10.08
CA LEU A 1223 -27.45 12.78 -9.32
C LEU A 1223 -28.94 12.44 -9.27
N SER A 1224 -29.61 12.90 -8.21
CA SER A 1224 -31.04 12.75 -7.96
C SER A 1224 -31.64 14.06 -7.45
N GLY A 1225 -32.96 14.22 -7.54
CA GLY A 1225 -33.63 15.44 -7.07
C GLY A 1225 -33.41 16.65 -7.99
N THR A 1226 -33.51 17.86 -7.44
CA THR A 1226 -33.26 19.11 -8.20
C THR A 1226 -31.76 19.40 -8.22
N VAL A 1227 -31.20 19.47 -9.43
CA VAL A 1227 -29.76 19.62 -9.70
C VAL A 1227 -29.51 20.97 -10.35
N ASP A 1228 -28.61 21.75 -9.77
CA ASP A 1228 -28.08 22.98 -10.38
C ASP A 1228 -26.99 22.63 -11.40
N CYS A 1229 -27.20 23.05 -12.65
CA CYS A 1229 -26.26 22.83 -13.73
C CYS A 1229 -25.13 23.88 -13.68
N SER A 1230 -24.15 23.74 -12.80
CA SER A 1230 -23.13 24.78 -12.60
C SER A 1230 -21.77 24.22 -12.19
N ASN A 1231 -20.75 25.07 -12.29
CA ASN A 1231 -19.39 24.81 -11.82
C ASN A 1231 -19.32 24.37 -10.35
N SER A 1232 -20.21 24.89 -9.50
CA SER A 1232 -20.26 24.52 -8.09
C SER A 1232 -20.73 23.09 -7.86
N THR A 1233 -21.57 22.55 -8.76
CA THR A 1233 -22.13 21.19 -8.64
C THR A 1233 -21.21 20.12 -9.22
N PHE A 1234 -20.52 20.43 -10.32
CA PHE A 1234 -19.72 19.44 -11.06
C PHE A 1234 -18.21 19.68 -11.03
N GLY A 1235 -17.75 20.87 -10.63
CA GLY A 1235 -16.42 21.41 -10.96
C GLY A 1235 -16.47 22.20 -12.27
N ASP A 1236 -15.40 22.93 -12.61
CA ASP A 1236 -15.30 23.63 -13.90
C ASP A 1236 -14.46 22.82 -14.90
N PRO A 1237 -15.09 21.99 -15.75
CA PRO A 1237 -14.36 21.20 -16.73
C PRO A 1237 -13.70 22.05 -17.82
N ILE A 1238 -14.14 23.31 -18.02
CA ILE A 1238 -13.51 24.26 -18.93
C ILE A 1238 -13.72 25.71 -18.40
N PRO A 1239 -12.70 26.29 -17.73
CA PRO A 1239 -12.74 27.68 -17.28
C PRO A 1239 -12.96 28.70 -18.41
N GLY A 1240 -13.90 29.62 -18.22
CA GLY A 1240 -14.20 30.71 -19.16
C GLY A 1240 -15.10 30.34 -20.34
N VAL A 1241 -15.60 29.09 -20.42
CA VAL A 1241 -16.51 28.62 -21.48
C VAL A 1241 -17.88 28.27 -20.91
N THR A 1242 -18.95 28.66 -21.60
CA THR A 1242 -20.33 28.36 -21.16
C THR A 1242 -20.69 26.88 -21.35
N LYS A 1243 -21.17 26.24 -20.29
CA LYS A 1243 -21.41 24.78 -20.20
C LYS A 1243 -22.90 24.44 -20.17
N LYS A 1244 -23.23 23.15 -20.21
CA LYS A 1244 -24.60 22.64 -20.04
C LYS A 1244 -24.60 21.28 -19.35
N CYS A 1245 -25.79 20.75 -19.03
CA CYS A 1245 -25.98 19.44 -18.42
C CYS A 1245 -26.78 18.52 -19.34
N TRP A 1246 -26.37 17.26 -19.40
CA TRP A 1246 -27.09 16.21 -20.12
C TRP A 1246 -27.31 15.00 -19.23
N ARG A 1247 -28.51 14.40 -19.29
CA ARG A 1247 -28.92 13.20 -18.53
C ARG A 1247 -28.92 11.96 -19.42
N CYS A 1248 -28.47 10.82 -18.91
CA CYS A 1248 -28.61 9.53 -19.59
C CYS A 1248 -30.01 8.90 -19.38
N GLN A 1249 -30.66 8.44 -20.44
CA GLN A 1249 -31.84 7.56 -20.38
C GLN A 1249 -31.50 6.14 -20.86
N THR A 1250 -31.81 5.11 -20.06
CA THR A 1250 -31.67 3.69 -20.44
C THR A 1250 -33.03 3.12 -20.88
N THR A 1251 -33.10 2.41 -22.02
CA THR A 1251 -34.32 1.72 -22.49
C THR A 1251 -34.43 0.31 -21.89
N GLY A 1252 -35.57 -0.03 -21.29
CA GLY A 1252 -35.79 -1.21 -20.43
C GLY A 1252 -35.58 -2.61 -21.05
N ARG A 1253 -35.20 -3.57 -20.20
CA ARG A 1253 -34.98 -5.01 -20.49
C ARG A 1253 -36.28 -5.83 -20.37
N GLN A 1254 -36.49 -6.75 -21.30
CA GLN A 1254 -37.37 -7.92 -21.16
C GLN A 1254 -36.51 -9.18 -21.32
N ASP A 1255 -36.65 -10.12 -20.38
CA ASP A 1255 -35.91 -11.38 -20.30
C ASP A 1255 -36.31 -12.38 -21.41
N GLN A 1256 -35.33 -13.01 -22.06
CA GLN A 1256 -35.51 -14.32 -22.72
C GLN A 1256 -34.29 -15.22 -22.46
N THR A 1257 -34.60 -16.36 -21.83
CA THR A 1257 -33.74 -17.48 -21.45
C THR A 1257 -33.33 -18.31 -22.68
N ILE A 1258 -32.06 -18.72 -22.79
CA ILE A 1258 -31.59 -19.76 -23.73
C ILE A 1258 -30.87 -20.85 -22.94
N SER A 1259 -31.33 -22.10 -23.11
CA SER A 1259 -30.84 -23.31 -22.46
C SER A 1259 -29.71 -23.98 -23.26
N PHE A 1260 -28.69 -24.51 -22.59
CA PHE A 1260 -27.61 -25.28 -23.22
C PHE A 1260 -27.92 -26.78 -23.27
N ASN A 1261 -27.77 -27.39 -24.45
CA ASN A 1261 -27.72 -28.85 -24.62
C ASN A 1261 -26.27 -29.28 -24.83
N VAL A 1262 -25.76 -30.16 -23.96
CA VAL A 1262 -24.46 -30.82 -24.08
C VAL A 1262 -24.55 -31.98 -25.08
N ILE A 1263 -23.60 -32.07 -26.02
CA ILE A 1263 -23.33 -33.31 -26.78
C ILE A 1263 -21.82 -33.62 -26.66
N PRO A 1264 -21.43 -34.85 -26.27
CA PRO A 1264 -20.04 -35.23 -26.07
C PRO A 1264 -19.35 -35.62 -27.39
N ASN A 1265 -18.06 -35.28 -27.53
CA ASN A 1265 -17.22 -35.67 -28.65
C ASN A 1265 -17.02 -37.19 -28.71
N LYS A 1266 -17.34 -37.79 -29.87
CA LYS A 1266 -16.94 -39.15 -30.25
C LYS A 1266 -15.99 -39.04 -31.44
N LEU A 1267 -14.75 -39.48 -31.24
CA LEU A 1267 -13.74 -39.72 -32.26
C LEU A 1267 -14.21 -40.80 -33.26
N THR A 1268 -13.99 -40.57 -34.55
CA THR A 1268 -13.81 -41.63 -35.57
C THR A 1268 -12.77 -41.21 -36.63
N THR A 1269 -11.65 -41.93 -36.63
CA THR A 1269 -10.83 -42.48 -37.74
C THR A 1269 -10.94 -41.91 -39.16
N ASP A 1270 -9.81 -41.60 -39.81
CA ASP A 1270 -9.10 -42.53 -40.73
C ASP A 1270 -7.70 -42.02 -41.16
N ALA A 1271 -6.82 -42.98 -41.45
CA ALA A 1271 -5.37 -42.97 -41.81
C ALA A 1271 -4.35 -42.91 -40.66
#